data_AF-A0A1F5LJI0-F1
#
_entry.id   AF-A0A1F5LJI0-F1
#
_cell.length_a   1.000
_cell.length_b   1.000
_cell.length_c   1.000
_cell.angle_alpha   90.00
_cell.angle_beta   90.00
_cell.angle_gamma   90.00
#
_symmetry.space_group_name_H-M   'P 1'
#
loop_
_entity.id
_entity.type
_entity.pdbx_description
1 polymer ?
#
loop_
_entity_poly.entity_id
_entity_poly.type
_entity_poly.pdbx_seq_one_letter_code
_entity_poly.pdbx_strand_id
1 'polypeptide(L)'
;MEKDEIELSVVKQPTPHLQDAGDAANDLSFRAVNSTDITVTNLSLKVNTTPPTWAPIWKLKQRLHSHSQPTENTKTVLSNVTASMPTGTLTAIIGSSGSGKTSLLNLMANRMNLSRTQVQVSGSTAFNKTQGINHIRSAYVMQEDVLIPTLTVRETLRYSADLRLPPPTTAAERHRIVEQVILELGLKECADTRIGTAAHKGCSGGEKRRVSIGVQLLSNPSVLFCDEPTTGLDATSAFQIVRTLKRLARDGRTVVVSIHAPRSEIWGLFDRVVLLARGEALYSGEVDGVLGYFAELGFAIPEFVNPAEFLIDLAAVDRRSEELEGASVARVEGLTEAWRVKQAADAVVDEGAGEEKIVSTSVDAEAGTMKRVSFRRQFRVLTSRTFTTTIRDPMGVAGSLLEAIGMAVINGWIFLQLDESLAGIRSREGSLYTASSLNGYLILLYETYRLTIDIRLFDRERNEGVVSVPAFLLSRRAARLPLEDLPVPLIFSLIFYFMVGYRLDAGQFFIFFVLTLLTHYVAITFAAVAIGIARSFPGASLVGNLCFTLQSFACGYFVQSNQIPVYVRWLKWCAYTFYIFGALCANEFIGPNGSELGQFYDCPYSNDPSDPACKEYTGRYIMQSLGMPSNWIWRPIVVLVAFAVSQYLVAGLLLQYNRFAIDIAQARAAEGESTSKAKIAIRPTEETRKVAISLDQYALEIRKRRFPGRAAQKLQILRPITTEFQPGQLNVIMGPSGSGKTSLLNSIARRLHGSIGTRYCVHGNMLYNGAVPSESVIRSVTSFVTQDDDALMPSLTVRESLKFAAGLRLPTWMTREEKNRRAEEILHKMGLKECADNLIGSDLIKGISGGEKRRVSIAIQILTDPKVLLLDEPTSGLDAFTAMSIIELLHSLAAEGRTLILTLHQSRSDLFTHFSQVLLLARGGYPVYAGSGENMLMHFAALGHDCPRTTNPADFVLDLITVDLQQADREAVTRERVQHLISSWSETTVELVRTASQIATPAELGSLKRQMLSFRITFPLVLHRSFINFWRQPPLIMARLMQIPGIAIIMALFFAPLKNNYEAVQSRMGFIQEFAALYFVGMLQNIAIYPSERDVFYREEADNCYSASTFLLSYTTIEIPFEILSSLIFGALAAYADNLHRSITMFLVSAFNCFCIISCGESVGIMFCTLFSHVGFAVNVTSVLLSISTILGGVMSLNVNDVLQGINHLSPIKYAIANLAPYSLAGQVFSCDDSQRLVGVSGWHELATKHNPKALNLNNQFAPGVQRFHGEAFGRRG
;
A
#
# COMPACT_ATOMS: atom_id res chain seq x y z
N MET A 1 -47.55 -1.98 -19.60
CA MET A 1 -47.84 -2.06 -21.05
C MET A 1 -46.51 -1.78 -21.72
N GLU A 2 -45.82 -2.67 -22.41
CA GLU A 2 -46.17 -3.96 -23.03
C GLU A 2 -45.53 -5.16 -22.32
N LYS A 3 -46.14 -6.34 -22.49
CA LYS A 3 -45.66 -7.66 -22.08
C LYS A 3 -45.07 -8.33 -23.31
N ASP A 4 -43.83 -8.80 -23.23
CA ASP A 4 -43.33 -9.86 -24.11
C ASP A 4 -42.94 -11.06 -23.25
N GLU A 5 -43.70 -12.14 -23.42
CA GLU A 5 -43.47 -13.47 -22.86
C GLU A 5 -42.35 -14.15 -23.65
N ILE A 6 -41.33 -14.66 -22.95
CA ILE A 6 -40.34 -15.57 -23.52
C ILE A 6 -40.62 -16.96 -22.95
N GLU A 7 -41.12 -17.84 -23.80
CA GLU A 7 -41.32 -19.27 -23.53
C GLU A 7 -40.00 -19.97 -23.22
N LEU A 8 -39.94 -20.66 -22.07
CA LEU A 8 -38.89 -21.61 -21.74
C LEU A 8 -39.13 -22.93 -22.49
N SER A 9 -38.31 -23.20 -23.52
CA SER A 9 -38.22 -24.52 -24.12
C SER A 9 -37.47 -25.48 -23.17
N VAL A 10 -38.21 -26.46 -22.65
CA VAL A 10 -37.70 -27.59 -21.86
C VAL A 10 -36.83 -28.49 -22.74
N VAL A 11 -35.52 -28.52 -22.47
CA VAL A 11 -34.59 -29.46 -23.10
C VAL A 11 -34.76 -30.83 -22.44
N LYS A 12 -35.36 -31.78 -23.16
CA LYS A 12 -35.41 -33.20 -22.82
C LYS A 12 -33.99 -33.79 -22.83
N GLN A 13 -33.61 -34.47 -21.75
CA GLN A 13 -32.42 -35.33 -21.68
C GLN A 13 -32.56 -36.51 -22.65
N PRO A 14 -31.52 -36.89 -23.43
CA PRO A 14 -31.50 -38.17 -24.12
C PRO A 14 -30.85 -39.24 -23.21
N THR A 15 -31.52 -40.38 -23.11
CA THR A 15 -31.00 -41.64 -22.56
C THR A 15 -29.80 -42.17 -23.36
N PRO A 16 -28.79 -42.80 -22.74
CA PRO A 16 -27.61 -43.25 -23.47
C PRO A 16 -27.87 -44.62 -24.11
N HIS A 17 -27.84 -44.67 -25.44
CA HIS A 17 -27.60 -45.90 -26.17
C HIS A 17 -26.10 -46.04 -26.46
N LEU A 18 -25.55 -47.19 -26.09
CA LEU A 18 -24.21 -47.65 -26.43
C LEU A 18 -24.05 -47.80 -27.95
N GLN A 19 -22.95 -47.25 -28.48
CA GLN A 19 -22.15 -47.65 -29.65
C GLN A 19 -21.71 -46.42 -30.45
N ASP A 20 -20.51 -45.93 -30.16
CA ASP A 20 -19.43 -45.81 -31.15
C ASP A 20 -18.16 -45.30 -30.45
N ALA A 21 -17.17 -46.20 -30.41
CA ALA A 21 -15.86 -45.96 -29.84
C ALA A 21 -14.95 -45.40 -30.93
N GLY A 22 -14.51 -44.15 -30.77
CA GLY A 22 -13.43 -43.60 -31.58
C GLY A 22 -13.51 -42.10 -31.87
N ASP A 23 -13.63 -41.25 -30.85
CA ASP A 23 -13.25 -39.81 -30.93
C ASP A 23 -13.24 -39.06 -29.56
N ALA A 24 -13.11 -39.77 -28.44
CA ALA A 24 -13.05 -39.15 -27.10
C ALA A 24 -11.60 -38.83 -26.68
N ALA A 25 -10.98 -37.84 -27.32
CA ALA A 25 -9.71 -37.29 -26.85
C ALA A 25 -9.85 -35.78 -26.58
N ASN A 26 -9.80 -35.42 -25.28
CA ASN A 26 -9.62 -34.08 -24.72
C ASN A 26 -10.86 -33.17 -24.47
N ASP A 27 -11.93 -33.66 -23.82
CA ASP A 27 -12.78 -32.73 -23.07
C ASP A 27 -12.12 -32.47 -21.69
N LEU A 28 -11.52 -31.29 -21.53
CA LEU A 28 -10.84 -30.89 -20.29
C LEU A 28 -11.88 -30.72 -19.17
N SER A 29 -12.08 -31.78 -18.38
CA SER A 29 -12.92 -31.73 -17.19
C SER A 29 -12.16 -31.09 -16.04
N PHE A 30 -12.76 -30.07 -15.41
CA PHE A 30 -12.28 -29.51 -14.13
C PHE A 30 -12.13 -30.59 -13.04
N ARG A 31 -12.67 -31.78 -13.21
CA ARG A 31 -12.60 -32.89 -12.24
C ARG A 31 -11.44 -33.87 -12.46
N ALA A 32 -10.81 -33.90 -13.63
CA ALA A 32 -9.73 -34.87 -13.90
C ALA A 32 -8.38 -34.32 -13.40
N VAL A 33 -7.82 -34.95 -12.37
CA VAL A 33 -6.53 -34.57 -11.77
C VAL A 33 -5.70 -35.80 -11.40
N ASN A 34 -4.38 -35.69 -11.50
CA ASN A 34 -3.46 -36.74 -11.07
C ASN A 34 -3.48 -36.84 -9.54
N SER A 35 -3.86 -38.00 -9.00
CA SER A 35 -3.79 -38.30 -7.57
C SER A 35 -2.36 -38.12 -7.05
N THR A 36 -2.22 -37.48 -5.89
CA THR A 36 -0.91 -37.21 -5.29
C THR A 36 -0.93 -37.42 -3.78
N ASP A 37 -0.26 -38.44 -3.28
CA ASP A 37 -0.08 -38.68 -1.85
C ASP A 37 1.07 -37.84 -1.31
N ILE A 38 0.92 -37.25 -0.13
CA ILE A 38 1.98 -36.49 0.54
C ILE A 38 2.40 -37.22 1.82
N THR A 39 3.69 -37.51 1.95
CA THR A 39 4.27 -38.08 3.16
C THR A 39 5.37 -37.17 3.69
N VAL A 40 5.28 -36.84 4.97
CA VAL A 40 6.24 -35.99 5.70
C VAL A 40 6.93 -36.88 6.72
N THR A 41 8.27 -36.90 6.70
CA THR A 41 9.08 -37.77 7.56
C THR A 41 10.13 -36.97 8.33
N ASN A 42 10.05 -36.98 9.66
CA ASN A 42 11.01 -36.39 10.60
C ASN A 42 11.41 -34.94 10.25
N LEU A 43 10.43 -34.14 9.83
CA LEU A 43 10.67 -32.80 9.34
C LEU A 43 10.95 -31.85 10.50
N SER A 44 12.11 -31.19 10.47
CA SER A 44 12.53 -30.19 11.47
C SER A 44 13.04 -28.91 10.83
N LEU A 45 12.80 -27.80 11.51
CA LEU A 45 13.15 -26.46 11.05
C LEU A 45 13.83 -25.69 12.19
N LYS A 46 15.08 -25.27 11.97
CA LYS A 46 15.83 -24.38 12.87
C LYS A 46 16.15 -23.08 12.16
N VAL A 47 15.86 -21.94 12.80
CA VAL A 47 16.13 -20.60 12.27
C VAL A 47 17.20 -19.93 13.13
N ASN A 48 18.25 -19.41 12.49
CA ASN A 48 19.27 -18.63 13.16
C ASN A 48 18.72 -17.22 13.43
N THR A 49 18.67 -16.83 14.71
CA THR A 49 18.08 -15.56 15.13
C THR A 49 19.05 -14.37 15.16
N THR A 50 20.26 -14.53 14.62
CA THR A 50 21.23 -13.42 14.59
C THR A 50 20.77 -12.28 13.66
N PRO A 51 20.69 -11.02 14.15
CA PRO A 51 20.28 -9.90 13.30
C PRO A 51 21.32 -9.62 12.21
N PRO A 52 20.90 -9.16 11.01
CA PRO A 52 21.82 -8.87 9.92
C PRO A 52 22.82 -7.76 10.30
N THR A 53 23.99 -7.80 9.69
CA THR A 53 25.19 -7.02 10.03
C THR A 53 25.08 -5.50 9.85
N TRP A 54 24.00 -5.00 9.23
CA TRP A 54 23.73 -3.57 9.03
C TRP A 54 22.95 -2.90 10.17
N ALA A 55 22.91 -3.53 11.36
CA ALA A 55 22.33 -2.91 12.55
C ALA A 55 23.00 -1.56 12.90
N PRO A 56 22.25 -0.57 13.39
CA PRO A 56 22.74 0.78 13.65
C PRO A 56 23.92 0.82 14.62
N ILE A 57 24.82 1.79 14.41
CA ILE A 57 26.13 1.99 15.07
C ILE A 57 26.08 1.89 16.61
N TRP A 58 24.94 2.19 17.24
CA TRP A 58 24.79 2.08 18.70
C TRP A 58 24.81 0.63 19.22
N LYS A 59 24.37 -0.37 18.43
CA LYS A 59 24.52 -1.80 18.76
C LYS A 59 25.96 -2.30 18.57
N LEU A 60 26.73 -1.67 17.68
CA LEU A 60 28.17 -1.91 17.53
C LEU A 60 28.93 -1.49 18.79
N LYS A 61 28.50 -0.38 19.43
CA LYS A 61 29.04 0.09 20.70
C LYS A 61 28.74 -0.87 21.87
N GLN A 62 27.55 -1.49 21.90
CA GLN A 62 27.25 -2.55 22.87
C GLN A 62 28.09 -3.82 22.63
N ARG A 63 28.35 -4.21 21.37
CA ARG A 63 29.23 -5.34 21.04
C ARG A 63 30.70 -5.10 21.39
N LEU A 64 31.17 -3.85 21.29
CA LEU A 64 32.53 -3.47 21.70
C LEU A 64 32.73 -3.47 23.23
N HIS A 65 31.66 -3.54 24.02
CA HIS A 65 31.75 -3.57 25.49
C HIS A 65 31.33 -4.93 26.10
N SER A 66 30.81 -5.87 25.31
CA SER A 66 30.53 -7.24 25.75
C SER A 66 31.62 -8.21 25.25
N HIS A 67 32.49 -8.68 26.13
CA HIS A 67 33.50 -9.71 25.84
C HIS A 67 32.96 -11.15 25.85
N SER A 68 31.64 -11.35 25.69
CA SER A 68 31.04 -12.67 25.56
C SER A 68 31.07 -13.14 24.11
N GLN A 69 31.49 -14.40 23.90
CA GLN A 69 31.39 -15.08 22.60
C GLN A 69 29.94 -15.00 22.08
N PRO A 70 29.72 -14.80 20.78
CA PRO A 70 28.37 -14.78 20.22
C PRO A 70 27.78 -16.19 20.34
N THR A 71 26.86 -16.41 21.28
CA THR A 71 26.02 -17.61 21.27
C THR A 71 25.13 -17.54 20.03
N GLU A 72 25.26 -18.51 19.13
CA GLU A 72 24.32 -18.68 18.02
C GLU A 72 22.94 -19.03 18.58
N ASN A 73 22.09 -18.03 18.78
CA ASN A 73 20.71 -18.25 19.19
C ASN A 73 19.94 -18.86 18.02
N THR A 74 19.92 -20.20 17.94
CA THR A 74 19.08 -20.95 17.01
C THR A 74 17.72 -21.23 17.66
N LYS A 75 16.63 -20.90 16.96
CA LYS A 75 15.27 -21.20 17.41
C LYS A 75 14.72 -22.37 16.62
N THR A 76 14.40 -23.46 17.30
CA THR A 76 13.67 -24.58 16.70
C THR A 76 12.20 -24.20 16.55
N VAL A 77 11.69 -24.28 15.32
CA VAL A 77 10.29 -23.95 14.96
C VAL A 77 9.46 -25.21 14.75
N LEU A 78 10.07 -26.27 14.20
CA LEU A 78 9.47 -27.60 14.02
C LEU A 78 10.47 -28.66 14.46
N SER A 79 9.98 -29.73 15.09
CA SER A 79 10.78 -30.82 15.64
C SER A 79 10.17 -32.18 15.27
N ASN A 80 10.86 -32.91 14.40
CA ASN A 80 10.57 -34.29 13.98
C ASN A 80 9.09 -34.56 13.65
N VAL A 81 8.46 -33.69 12.86
CA VAL A 81 7.06 -33.88 12.47
C VAL A 81 6.96 -34.96 11.40
N THR A 82 6.11 -35.97 11.66
CA THR A 82 5.80 -37.06 10.72
C THR A 82 4.29 -37.12 10.50
N ALA A 83 3.86 -37.05 9.24
CA ALA A 83 2.44 -37.04 8.87
C ALA A 83 2.21 -37.63 7.46
N SER A 84 1.04 -38.24 7.26
CA SER A 84 0.60 -38.78 5.96
C SER A 84 -0.73 -38.15 5.54
N MET A 85 -0.78 -37.65 4.31
CA MET A 85 -1.94 -36.98 3.70
C MET A 85 -2.25 -37.68 2.36
N PRO A 86 -3.13 -38.70 2.37
CA PRO A 86 -3.43 -39.50 1.18
C PRO A 86 -4.30 -38.74 0.18
N THR A 87 -4.28 -39.21 -1.05
CA THR A 87 -5.05 -38.68 -2.16
C THR A 87 -6.54 -38.69 -1.89
N GLY A 88 -7.23 -37.67 -2.40
CA GLY A 88 -8.69 -37.57 -2.28
C GLY A 88 -9.18 -37.09 -0.91
N THR A 89 -8.28 -36.78 0.02
CA THR A 89 -8.63 -36.37 1.39
C THR A 89 -8.45 -34.87 1.62
N LEU A 90 -9.31 -34.34 2.48
CA LEU A 90 -9.20 -33.00 3.06
C LEU A 90 -8.57 -33.12 4.44
N THR A 91 -7.30 -32.70 4.56
CA THR A 91 -6.55 -32.75 5.83
C THR A 91 -6.49 -31.37 6.49
N ALA A 92 -6.91 -31.29 7.75
CA ALA A 92 -6.77 -30.09 8.58
C ALA A 92 -5.49 -30.15 9.44
N ILE A 93 -4.68 -29.10 9.39
CA ILE A 93 -3.59 -28.85 10.33
C ILE A 93 -4.11 -27.88 11.38
N ILE A 94 -4.28 -28.37 12.60
CA ILE A 94 -4.86 -27.64 13.73
C ILE A 94 -3.83 -27.54 14.85
N GLY A 95 -3.90 -26.46 15.62
CA GLY A 95 -3.02 -26.25 16.77
C GLY A 95 -3.08 -24.82 17.25
N SER A 96 -2.50 -24.55 18.41
CA SER A 96 -2.42 -23.20 18.99
C SER A 96 -1.59 -22.23 18.11
N SER A 97 -1.76 -20.92 18.33
CA SER A 97 -0.95 -19.92 17.63
C SER A 97 0.53 -20.11 17.93
N GLY A 98 1.38 -20.04 16.90
CA GLY A 98 2.81 -20.31 17.04
C GLY A 98 3.21 -21.80 17.17
N SER A 99 2.28 -22.76 16.99
CA SER A 99 2.58 -24.19 17.00
C SER A 99 3.35 -24.71 15.78
N GLY A 100 3.61 -23.86 14.78
CA GLY A 100 4.36 -24.21 13.56
C GLY A 100 3.51 -24.54 12.32
N LYS A 101 2.17 -24.37 12.36
CA LYS A 101 1.24 -24.67 11.24
C LYS A 101 1.67 -24.07 9.89
N THR A 102 1.77 -22.74 9.84
CA THR A 102 2.18 -21.99 8.64
C THR A 102 3.61 -22.31 8.22
N SER A 103 4.50 -22.59 9.18
CA SER A 103 5.88 -23.00 8.89
C SER A 103 5.92 -24.39 8.25
N LEU A 104 5.15 -25.35 8.74
CA LEU A 104 5.02 -26.70 8.16
C LEU A 104 4.47 -26.60 6.73
N LEU A 105 3.40 -25.83 6.54
CA LEU A 105 2.74 -25.64 5.25
C LEU A 105 3.66 -24.93 4.23
N ASN A 106 4.42 -23.91 4.66
CA ASN A 106 5.42 -23.26 3.81
C ASN A 106 6.61 -24.15 3.47
N LEU A 107 7.02 -25.04 4.38
CA LEU A 107 8.13 -25.97 4.14
C LEU A 107 7.71 -27.06 3.15
N MET A 108 6.51 -27.64 3.31
CA MET A 108 5.95 -28.59 2.34
C MET A 108 5.79 -27.97 0.95
N ALA A 109 5.38 -26.70 0.88
CA ALA A 109 5.24 -25.97 -0.38
C ALA A 109 6.57 -25.44 -0.96
N ASN A 110 7.72 -25.73 -0.32
CA ASN A 110 9.06 -25.27 -0.71
C ASN A 110 9.17 -23.73 -0.88
N ARG A 111 8.51 -22.95 -0.01
CA ARG A 111 8.44 -21.48 -0.10
C ARG A 111 9.45 -20.72 0.77
N MET A 112 10.21 -21.41 1.60
CA MET A 112 11.19 -20.81 2.52
C MET A 112 12.47 -20.43 1.76
N ASN A 113 12.46 -19.27 1.08
CA ASN A 113 13.62 -18.71 0.36
C ASN A 113 14.51 -17.83 1.27
N LEU A 114 14.79 -18.27 2.50
CA LEU A 114 15.84 -17.62 3.28
C LEU A 114 17.21 -18.05 2.75
N SER A 115 18.19 -17.14 2.80
CA SER A 115 19.57 -17.48 2.47
C SER A 115 19.97 -18.73 3.26
N ARG A 116 20.60 -19.71 2.60
CA ARG A 116 20.98 -21.02 3.21
C ARG A 116 21.78 -20.88 4.51
N THR A 117 22.32 -19.69 4.78
CA THR A 117 23.04 -19.35 6.01
C THR A 117 22.15 -19.08 7.23
N GLN A 118 20.84 -18.83 7.06
CA GLN A 118 19.92 -18.47 8.16
C GLN A 118 18.95 -19.58 8.58
N VAL A 119 18.79 -20.63 7.78
CA VAL A 119 17.80 -21.69 8.04
C VAL A 119 18.41 -23.06 7.80
N GLN A 120 18.25 -23.95 8.78
CA GLN A 120 18.60 -25.37 8.68
C GLN A 120 17.31 -26.19 8.66
N VAL A 121 17.10 -26.94 7.56
CA VAL A 121 15.99 -27.87 7.39
C VAL A 121 16.54 -29.30 7.42
N SER A 122 15.91 -30.18 8.21
CA SER A 122 16.19 -31.62 8.21
C SER A 122 14.90 -32.43 8.03
N GLY A 123 15.02 -33.68 7.60
CA GLY A 123 13.89 -34.51 7.19
C GLY A 123 13.50 -34.31 5.73
N SER A 124 12.40 -34.91 5.31
CA SER A 124 11.95 -34.85 3.92
C SER A 124 10.44 -34.82 3.74
N THR A 125 10.03 -34.27 2.61
CA THR A 125 8.65 -34.33 2.10
C THR A 125 8.68 -35.08 0.78
N ALA A 126 7.95 -36.19 0.71
CA ALA A 126 7.80 -36.97 -0.49
C ALA A 126 6.36 -36.83 -1.01
N PHE A 127 6.25 -36.77 -2.33
CA PHE A 127 4.99 -36.73 -3.03
C PHE A 127 4.95 -37.91 -4.01
N ASN A 128 3.97 -38.81 -3.88
CA ASN A 128 3.98 -40.10 -4.58
C ASN A 128 5.34 -40.83 -4.44
N LYS A 129 5.87 -40.89 -3.21
CA LYS A 129 7.17 -41.50 -2.87
C LYS A 129 8.41 -40.85 -3.51
N THR A 130 8.26 -39.74 -4.25
CA THR A 130 9.38 -38.97 -4.83
C THR A 130 9.64 -37.68 -4.06
N GLN A 131 10.91 -37.36 -3.81
CA GLN A 131 11.32 -36.17 -3.04
C GLN A 131 11.13 -34.87 -3.84
N GLY A 132 10.59 -33.84 -3.18
CA GLY A 132 10.47 -32.49 -3.74
C GLY A 132 9.16 -32.23 -4.48
N ILE A 133 8.78 -30.95 -4.60
CA ILE A 133 7.45 -30.55 -5.11
C ILE A 133 7.43 -30.23 -6.60
N ASN A 134 8.60 -30.14 -7.24
CA ASN A 134 8.75 -29.53 -8.57
C ASN A 134 8.11 -30.35 -9.71
N HIS A 135 7.86 -31.65 -9.50
CA HIS A 135 7.21 -32.53 -10.48
C HIS A 135 5.68 -32.50 -10.42
N ILE A 136 5.09 -31.77 -9.47
CA ILE A 136 3.65 -31.79 -9.18
C ILE A 136 3.02 -30.41 -9.36
N ARG A 137 1.74 -30.40 -9.76
CA ARG A 137 0.92 -29.19 -9.78
C ARG A 137 0.42 -28.87 -8.38
N SER A 138 1.16 -28.05 -7.66
CA SER A 138 0.71 -27.47 -6.40
C SER A 138 0.18 -26.05 -6.58
N ALA A 139 -0.78 -25.66 -5.76
CA ALA A 139 -1.20 -24.28 -5.60
C ALA A 139 -1.18 -23.89 -4.13
N TYR A 140 -0.90 -22.62 -3.85
CA TYR A 140 -0.82 -22.09 -2.49
C TYR A 140 -1.72 -20.88 -2.34
N VAL A 141 -2.68 -20.95 -1.42
CA VAL A 141 -3.50 -19.82 -1.00
C VAL A 141 -2.83 -19.15 0.20
N MET A 142 -2.33 -17.92 -0.01
CA MET A 142 -1.71 -17.09 1.05
C MET A 142 -2.74 -16.57 2.03
N GLN A 143 -2.33 -16.12 3.22
CA GLN A 143 -3.25 -15.50 4.18
C GLN A 143 -3.84 -14.15 3.68
N GLU A 144 -3.07 -13.37 2.92
CA GLU A 144 -3.51 -12.08 2.37
C GLU A 144 -3.97 -12.15 0.90
N ASP A 145 -4.98 -11.35 0.57
CA ASP A 145 -5.59 -11.30 -0.76
C ASP A 145 -5.06 -10.11 -1.59
N VAL A 146 -3.94 -10.32 -2.29
CA VAL A 146 -3.41 -9.33 -3.25
C VAL A 146 -4.20 -9.40 -4.56
N LEU A 147 -5.15 -8.48 -4.75
CA LEU A 147 -6.04 -8.41 -5.92
C LEU A 147 -6.07 -6.99 -6.52
N ILE A 148 -6.31 -6.87 -7.83
CA ILE A 148 -6.39 -5.56 -8.51
C ILE A 148 -7.74 -4.89 -8.17
N PRO A 149 -7.78 -3.72 -7.52
CA PRO A 149 -9.03 -3.13 -7.03
C PRO A 149 -10.01 -2.68 -8.13
N THR A 150 -9.51 -2.35 -9.32
CA THR A 150 -10.29 -1.79 -10.43
C THR A 150 -11.00 -2.86 -11.29
N LEU A 151 -10.60 -4.12 -11.14
CA LEU A 151 -11.20 -5.24 -11.86
C LEU A 151 -12.42 -5.81 -11.12
N THR A 152 -13.30 -6.45 -11.88
CA THR A 152 -14.40 -7.26 -11.32
C THR A 152 -13.91 -8.66 -10.94
N VAL A 153 -14.73 -9.38 -10.17
CA VAL A 153 -14.46 -10.77 -9.80
C VAL A 153 -14.29 -11.66 -11.05
N ARG A 154 -15.23 -11.60 -11.98
CA ARG A 154 -15.23 -12.37 -13.23
C ARG A 154 -14.00 -12.06 -14.09
N GLU A 155 -13.63 -10.80 -14.23
CA GLU A 155 -12.44 -10.42 -15.00
C GLU A 155 -11.15 -10.91 -14.34
N THR A 156 -11.06 -10.82 -13.01
CA THR A 156 -9.89 -11.30 -12.27
C THR A 156 -9.70 -12.80 -12.46
N LEU A 157 -10.78 -13.58 -12.34
CA LEU A 157 -10.76 -15.01 -12.61
C LEU A 157 -10.46 -15.31 -14.08
N ARG A 158 -11.03 -14.55 -15.03
CA ARG A 158 -10.75 -14.71 -16.46
C ARG A 158 -9.29 -14.47 -16.81
N TYR A 159 -8.70 -13.38 -16.34
CA TYR A 159 -7.28 -13.09 -16.55
C TYR A 159 -6.39 -14.15 -15.90
N SER A 160 -6.76 -14.64 -14.70
CA SER A 160 -6.05 -15.74 -14.06
C SER A 160 -6.13 -17.04 -14.87
N ALA A 161 -7.32 -17.42 -15.33
CA ALA A 161 -7.55 -18.61 -16.15
C ALA A 161 -6.74 -18.55 -17.45
N ASP A 162 -6.72 -17.39 -18.10
CA ASP A 162 -5.95 -17.15 -19.31
C ASP A 162 -4.43 -17.23 -19.07
N LEU A 163 -3.93 -16.98 -17.86
CA LEU A 163 -2.50 -17.08 -17.54
C LEU A 163 -2.08 -18.42 -16.91
N ARG A 164 -2.98 -19.14 -16.25
CA ARG A 164 -2.67 -20.36 -15.49
C ARG A 164 -3.05 -21.67 -16.19
N LEU A 165 -4.14 -21.69 -16.96
CA LEU A 165 -4.58 -22.92 -17.64
C LEU A 165 -3.69 -23.24 -18.84
N PRO A 166 -3.05 -24.42 -18.89
CA PRO A 166 -2.11 -24.78 -19.97
C PRO A 166 -2.83 -24.99 -21.32
N PRO A 167 -2.14 -24.78 -22.47
CA PRO A 167 -2.63 -25.25 -23.77
C PRO A 167 -2.70 -26.79 -23.80
N PRO A 168 -3.67 -27.43 -24.50
CA PRO A 168 -4.45 -26.93 -25.64
C PRO A 168 -5.80 -26.25 -25.32
N THR A 169 -6.10 -25.91 -24.05
CA THR A 169 -7.39 -25.30 -23.65
C THR A 169 -7.91 -24.17 -24.57
N THR A 170 -9.12 -24.32 -25.11
CA THR A 170 -9.75 -23.29 -25.96
C THR A 170 -10.25 -22.10 -25.12
N ALA A 171 -10.48 -20.94 -25.75
CA ALA A 171 -10.98 -19.77 -25.02
C ALA A 171 -12.39 -19.98 -24.45
N ALA A 172 -13.24 -20.73 -25.15
CA ALA A 172 -14.58 -21.09 -24.71
C ALA A 172 -14.53 -22.02 -23.49
N GLU A 173 -13.67 -23.04 -23.51
CA GLU A 173 -13.45 -23.92 -22.35
C GLU A 173 -12.97 -23.15 -21.12
N ARG A 174 -12.00 -22.23 -21.29
CA ARG A 174 -11.51 -21.43 -20.16
C ARG A 174 -12.61 -20.54 -19.58
N HIS A 175 -13.45 -19.96 -20.43
CA HIS A 175 -14.60 -19.17 -19.96
C HIS A 175 -15.62 -20.05 -19.22
N ARG A 176 -15.92 -21.25 -19.75
CA ARG A 176 -16.77 -22.25 -19.09
C ARG A 176 -16.22 -22.63 -17.71
N ILE A 177 -14.91 -22.87 -17.59
CA ILE A 177 -14.25 -23.16 -16.31
C ILE A 177 -14.36 -21.97 -15.35
N VAL A 178 -14.20 -20.73 -15.83
CA VAL A 178 -14.34 -19.53 -14.98
C VAL A 178 -15.75 -19.41 -14.42
N GLU A 179 -16.79 -19.57 -15.26
CA GLU A 179 -18.18 -19.53 -14.78
C GLU A 179 -18.47 -20.71 -13.82
N GLN A 180 -17.90 -21.89 -14.08
CA GLN A 180 -17.98 -23.01 -13.14
C GLN A 180 -17.34 -22.68 -11.79
N VAL A 181 -16.14 -22.09 -11.78
CA VAL A 181 -15.44 -21.66 -10.55
C VAL A 181 -16.23 -20.57 -9.81
N ILE A 182 -16.84 -19.61 -10.53
CA ILE A 182 -17.71 -18.59 -9.94
C ILE A 182 -18.90 -19.23 -9.24
N LEU A 183 -19.55 -20.22 -9.86
CA LEU A 183 -20.69 -20.93 -9.28
C LEU A 183 -20.26 -21.82 -8.10
N GLU A 184 -19.18 -22.57 -8.23
CA GLU A 184 -18.66 -23.45 -7.17
C GLU A 184 -18.27 -22.66 -5.92
N LEU A 185 -17.67 -21.49 -6.08
CA LEU A 185 -17.29 -20.62 -4.97
C LEU A 185 -18.43 -19.70 -4.49
N GLY A 186 -19.63 -19.79 -5.05
CA GLY A 186 -20.77 -18.95 -4.64
C GLY A 186 -20.56 -17.45 -4.92
N LEU A 187 -19.77 -17.10 -5.94
CA LEU A 187 -19.44 -15.72 -6.32
C LEU A 187 -20.43 -15.11 -7.33
N LYS A 188 -21.59 -15.76 -7.55
CA LYS A 188 -22.57 -15.38 -8.59
C LYS A 188 -23.06 -13.94 -8.47
N GLU A 189 -23.44 -13.50 -7.26
CA GLU A 189 -23.98 -12.16 -7.04
C GLU A 189 -22.93 -11.05 -7.18
N CYS A 190 -21.67 -11.35 -6.86
CA CYS A 190 -20.56 -10.40 -6.94
C CYS A 190 -19.70 -10.55 -8.20
N ALA A 191 -20.08 -11.42 -9.15
CA ALA A 191 -19.29 -11.74 -10.33
C ALA A 191 -18.89 -10.48 -11.13
N ASP A 192 -19.81 -9.52 -11.26
CA ASP A 192 -19.59 -8.25 -11.97
C ASP A 192 -19.32 -7.05 -11.03
N THR A 193 -19.11 -7.32 -9.74
CA THR A 193 -18.76 -6.31 -8.74
C THR A 193 -17.25 -6.07 -8.74
N ARG A 194 -16.82 -4.80 -8.65
CA ARG A 194 -15.40 -4.44 -8.53
C ARG A 194 -14.84 -4.87 -7.18
N ILE A 195 -13.57 -5.27 -7.17
CA ILE A 195 -12.88 -5.73 -5.96
C ILE A 195 -12.77 -4.59 -4.93
N GLY A 196 -12.36 -3.38 -5.35
CA GLY A 196 -12.35 -2.16 -4.51
C GLY A 196 -11.23 -2.08 -3.46
N THR A 197 -11.03 -0.87 -2.92
CA THR A 197 -10.03 -0.51 -1.88
C THR A 197 -10.71 -0.15 -0.55
N ALA A 198 -9.93 0.15 0.50
CA ALA A 198 -10.47 0.68 1.75
C ALA A 198 -11.20 2.04 1.56
N ALA A 199 -10.67 2.90 0.67
CA ALA A 199 -11.29 4.17 0.31
C ALA A 199 -12.52 4.01 -0.59
N HIS A 200 -12.48 3.07 -1.54
CA HIS A 200 -13.59 2.75 -2.44
C HIS A 200 -14.08 1.32 -2.21
N LYS A 201 -15.06 1.17 -1.32
CA LYS A 201 -15.66 -0.14 -0.98
C LYS A 201 -16.15 -0.86 -2.24
N GLY A 202 -15.70 -2.11 -2.40
CA GLY A 202 -16.09 -3.04 -3.46
C GLY A 202 -16.61 -4.35 -2.87
N CYS A 203 -16.00 -5.47 -3.26
CA CYS A 203 -16.28 -6.78 -2.67
C CYS A 203 -15.96 -6.79 -1.16
N SER A 204 -16.74 -7.55 -0.39
CA SER A 204 -16.46 -7.84 1.01
C SER A 204 -15.16 -8.63 1.17
N GLY A 205 -14.57 -8.62 2.37
CA GLY A 205 -13.36 -9.40 2.66
C GLY A 205 -13.53 -10.90 2.34
N GLY A 206 -14.67 -11.47 2.72
CA GLY A 206 -14.99 -12.86 2.43
C GLY A 206 -15.14 -13.17 0.94
N GLU A 207 -15.76 -12.28 0.17
CA GLU A 207 -15.79 -12.40 -1.29
C GLU A 207 -14.38 -12.33 -1.90
N LYS A 208 -13.55 -11.37 -1.47
CA LYS A 208 -12.15 -11.26 -1.91
C LYS A 208 -11.36 -12.55 -1.63
N ARG A 209 -11.58 -13.16 -0.47
CA ARG A 209 -10.96 -14.43 -0.07
C ARG A 209 -11.34 -15.57 -1.02
N ARG A 210 -12.64 -15.68 -1.34
CA ARG A 210 -13.13 -16.66 -2.32
C ARG A 210 -12.55 -16.41 -3.71
N VAL A 211 -12.44 -15.16 -4.15
CA VAL A 211 -11.77 -14.84 -5.42
C VAL A 211 -10.30 -15.28 -5.41
N SER A 212 -9.58 -15.05 -4.31
CA SER A 212 -8.18 -15.46 -4.14
C SER A 212 -8.02 -16.99 -4.22
N ILE A 213 -8.93 -17.76 -3.62
CA ILE A 213 -9.00 -19.22 -3.76
C ILE A 213 -9.29 -19.59 -5.22
N GLY A 214 -10.28 -18.96 -5.86
CA GLY A 214 -10.63 -19.21 -7.26
C GLY A 214 -9.47 -18.94 -8.23
N VAL A 215 -8.67 -17.91 -7.98
CA VAL A 215 -7.44 -17.62 -8.74
C VAL A 215 -6.47 -18.81 -8.68
N GLN A 216 -6.35 -19.48 -7.53
CA GLN A 216 -5.49 -20.65 -7.35
C GLN A 216 -6.09 -21.93 -7.94
N LEU A 217 -7.41 -22.13 -7.86
CA LEU A 217 -8.08 -23.30 -8.47
C LEU A 217 -7.95 -23.35 -9.99
N LEU A 218 -7.80 -22.20 -10.63
CA LEU A 218 -7.60 -22.08 -12.07
C LEU A 218 -6.24 -22.60 -12.58
N SER A 219 -5.32 -23.02 -11.71
CA SER A 219 -4.13 -23.78 -12.13
C SER A 219 -4.37 -25.29 -12.25
N ASN A 220 -5.59 -25.76 -11.96
CA ASN A 220 -5.96 -27.17 -11.82
C ASN A 220 -4.92 -27.98 -11.02
N PRO A 221 -4.67 -27.63 -9.74
CA PRO A 221 -3.67 -28.28 -8.92
C PRO A 221 -4.11 -29.67 -8.47
N SER A 222 -3.16 -30.61 -8.37
CA SER A 222 -3.34 -31.90 -7.68
C SER A 222 -3.17 -31.78 -6.18
N VAL A 223 -2.32 -30.86 -5.74
CA VAL A 223 -2.14 -30.53 -4.33
C VAL A 223 -2.50 -29.09 -4.07
N LEU A 224 -3.43 -28.85 -3.16
CA LEU A 224 -3.85 -27.51 -2.76
C LEU A 224 -3.45 -27.24 -1.31
N PHE A 225 -2.53 -26.30 -1.11
CA PHE A 225 -2.16 -25.80 0.21
C PHE A 225 -2.93 -24.53 0.50
N CYS A 226 -3.73 -24.53 1.56
CA CYS A 226 -4.49 -23.38 1.98
C CYS A 226 -4.02 -22.93 3.36
N ASP A 227 -3.36 -21.79 3.43
CA ASP A 227 -2.98 -21.19 4.71
C ASP A 227 -4.13 -20.34 5.24
N GLU A 228 -4.79 -20.82 6.29
CA GLU A 228 -5.90 -20.13 6.97
C GLU A 228 -6.99 -19.61 6.01
N PRO A 229 -7.62 -20.47 5.17
CA PRO A 229 -8.57 -20.01 4.16
C PRO A 229 -9.87 -19.48 4.76
N THR A 230 -10.19 -19.80 6.01
CA THR A 230 -11.42 -19.40 6.72
C THR A 230 -11.26 -18.12 7.54
N THR A 231 -10.04 -17.57 7.65
CA THR A 231 -9.76 -16.39 8.46
C THR A 231 -10.37 -15.13 7.84
N GLY A 232 -11.04 -14.31 8.65
CA GLY A 232 -11.70 -13.07 8.20
C GLY A 232 -12.99 -13.29 7.39
N LEU A 233 -13.52 -14.52 7.35
CA LEU A 233 -14.75 -14.87 6.67
C LEU A 233 -15.93 -15.03 7.62
N ASP A 234 -17.12 -14.79 7.07
CA ASP A 234 -18.32 -15.19 7.76
C ASP A 234 -18.49 -16.70 7.84
N ALA A 235 -19.14 -17.18 8.91
CA ALA A 235 -19.70 -18.52 9.10
C ALA A 235 -19.97 -19.28 7.81
N THR A 236 -20.87 -18.71 7.01
CA THR A 236 -21.46 -19.39 5.87
C THR A 236 -20.52 -19.38 4.68
N SER A 237 -19.81 -18.28 4.46
CA SER A 237 -18.74 -18.24 3.46
C SER A 237 -17.60 -19.19 3.81
N ALA A 238 -17.22 -19.33 5.09
CA ALA A 238 -16.20 -20.25 5.57
C ALA A 238 -16.63 -21.71 5.37
N PHE A 239 -17.86 -22.08 5.75
CA PHE A 239 -18.42 -23.41 5.51
C PHE A 239 -18.47 -23.72 4.01
N GLN A 240 -18.96 -22.80 3.20
CA GLN A 240 -19.01 -22.95 1.74
C GLN A 240 -17.62 -23.17 1.14
N ILE A 241 -16.61 -22.44 1.59
CA ILE A 241 -15.22 -22.65 1.15
C ILE A 241 -14.75 -24.06 1.50
N VAL A 242 -14.86 -24.47 2.77
CA VAL A 242 -14.36 -25.79 3.19
C VAL A 242 -15.14 -26.92 2.52
N ARG A 243 -16.45 -26.75 2.32
CA ARG A 243 -17.27 -27.68 1.53
C ARG A 243 -16.79 -27.78 0.08
N THR A 244 -16.41 -26.65 -0.52
CA THR A 244 -15.83 -26.63 -1.88
C THR A 244 -14.48 -27.36 -1.89
N LEU A 245 -13.62 -27.10 -0.90
CA LEU A 245 -12.35 -27.82 -0.71
C LEU A 245 -12.56 -29.33 -0.53
N LYS A 246 -13.57 -29.75 0.24
CA LYS A 246 -13.95 -31.15 0.41
C LYS A 246 -14.41 -31.79 -0.89
N ARG A 247 -15.21 -31.08 -1.69
CA ARG A 247 -15.64 -31.55 -3.00
C ARG A 247 -14.44 -31.72 -3.95
N LEU A 248 -13.54 -30.74 -3.96
CA LEU A 248 -12.30 -30.81 -4.73
C LEU A 248 -11.42 -31.98 -4.33
N ALA A 249 -11.35 -32.29 -3.02
CA ALA A 249 -10.68 -33.48 -2.51
C ALA A 249 -11.34 -34.76 -3.05
N ARG A 250 -12.67 -34.88 -2.92
CA ARG A 250 -13.43 -36.04 -3.47
C ARG A 250 -13.24 -36.23 -4.98
N ASP A 251 -13.00 -35.16 -5.73
CA ASP A 251 -12.67 -35.21 -7.16
C ASP A 251 -11.21 -35.67 -7.44
N GLY A 252 -10.48 -36.16 -6.44
CA GLY A 252 -9.14 -36.78 -6.58
C GLY A 252 -7.95 -35.88 -6.23
N ARG A 253 -8.18 -34.70 -5.62
CA ARG A 253 -7.10 -33.80 -5.18
C ARG A 253 -6.72 -34.05 -3.72
N THR A 254 -5.50 -33.68 -3.37
CA THR A 254 -5.04 -33.66 -1.98
C THR A 254 -5.08 -32.22 -1.48
N VAL A 255 -5.95 -31.96 -0.50
CA VAL A 255 -6.16 -30.61 0.02
C VAL A 255 -5.67 -30.56 1.46
N VAL A 256 -4.68 -29.70 1.71
CA VAL A 256 -4.10 -29.50 3.03
C VAL A 256 -4.38 -28.08 3.49
N VAL A 257 -5.04 -27.96 4.62
CA VAL A 257 -5.51 -26.67 5.12
C VAL A 257 -4.99 -26.44 6.52
N SER A 258 -4.31 -25.31 6.76
CA SER A 258 -4.13 -24.83 8.14
C SER A 258 -5.40 -24.09 8.57
N ILE A 259 -6.01 -24.50 9.69
CA ILE A 259 -7.19 -23.82 10.23
C ILE A 259 -6.98 -23.59 11.71
N HIS A 260 -7.30 -22.37 12.14
CA HIS A 260 -7.15 -22.01 13.53
C HIS A 260 -8.24 -22.64 14.41
N ALA A 261 -9.51 -22.55 14.03
CA ALA A 261 -10.62 -23.20 14.74
C ALA A 261 -11.81 -23.35 13.78
N PRO A 262 -12.04 -24.55 13.22
CA PRO A 262 -13.22 -24.79 12.39
C PRO A 262 -14.47 -24.87 13.27
N ARG A 263 -15.60 -24.36 12.76
CA ARG A 263 -16.94 -24.54 13.39
C ARG A 263 -17.37 -26.01 13.43
N SER A 264 -18.37 -26.34 14.25
CA SER A 264 -18.90 -27.71 14.36
C SER A 264 -19.31 -28.30 13.01
N GLU A 265 -19.97 -27.52 12.15
CA GLU A 265 -20.37 -27.99 10.81
C GLU A 265 -19.16 -28.23 9.88
N ILE A 266 -18.11 -27.41 10.03
CA ILE A 266 -16.88 -27.51 9.22
C ILE A 266 -16.06 -28.72 9.68
N TRP A 267 -16.05 -29.03 10.98
CA TRP A 267 -15.33 -30.16 11.55
C TRP A 267 -15.72 -31.48 10.87
N GLY A 268 -17.02 -31.72 10.68
CA GLY A 268 -17.53 -32.92 10.02
C GLY A 268 -17.17 -33.04 8.53
N LEU A 269 -16.53 -32.03 7.92
CA LEU A 269 -16.06 -32.10 6.53
C LEU A 269 -14.64 -32.63 6.39
N PHE A 270 -13.81 -32.61 7.45
CA PHE A 270 -12.43 -33.10 7.38
C PHE A 270 -12.37 -34.62 7.36
N ASP A 271 -11.47 -35.18 6.56
CA ASP A 271 -11.18 -36.63 6.58
C ASP A 271 -10.10 -36.94 7.62
N ARG A 272 -9.10 -36.06 7.71
CA ARG A 272 -7.91 -36.26 8.54
C ARG A 272 -7.52 -35.00 9.28
N VAL A 273 -6.85 -35.17 10.41
CA VAL A 273 -6.36 -34.07 11.25
C VAL A 273 -4.92 -34.31 11.67
N VAL A 274 -4.11 -33.25 11.59
CA VAL A 274 -2.76 -33.18 12.16
C VAL A 274 -2.79 -32.13 13.26
N LEU A 275 -2.66 -32.57 14.50
CA LEU A 275 -2.66 -31.71 15.68
C LEU A 275 -1.23 -31.35 16.07
N LEU A 276 -0.90 -30.06 16.05
CA LEU A 276 0.43 -29.55 16.37
C LEU A 276 0.45 -28.72 17.67
N ALA A 277 1.45 -28.97 18.51
CA ALA A 277 1.78 -28.15 19.67
C ALA A 277 3.28 -27.90 19.73
N ARG A 278 3.70 -26.63 19.89
CA ARG A 278 5.13 -26.22 20.01
C ARG A 278 6.08 -26.80 18.93
N GLY A 279 5.59 -27.03 17.72
CA GLY A 279 6.37 -27.57 16.61
C GLY A 279 6.47 -29.09 16.56
N GLU A 280 5.77 -29.81 17.45
CA GLU A 280 5.67 -31.26 17.52
C GLU A 280 4.23 -31.72 17.21
N ALA A 281 4.08 -32.95 16.71
CA ALA A 281 2.77 -33.54 16.44
C ALA A 281 2.25 -34.30 17.67
N LEU A 282 1.02 -33.99 18.07
CA LEU A 282 0.27 -34.69 19.13
C LEU A 282 -0.62 -35.80 18.58
N TYR A 283 -1.03 -35.67 17.32
CA TYR A 283 -1.87 -36.64 16.62
C TYR A 283 -1.77 -36.42 15.11
N SER A 284 -1.81 -37.50 14.33
CA SER A 284 -1.87 -37.47 12.87
C SER A 284 -2.65 -38.68 12.38
N GLY A 285 -3.89 -38.48 11.93
CA GLY A 285 -4.80 -39.59 11.66
C GLY A 285 -6.17 -39.16 11.12
N GLU A 286 -7.12 -40.08 11.13
CA GLU A 286 -8.52 -39.84 10.73
C GLU A 286 -9.29 -39.06 11.80
N VAL A 287 -10.26 -38.26 11.36
CA VAL A 287 -11.07 -37.42 12.27
C VAL A 287 -11.93 -38.27 13.22
N ASP A 288 -12.47 -39.40 12.76
CA ASP A 288 -13.34 -40.25 13.58
C ASP A 288 -12.58 -40.93 14.74
N GLY A 289 -11.28 -41.20 14.55
CA GLY A 289 -10.43 -41.84 15.55
C GLY A 289 -9.82 -40.89 16.60
N VAL A 290 -9.87 -39.56 16.39
CA VAL A 290 -9.17 -38.61 17.25
C VAL A 290 -9.78 -38.52 18.65
N LEU A 291 -11.12 -38.53 18.75
CA LEU A 291 -11.81 -38.42 20.04
C LEU A 291 -11.64 -39.69 20.88
N GLY A 292 -11.64 -40.87 20.24
CA GLY A 292 -11.36 -42.13 20.92
C GLY A 292 -9.95 -42.15 21.53
N TYR A 293 -8.94 -41.70 20.76
CA TYR A 293 -7.56 -41.63 21.24
C TYR A 293 -7.40 -40.73 22.48
N PHE A 294 -7.98 -39.53 22.48
CA PHE A 294 -7.88 -38.65 23.66
C PHE A 294 -8.74 -39.11 24.83
N ALA A 295 -9.86 -39.81 24.58
CA ALA A 295 -10.67 -40.43 25.64
C ALA A 295 -9.90 -41.56 26.34
N GLU A 296 -9.14 -42.38 25.61
CA GLU A 296 -8.24 -43.41 26.18
C GLU A 296 -7.16 -42.80 27.09
N LEU A 297 -6.74 -41.57 26.80
CA LEU A 297 -5.79 -40.80 27.61
C LEU A 297 -6.45 -40.03 28.76
N GLY A 298 -7.76 -40.18 28.96
CA GLY A 298 -8.52 -39.57 30.07
C GLY A 298 -9.17 -38.21 29.77
N PHE A 299 -9.23 -37.79 28.51
CA PHE A 299 -9.82 -36.50 28.12
C PHE A 299 -11.14 -36.68 27.34
N ALA A 300 -12.28 -36.51 28.02
CA ALA A 300 -13.61 -36.58 27.41
C ALA A 300 -14.16 -35.20 27.00
N ILE A 301 -14.99 -35.16 25.95
CA ILE A 301 -15.59 -33.93 25.43
C ILE A 301 -16.81 -33.48 26.27
N PRO A 302 -16.91 -32.19 26.68
CA PRO A 302 -18.10 -31.65 27.35
C PRO A 302 -19.33 -31.48 26.42
N GLU A 303 -20.53 -31.34 27.00
CA GLU A 303 -21.76 -31.07 26.23
C GLU A 303 -21.75 -29.68 25.58
N PHE A 304 -22.34 -29.57 24.37
CA PHE A 304 -22.42 -28.35 23.54
C PHE A 304 -21.07 -27.74 23.12
N VAL A 305 -19.97 -28.50 23.23
CA VAL A 305 -18.63 -28.07 22.81
C VAL A 305 -18.27 -28.67 21.45
N ASN A 306 -17.69 -27.83 20.60
CA ASN A 306 -17.13 -28.24 19.32
C ASN A 306 -15.87 -29.12 19.51
N PRO A 307 -15.79 -30.32 18.91
CA PRO A 307 -14.61 -31.19 18.98
C PRO A 307 -13.28 -30.50 18.61
N ALA A 308 -13.29 -29.65 17.59
CA ALA A 308 -12.08 -28.97 17.15
C ALA A 308 -11.56 -27.98 18.21
N GLU A 309 -12.47 -27.26 18.89
CA GLU A 309 -12.14 -26.36 19.99
C GLU A 309 -11.50 -27.14 21.14
N PHE A 310 -12.10 -28.27 21.51
CA PHE A 310 -11.57 -29.16 22.54
C PHE A 310 -10.13 -29.63 22.24
N LEU A 311 -9.84 -30.07 21.02
CA LEU A 311 -8.49 -30.51 20.62
C LEU A 311 -7.46 -29.37 20.66
N ILE A 312 -7.86 -28.15 20.27
CA ILE A 312 -6.99 -26.98 20.34
C ILE A 312 -6.67 -26.63 21.79
N ASP A 313 -7.67 -26.72 22.68
CA ASP A 313 -7.49 -26.42 24.10
C ASP A 313 -6.55 -27.44 24.78
N LEU A 314 -6.58 -28.72 24.37
CA LEU A 314 -5.61 -29.74 24.79
C LEU A 314 -4.19 -29.42 24.31
N ALA A 315 -4.05 -28.95 23.06
CA ALA A 315 -2.78 -28.58 22.43
C ALA A 315 -2.25 -27.19 22.81
N ALA A 316 -3.08 -26.37 23.48
CA ALA A 316 -2.71 -25.02 23.90
C ALA A 316 -1.83 -25.07 25.15
N VAL A 317 -0.91 -24.12 25.24
CA VAL A 317 -0.14 -23.86 26.46
C VAL A 317 -0.68 -22.58 27.06
N ASP A 318 -1.26 -22.68 28.26
CA ASP A 318 -1.81 -21.52 28.96
C ASP A 318 -0.70 -20.71 29.62
N ARG A 319 -0.33 -19.58 29.02
CA ARG A 319 0.70 -18.66 29.56
C ARG A 319 0.15 -17.59 30.50
N ARG A 320 -1.11 -17.70 30.94
CA ARG A 320 -1.73 -16.67 31.80
C ARG A 320 -1.11 -16.64 33.21
N SER A 321 -0.68 -17.79 33.74
CA SER A 321 0.07 -17.90 35.00
C SER A 321 1.14 -19.01 34.91
N GLU A 322 2.20 -18.89 35.70
CA GLU A 322 3.28 -19.91 35.73
C GLU A 322 2.77 -21.29 36.16
N GLU A 323 1.78 -21.34 37.05
CA GLU A 323 1.13 -22.60 37.47
C GLU A 323 0.37 -23.27 36.31
N LEU A 324 -0.43 -22.50 35.57
CA LEU A 324 -1.18 -22.99 34.42
C LEU A 324 -0.24 -23.31 33.25
N GLU A 325 0.86 -22.58 33.10
CA GLU A 325 1.88 -22.84 32.09
C GLU A 325 2.60 -24.15 32.40
N GLY A 326 3.09 -24.33 33.63
CA GLY A 326 3.72 -25.58 34.06
C GLY A 326 2.80 -26.78 33.88
N ALA A 327 1.53 -26.67 34.29
CA ALA A 327 0.54 -27.72 34.11
C ALA A 327 0.25 -28.00 32.62
N SER A 328 0.11 -26.97 31.79
CA SER A 328 -0.16 -27.11 30.36
C SER A 328 1.03 -27.66 29.59
N VAL A 329 2.26 -27.27 29.95
CA VAL A 329 3.49 -27.80 29.36
C VAL A 329 3.64 -29.27 29.70
N ALA A 330 3.46 -29.66 30.96
CA ALA A 330 3.49 -31.06 31.38
C ALA A 330 2.43 -31.90 30.66
N ARG A 331 1.22 -31.36 30.47
CA ARG A 331 0.17 -32.00 29.67
C ARG A 331 0.62 -32.22 28.22
N VAL A 332 1.11 -31.17 27.56
CA VAL A 332 1.53 -31.24 26.15
C VAL A 332 2.70 -32.21 25.96
N GLU A 333 3.70 -32.18 26.85
CA GLU A 333 4.85 -33.11 26.79
C GLU A 333 4.42 -34.57 26.98
N GLY A 334 3.52 -34.84 27.93
CA GLY A 334 2.94 -36.16 28.12
C GLY A 334 2.18 -36.66 26.89
N LEU A 335 1.38 -35.79 26.24
CA LEU A 335 0.67 -36.12 25.01
C LEU A 335 1.61 -36.34 23.82
N THR A 336 2.68 -35.55 23.68
CA THR A 336 3.69 -35.74 22.63
C THR A 336 4.37 -37.10 22.77
N GLU A 337 4.78 -37.47 23.98
CA GLU A 337 5.46 -38.75 24.22
C GLU A 337 4.54 -39.94 23.96
N ALA A 338 3.27 -39.85 24.41
CA ALA A 338 2.27 -40.86 24.12
C ALA A 338 2.07 -41.05 22.61
N TRP A 339 2.07 -39.97 21.83
CA TRP A 339 1.97 -40.04 20.37
C TRP A 339 3.22 -40.63 19.71
N ARG A 340 4.42 -40.28 20.19
CA ARG A 340 5.68 -40.85 19.69
C ARG A 340 5.73 -42.36 19.88
N VAL A 341 5.34 -42.86 21.05
CA VAL A 341 5.29 -44.29 21.35
C VAL A 341 4.29 -44.99 20.43
N LYS A 342 3.10 -44.42 20.24
CA LYS A 342 2.08 -44.96 19.34
C LYS A 342 2.55 -44.97 17.88
N GLN A 343 3.17 -43.89 17.41
CA GLN A 343 3.70 -43.80 16.05
C GLN A 343 4.85 -44.80 15.81
N ALA A 344 5.71 -45.02 16.81
CA ALA A 344 6.75 -46.04 16.73
C ALA A 344 6.16 -47.46 16.69
N ALA A 345 5.08 -47.73 17.43
CA ALA A 345 4.37 -49.00 17.38
C ALA A 345 3.67 -49.22 16.02
N ASP A 346 3.00 -48.20 15.48
CA ASP A 346 2.33 -48.28 14.17
C ASP A 346 3.34 -48.47 13.02
N ALA A 347 4.54 -47.87 13.12
CA ALA A 347 5.61 -48.04 12.12
C ALA A 347 6.17 -49.47 12.07
N VAL A 348 6.16 -50.21 13.19
CA VAL A 348 6.63 -51.61 13.26
C VAL A 348 5.60 -52.59 12.69
N VAL A 349 4.31 -52.23 12.70
CA VAL A 349 3.22 -53.06 12.16
C VAL A 349 3.14 -52.96 10.62
N ASP A 350 3.45 -51.79 10.05
CA ASP A 350 3.41 -51.55 8.59
C ASP A 350 4.57 -52.23 7.82
N GLU A 351 5.70 -52.52 8.49
CA GLU A 351 6.79 -53.34 7.90
C GLU A 351 6.42 -54.82 7.74
N GLY A 352 5.36 -55.30 8.41
CA GLY A 352 4.88 -56.69 8.34
C GLY A 352 3.88 -56.98 7.21
N ALA A 353 3.39 -55.96 6.51
CA ALA A 353 2.32 -56.09 5.51
C ALA A 353 2.71 -55.46 4.16
N GLY A 354 3.54 -56.18 3.39
CA GLY A 354 3.58 -56.02 1.93
C GLY A 354 4.93 -55.63 1.33
N GLU A 355 5.86 -56.58 1.24
CA GLU A 355 6.79 -56.63 0.10
C GLU A 355 6.00 -56.98 -1.17
N GLU A 356 5.30 -56.01 -1.76
CA GLU A 356 4.92 -56.13 -3.16
C GLU A 356 6.08 -55.67 -4.04
N LYS A 357 6.63 -56.64 -4.78
CA LYS A 357 7.66 -56.48 -5.80
C LYS A 357 7.38 -55.25 -6.65
N ILE A 358 8.33 -54.31 -6.62
CA ILE A 358 8.45 -53.22 -7.58
C ILE A 358 8.68 -53.86 -8.96
N VAL A 359 7.60 -54.13 -9.68
CA VAL A 359 7.65 -54.30 -11.14
C VAL A 359 7.89 -52.92 -11.70
N SER A 360 9.16 -52.65 -12.03
CA SER A 360 9.58 -51.53 -12.86
C SER A 360 9.03 -51.73 -14.28
N THR A 361 7.72 -51.56 -14.44
CA THR A 361 7.16 -51.27 -15.75
C THR A 361 7.55 -49.84 -16.05
N SER A 362 8.60 -49.69 -16.85
CA SER A 362 8.90 -48.47 -17.60
C SER A 362 7.73 -48.19 -18.54
N VAL A 363 6.62 -47.71 -17.98
CA VAL A 363 5.74 -46.86 -18.75
C VAL A 363 6.53 -45.57 -18.87
N ASP A 364 7.01 -45.29 -20.07
CA ASP A 364 7.39 -43.96 -20.53
C ASP A 364 6.17 -43.04 -20.38
N ALA A 365 5.80 -42.74 -19.13
CA ALA A 365 5.02 -41.58 -18.81
C ALA A 365 6.01 -40.44 -18.98
N GLU A 366 6.03 -39.90 -20.20
CA GLU A 366 6.56 -38.57 -20.49
C GLU A 366 6.26 -37.70 -19.27
N ALA A 367 7.28 -37.48 -18.42
CA ALA A 367 7.21 -36.59 -17.30
C ALA A 367 7.09 -35.20 -17.91
N GLY A 368 5.85 -34.85 -18.27
CA GLY A 368 5.50 -33.68 -19.04
C GLY A 368 5.95 -32.47 -18.26
N THR A 369 7.15 -32.00 -18.57
CA THR A 369 7.68 -30.73 -18.12
C THR A 369 6.61 -29.73 -18.50
N MET A 370 5.93 -29.20 -17.48
CA MET A 370 4.72 -28.40 -17.69
C MET A 370 5.02 -27.33 -18.72
N LYS A 371 4.34 -27.40 -19.87
CA LYS A 371 4.45 -26.38 -20.91
C LYS A 371 3.86 -25.10 -20.34
N ARG A 372 4.75 -24.20 -19.88
CA ARG A 372 4.39 -22.85 -19.47
C ARG A 372 3.55 -22.21 -20.57
N VAL A 373 2.57 -21.40 -20.17
CA VAL A 373 1.76 -20.65 -21.13
C VAL A 373 2.69 -19.85 -22.05
N SER A 374 2.48 -19.94 -23.36
CA SER A 374 3.34 -19.29 -24.34
C SER A 374 3.44 -17.78 -24.08
N PHE A 375 4.61 -17.22 -24.37
CA PHE A 375 4.86 -15.78 -24.22
C PHE A 375 3.80 -14.93 -24.95
N ARG A 376 3.37 -15.34 -26.15
CA ARG A 376 2.33 -14.64 -26.94
C ARG A 376 1.00 -14.54 -26.20
N ARG A 377 0.58 -15.62 -25.52
CA ARG A 377 -0.64 -15.62 -24.71
C ARG A 377 -0.47 -14.77 -23.45
N GLN A 378 0.66 -14.91 -22.74
CA GLN A 378 0.96 -14.04 -21.57
C GLN A 378 0.89 -12.55 -21.96
N PHE A 379 1.57 -12.17 -23.04
CA PHE A 379 1.60 -10.81 -23.55
C PHE A 379 0.20 -10.27 -23.86
N ARG A 380 -0.59 -11.00 -24.67
CA ARG A 380 -1.97 -10.57 -25.03
C ARG A 380 -2.85 -10.35 -23.80
N VAL A 381 -2.79 -11.27 -22.84
CA VAL A 381 -3.65 -11.26 -21.65
C VAL A 381 -3.25 -10.13 -20.71
N LEU A 382 -1.95 -9.96 -20.44
CA LEU A 382 -1.44 -8.88 -19.61
C LEU A 382 -1.67 -7.50 -20.26
N THR A 383 -1.60 -7.40 -21.59
CA THR A 383 -1.91 -6.17 -22.32
C THR A 383 -3.39 -5.81 -22.16
N SER A 384 -4.30 -6.77 -22.38
CA SER A 384 -5.74 -6.56 -22.16
C SER A 384 -6.05 -6.16 -20.70
N ARG A 385 -5.41 -6.83 -19.74
CA ARG A 385 -5.55 -6.53 -18.31
C ARG A 385 -5.13 -5.09 -18.02
N THR A 386 -3.92 -4.73 -18.42
CA THR A 386 -3.37 -3.39 -18.19
C THR A 386 -4.20 -2.31 -18.88
N PHE A 387 -4.66 -2.55 -20.10
CA PHE A 387 -5.51 -1.62 -20.84
C PHE A 387 -6.83 -1.36 -20.10
N THR A 388 -7.47 -2.43 -19.61
CA THR A 388 -8.72 -2.33 -18.83
C THR A 388 -8.52 -1.59 -17.51
N THR A 389 -7.44 -1.89 -16.79
CA THR A 389 -7.14 -1.24 -15.50
C THR A 389 -6.84 0.23 -15.68
N THR A 390 -6.12 0.62 -16.73
CA THR A 390 -5.82 2.02 -17.05
C THR A 390 -7.09 2.80 -17.40
N ILE A 391 -7.97 2.28 -18.26
CA ILE A 391 -9.23 2.95 -18.61
C ILE A 391 -10.15 3.14 -17.39
N ARG A 392 -10.10 2.23 -16.43
CA ARG A 392 -10.91 2.28 -15.20
C ARG A 392 -10.30 3.10 -14.08
N ASP A 393 -9.13 3.69 -14.30
CA ASP A 393 -8.54 4.72 -13.45
C ASP A 393 -8.64 6.10 -14.14
N PRO A 394 -9.85 6.70 -14.17
CA PRO A 394 -10.06 7.96 -14.87
C PRO A 394 -9.27 9.11 -14.24
N MET A 395 -8.98 9.06 -12.94
CA MET A 395 -8.20 10.09 -12.27
C MET A 395 -6.71 10.00 -12.63
N GLY A 396 -6.17 8.78 -12.78
CA GLY A 396 -4.82 8.58 -13.31
C GLY A 396 -4.68 9.09 -14.74
N VAL A 397 -5.54 8.65 -15.65
CA VAL A 397 -5.49 9.06 -17.08
C VAL A 397 -5.76 10.55 -17.25
N ALA A 398 -6.76 11.10 -16.56
CA ALA A 398 -7.01 12.54 -16.57
C ALA A 398 -5.81 13.30 -15.99
N GLY A 399 -5.16 12.77 -14.95
CA GLY A 399 -3.94 13.34 -14.39
C GLY A 399 -2.81 13.46 -15.41
N SER A 400 -2.52 12.42 -16.19
CA SER A 400 -1.48 12.47 -17.22
C SER A 400 -1.82 13.38 -18.40
N LEU A 401 -3.09 13.43 -18.81
CA LEU A 401 -3.53 14.31 -19.90
C LEU A 401 -3.58 15.79 -19.47
N LEU A 402 -4.09 16.06 -18.27
CA LEU A 402 -4.12 17.40 -17.69
C LEU A 402 -2.71 17.94 -17.49
N GLU A 403 -1.78 17.09 -17.06
CA GLU A 403 -0.37 17.43 -16.97
C GLU A 403 0.20 17.84 -18.33
N ALA A 404 0.00 17.03 -19.37
CA ALA A 404 0.49 17.32 -20.72
C ALA A 404 -0.10 18.63 -21.28
N ILE A 405 -1.42 18.82 -21.18
CA ILE A 405 -2.13 20.00 -21.67
C ILE A 405 -1.71 21.23 -20.86
N GLY A 406 -1.74 21.16 -19.54
CA GLY A 406 -1.39 22.26 -18.66
C GLY A 406 0.06 22.70 -18.87
N MET A 407 0.98 21.74 -18.97
CA MET A 407 2.39 22.01 -19.23
C MET A 407 2.61 22.61 -20.62
N ALA A 408 1.94 22.11 -21.66
CA ALA A 408 2.07 22.63 -23.02
C ALA A 408 1.50 24.04 -23.16
N VAL A 409 0.30 24.30 -22.62
CA VAL A 409 -0.37 25.61 -22.69
C VAL A 409 0.41 26.64 -21.90
N ILE A 410 0.82 26.33 -20.67
CA ILE A 410 1.44 27.32 -19.81
C ILE A 410 2.87 27.61 -20.29
N ASN A 411 3.67 26.59 -20.64
CA ASN A 411 5.00 26.84 -21.19
C ASN A 411 4.92 27.49 -22.58
N GLY A 412 3.95 27.08 -23.40
CA GLY A 412 3.68 27.73 -24.68
C GLY A 412 3.29 29.20 -24.51
N TRP A 413 2.60 29.55 -23.42
CA TRP A 413 2.28 30.94 -23.08
C TRP A 413 3.50 31.72 -22.55
N ILE A 414 4.36 31.08 -21.75
CA ILE A 414 5.61 31.69 -21.28
C ILE A 414 6.53 32.05 -22.45
N PHE A 415 6.60 31.18 -23.46
CA PHE A 415 7.42 31.35 -24.64
C PHE A 415 6.60 31.74 -25.87
N LEU A 416 5.49 32.47 -25.69
CA LEU A 416 4.56 32.78 -26.77
C LEU A 416 5.24 33.62 -27.86
N GLN A 417 5.28 33.10 -29.08
CA GLN A 417 5.82 33.77 -30.28
C GLN A 417 7.16 34.48 -30.04
N LEU A 418 8.22 33.69 -29.85
CA LEU A 418 9.56 34.22 -29.57
C LEU A 418 10.11 35.07 -30.72
N ASP A 419 10.69 36.20 -30.36
CA ASP A 419 11.35 37.12 -31.28
C ASP A 419 12.64 36.53 -31.89
N GLU A 420 13.12 37.12 -32.99
CA GLU A 420 14.34 36.67 -33.68
C GLU A 420 15.61 37.41 -33.20
N SER A 421 15.54 38.16 -32.10
CA SER A 421 16.70 38.82 -31.49
C SER A 421 17.61 37.83 -30.73
N LEU A 422 18.79 38.28 -30.27
CA LEU A 422 19.66 37.46 -29.40
C LEU A 422 18.96 37.00 -28.10
N ALA A 423 18.09 37.85 -27.52
CA ALA A 423 17.30 37.47 -26.35
C ALA A 423 16.23 36.42 -26.70
N GLY A 424 15.66 36.53 -27.90
CA GLY A 424 14.73 35.56 -28.47
C GLY A 424 15.37 34.21 -28.77
N ILE A 425 16.57 34.19 -29.37
CA ILE A 425 17.38 32.97 -29.61
C ILE A 425 17.65 32.24 -28.29
N ARG A 426 18.07 32.96 -27.25
CA ARG A 426 18.30 32.39 -25.92
C ARG A 426 17.03 31.82 -25.29
N SER A 427 15.91 32.51 -25.47
CA SER A 427 14.60 32.02 -25.01
C SER A 427 14.14 30.77 -25.79
N ARG A 428 14.49 30.67 -27.09
CA ARG A 428 14.26 29.47 -27.92
C ARG A 428 15.09 28.28 -27.43
N GLU A 429 16.35 28.49 -27.05
CA GLU A 429 17.16 27.43 -26.42
C GLU A 429 16.53 26.95 -25.10
N GLY A 430 16.04 27.88 -24.26
CA GLY A 430 15.35 27.57 -23.01
C GLY A 430 14.03 26.79 -23.22
N SER A 431 13.26 27.13 -24.24
CA SER A 431 12.03 26.42 -24.59
C SER A 431 12.31 25.01 -25.14
N LEU A 432 13.40 24.82 -25.91
CA LEU A 432 13.83 23.51 -26.38
C LEU A 432 14.36 22.62 -25.23
N TYR A 433 15.10 23.19 -24.27
CA TYR A 433 15.50 22.47 -23.04
C TYR A 433 14.28 22.05 -22.21
N THR A 434 13.29 22.93 -22.08
CA THR A 434 12.04 22.64 -21.36
C THR A 434 11.32 21.45 -21.98
N ALA A 435 11.26 21.37 -23.32
CA ALA A 435 10.70 20.23 -24.04
C ALA A 435 11.55 18.95 -23.91
N SER A 436 12.88 19.06 -23.88
CA SER A 436 13.79 17.90 -23.83
C SER A 436 13.93 17.25 -22.45
N SER A 437 13.93 18.05 -21.39
CA SER A 437 14.37 17.61 -20.06
C SER A 437 13.23 17.65 -19.06
N LEU A 438 12.58 18.81 -18.90
CA LEU A 438 11.56 19.02 -17.86
C LEU A 438 10.33 18.14 -18.09
N ASN A 439 9.84 18.06 -19.34
CA ASN A 439 8.73 17.14 -19.69
C ASN A 439 9.08 15.66 -19.44
N GLY A 440 10.33 15.25 -19.70
CA GLY A 440 10.81 13.90 -19.41
C GLY A 440 10.90 13.58 -17.91
N TYR A 441 11.23 14.59 -17.09
CA TYR A 441 11.31 14.42 -15.64
C TYR A 441 9.96 14.16 -14.98
N LEU A 442 8.92 14.88 -15.39
CA LEU A 442 7.61 14.74 -14.75
C LEU A 442 7.01 13.34 -14.96
N ILE A 443 7.09 12.81 -16.19
CA ILE A 443 6.64 11.45 -16.48
C ILE A 443 7.48 10.39 -15.76
N LEU A 444 8.79 10.60 -15.60
CA LEU A 444 9.66 9.71 -14.81
C LEU A 444 9.16 9.59 -13.37
N LEU A 445 8.82 10.72 -12.73
CA LEU A 445 8.29 10.73 -11.36
C LEU A 445 6.94 10.01 -11.26
N TYR A 446 6.01 10.34 -12.16
CA TYR A 446 4.67 9.77 -12.17
C TYR A 446 4.67 8.25 -12.39
N GLU A 447 5.44 7.75 -13.37
CA GLU A 447 5.51 6.31 -13.63
C GLU A 447 6.27 5.56 -12.53
N THR A 448 7.26 6.19 -11.88
CA THR A 448 7.94 5.63 -10.70
C THR A 448 6.94 5.40 -9.56
N TYR A 449 6.07 6.38 -9.28
CA TYR A 449 5.01 6.22 -8.29
C TYR A 449 4.07 5.04 -8.62
N ARG A 450 3.52 4.99 -9.84
CA ARG A 450 2.56 3.94 -10.24
C ARG A 450 3.15 2.53 -10.19
N LEU A 451 4.36 2.36 -10.70
CA LEU A 451 5.01 1.05 -10.74
C LEU A 451 5.31 0.49 -9.34
N THR A 452 5.50 1.33 -8.31
CA THR A 452 5.70 0.84 -6.93
C THR A 452 4.48 0.13 -6.34
N ILE A 453 3.29 0.45 -6.85
CA ILE A 453 2.03 -0.22 -6.47
C ILE A 453 1.89 -1.52 -7.27
N ASP A 454 2.06 -1.45 -8.59
CA ASP A 454 1.83 -2.59 -9.50
C ASP A 454 2.85 -3.73 -9.31
N ILE A 455 4.09 -3.42 -8.91
CA ILE A 455 5.17 -4.41 -8.77
C ILE A 455 4.87 -5.48 -7.72
N ARG A 456 4.04 -5.17 -6.70
CA ARG A 456 3.66 -6.10 -5.63
C ARG A 456 2.91 -7.33 -6.17
N LEU A 457 1.96 -7.09 -7.08
CA LEU A 457 1.22 -8.18 -7.74
C LEU A 457 2.13 -8.98 -8.67
N PHE A 458 3.01 -8.29 -9.41
CA PHE A 458 3.96 -8.94 -10.30
C PHE A 458 4.92 -9.87 -9.55
N ASP A 459 5.52 -9.42 -8.44
CA ASP A 459 6.44 -10.24 -7.65
C ASP A 459 5.73 -11.52 -7.12
N ARG A 460 4.45 -11.42 -6.75
CA ARG A 460 3.62 -12.58 -6.41
C ARG A 460 3.42 -13.52 -7.60
N GLU A 461 2.85 -13.05 -8.71
CA GLU A 461 2.56 -13.88 -9.90
C GLU A 461 3.83 -14.54 -10.48
N ARG A 462 4.98 -13.85 -10.33
CA ARG A 462 6.30 -14.36 -10.72
C ARG A 462 6.78 -15.46 -9.78
N ASN A 463 6.62 -15.29 -8.47
CA ASN A 463 6.98 -16.33 -7.49
C ASN A 463 6.15 -17.60 -7.66
N GLU A 464 4.92 -17.48 -8.17
CA GLU A 464 4.03 -18.59 -8.55
C GLU A 464 4.35 -19.18 -9.95
N GLY A 465 5.31 -18.60 -10.69
CA GLY A 465 5.73 -19.09 -12.01
C GLY A 465 4.74 -18.81 -13.15
N VAL A 466 3.75 -17.93 -12.93
CA VAL A 466 2.66 -17.63 -13.86
C VAL A 466 3.06 -16.58 -14.90
N VAL A 467 3.77 -15.54 -14.45
CA VAL A 467 4.16 -14.40 -15.29
C VAL A 467 5.67 -14.31 -15.44
N SER A 468 6.13 -14.12 -16.68
CA SER A 468 7.53 -13.85 -16.99
C SER A 468 7.85 -12.35 -16.98
N VAL A 469 9.10 -12.00 -16.62
CA VAL A 469 9.57 -10.61 -16.61
C VAL A 469 9.38 -9.92 -17.97
N PRO A 470 9.77 -10.52 -19.12
CA PRO A 470 9.60 -9.85 -20.42
C PRO A 470 8.11 -9.66 -20.77
N ALA A 471 7.24 -10.59 -20.39
CA ALA A 471 5.81 -10.48 -20.66
C ALA A 471 5.20 -9.33 -19.86
N PHE A 472 5.54 -9.20 -18.58
CA PHE A 472 5.08 -8.10 -17.73
C PHE A 472 5.51 -6.74 -18.28
N LEU A 473 6.79 -6.57 -18.58
CA LEU A 473 7.32 -5.31 -19.08
C LEU A 473 6.64 -4.96 -20.42
N LEU A 474 6.78 -5.81 -21.44
CA LEU A 474 6.34 -5.50 -22.81
C LEU A 474 4.84 -5.28 -22.89
N SER A 475 4.05 -6.10 -22.18
CA SER A 475 2.59 -5.99 -22.21
C SER A 475 2.08 -4.67 -21.65
N ARG A 476 2.74 -4.13 -20.62
CA ARG A 476 2.43 -2.83 -20.03
C ARG A 476 2.64 -1.71 -21.03
N ARG A 477 3.78 -1.73 -21.74
CA ARG A 477 4.08 -0.72 -22.78
C ARG A 477 3.10 -0.81 -23.94
N ALA A 478 2.80 -2.01 -24.42
CA ALA A 478 1.84 -2.20 -25.50
C ALA A 478 0.41 -1.72 -25.13
N ALA A 479 -0.01 -1.92 -23.88
CA ALA A 479 -1.32 -1.47 -23.41
C ALA A 479 -1.42 0.05 -23.26
N ARG A 480 -0.35 0.70 -22.80
CA ARG A 480 -0.36 2.14 -22.53
C ARG A 480 0.01 3.00 -23.72
N LEU A 481 0.68 2.45 -24.73
CA LEU A 481 0.97 3.11 -26.00
C LEU A 481 -0.23 3.90 -26.56
N PRO A 482 -1.42 3.31 -26.78
CA PRO A 482 -2.55 4.03 -27.35
C PRO A 482 -3.29 4.97 -26.38
N LEU A 483 -3.11 4.82 -25.07
CA LEU A 483 -3.87 5.56 -24.06
C LEU A 483 -3.10 6.77 -23.51
N GLU A 484 -1.81 6.61 -23.27
CA GLU A 484 -0.97 7.58 -22.58
C GLU A 484 0.32 7.85 -23.39
N ASP A 485 1.13 6.82 -23.69
CA ASP A 485 2.51 7.05 -24.19
C ASP A 485 2.57 7.75 -25.56
N LEU A 486 1.55 7.60 -26.43
CA LEU A 486 1.45 8.32 -27.71
C LEU A 486 0.63 9.63 -27.60
N PRO A 487 -0.59 9.64 -27.01
CA PRO A 487 -1.39 10.86 -26.93
C PRO A 487 -0.74 11.98 -26.10
N VAL A 488 -0.07 11.66 -24.99
CA VAL A 488 0.56 12.65 -24.10
C VAL A 488 1.61 13.49 -24.83
N PRO A 489 2.67 12.91 -25.44
CA PRO A 489 3.66 13.71 -26.18
C PRO A 489 3.06 14.34 -27.44
N LEU A 490 2.08 13.72 -28.10
CA LEU A 490 1.42 14.29 -29.28
C LEU A 490 0.66 15.57 -28.94
N ILE A 491 -0.18 15.53 -27.90
CA ILE A 491 -0.94 16.71 -27.44
C ILE A 491 0.02 17.80 -26.98
N PHE A 492 1.07 17.43 -26.24
CA PHE A 492 2.09 18.38 -25.83
C PHE A 492 2.75 19.05 -27.04
N SER A 493 3.23 18.29 -28.02
CA SER A 493 3.88 18.84 -29.22
C SER A 493 2.92 19.68 -30.07
N LEU A 494 1.65 19.26 -30.24
CA LEU A 494 0.64 20.00 -31.00
C LEU A 494 0.28 21.36 -30.39
N ILE A 495 0.34 21.50 -29.08
CA ILE A 495 0.05 22.78 -28.41
C ILE A 495 1.34 23.60 -28.33
N PHE A 496 2.38 23.02 -27.75
CA PHE A 496 3.62 23.73 -27.42
C PHE A 496 4.35 24.24 -28.66
N TYR A 497 4.48 23.42 -29.72
CA TYR A 497 5.27 23.78 -30.90
C TYR A 497 4.73 25.03 -31.61
N PHE A 498 3.42 25.07 -31.82
CA PHE A 498 2.75 26.16 -32.52
C PHE A 498 2.59 27.41 -31.65
N MET A 499 2.41 27.26 -30.33
CA MET A 499 2.36 28.41 -29.41
C MET A 499 3.71 29.13 -29.31
N VAL A 500 4.82 28.40 -29.28
CA VAL A 500 6.17 29.01 -29.20
C VAL A 500 6.52 29.80 -30.46
N GLY A 501 5.94 29.43 -31.61
CA GLY A 501 6.28 30.04 -32.89
C GLY A 501 7.58 29.48 -33.48
N TYR A 502 7.77 28.16 -33.37
CA TYR A 502 8.77 27.46 -34.17
C TYR A 502 8.41 27.50 -35.66
N ARG A 503 9.38 27.20 -36.51
CA ARG A 503 9.22 27.25 -37.97
C ARG A 503 8.08 26.32 -38.44
N LEU A 504 7.27 26.76 -39.39
CA LEU A 504 6.03 26.05 -39.80
C LEU A 504 6.23 24.90 -40.80
N ASP A 505 7.45 24.39 -40.96
CA ASP A 505 7.70 23.26 -41.88
C ASP A 505 7.22 21.93 -41.28
N ALA A 506 6.53 21.14 -42.11
CA ALA A 506 5.96 19.86 -41.67
C ALA A 506 7.07 18.87 -41.23
N GLY A 507 8.22 18.87 -41.92
CA GLY A 507 9.35 18.01 -41.59
C GLY A 507 9.91 18.32 -40.20
N GLN A 508 10.09 19.60 -39.88
CA GLN A 508 10.61 20.03 -38.58
C GLN A 508 9.65 19.71 -37.42
N PHE A 509 8.34 19.82 -37.63
CA PHE A 509 7.34 19.43 -36.62
C PHE A 509 7.40 17.93 -36.32
N PHE A 510 7.42 17.06 -37.35
CA PHE A 510 7.47 15.61 -37.12
C PHE A 510 8.78 15.16 -36.45
N ILE A 511 9.91 15.80 -36.78
CA ILE A 511 11.19 15.55 -36.08
C ILE A 511 11.07 15.95 -34.61
N PHE A 512 10.51 17.13 -34.30
CA PHE A 512 10.26 17.58 -32.92
C PHE A 512 9.37 16.60 -32.15
N PHE A 513 8.29 16.13 -32.78
CA PHE A 513 7.38 15.14 -32.19
C PHE A 513 8.08 13.81 -31.91
N VAL A 514 8.84 13.26 -32.87
CA VAL A 514 9.59 12.01 -32.68
C VAL A 514 10.61 12.13 -31.56
N LEU A 515 11.34 13.24 -31.48
CA LEU A 515 12.29 13.49 -30.38
C LEU A 515 11.57 13.56 -29.03
N THR A 516 10.44 14.27 -28.94
CA THR A 516 9.62 14.36 -27.72
C THR A 516 9.06 13.00 -27.30
N LEU A 517 8.61 12.19 -28.27
CA LEU A 517 8.15 10.81 -28.04
C LEU A 517 9.28 9.94 -27.49
N LEU A 518 10.49 10.04 -28.05
CA LEU A 518 11.66 9.29 -27.57
C LEU A 518 12.05 9.72 -26.15
N THR A 519 12.03 11.03 -25.84
CA THR A 519 12.23 11.53 -24.47
C THR A 519 11.27 10.87 -23.49
N HIS A 520 9.98 10.87 -23.83
CA HIS A 520 8.93 10.28 -23.00
C HIS A 520 9.18 8.78 -22.76
N TYR A 521 9.57 8.05 -23.80
CA TYR A 521 9.88 6.63 -23.70
C TYR A 521 11.11 6.34 -22.84
N VAL A 522 12.21 7.08 -23.04
CA VAL A 522 13.45 6.91 -22.25
C VAL A 522 13.18 7.16 -20.77
N ALA A 523 12.38 8.18 -20.42
CA ALA A 523 12.00 8.47 -19.05
C ALA A 523 11.21 7.30 -18.40
N ILE A 524 10.24 6.74 -19.13
CA ILE A 524 9.45 5.58 -18.67
C ILE A 524 10.32 4.34 -18.48
N THR A 525 11.22 4.04 -19.43
CA THR A 525 12.10 2.87 -19.32
C THR A 525 13.07 3.02 -18.16
N PHE A 526 13.51 4.25 -17.88
CA PHE A 526 14.36 4.54 -16.74
C PHE A 526 13.63 4.39 -15.40
N ALA A 527 12.34 4.76 -15.31
CA ALA A 527 11.51 4.50 -14.12
C ALA A 527 11.49 3.00 -13.74
N ALA A 528 11.44 2.12 -14.74
CA ALA A 528 11.47 0.67 -14.52
C ALA A 528 12.83 0.18 -13.98
N VAL A 529 13.94 0.81 -14.39
CA VAL A 529 15.27 0.53 -13.83
C VAL A 529 15.33 0.93 -12.36
N ALA A 530 14.84 2.11 -12.01
CA ALA A 530 14.82 2.61 -10.63
C ALA A 530 14.08 1.63 -9.67
N ILE A 531 12.99 1.03 -10.13
CA ILE A 531 12.19 0.07 -9.34
C ILE A 531 12.79 -1.33 -9.31
N GLY A 532 13.57 -1.68 -10.34
CA GLY A 532 14.43 -2.87 -10.31
C GLY A 532 15.49 -2.80 -9.19
N ILE A 533 15.96 -1.59 -8.87
CA ILE A 533 16.94 -1.32 -7.80
C ILE A 533 16.27 -1.24 -6.42
N ALA A 534 15.19 -0.48 -6.29
CA ALA A 534 14.49 -0.27 -5.02
C ALA A 534 12.98 -0.48 -5.14
N ARG A 535 12.39 -1.31 -4.26
CA ARG A 535 10.92 -1.54 -4.25
C ARG A 535 10.11 -0.44 -3.56
N SER A 536 10.74 0.39 -2.74
CA SER A 536 10.08 1.50 -2.06
C SER A 536 10.12 2.77 -2.91
N PHE A 537 9.03 3.54 -2.90
CA PHE A 537 8.96 4.82 -3.62
C PHE A 537 10.08 5.82 -3.26
N PRO A 538 10.45 6.01 -1.98
CA PRO A 538 11.54 6.91 -1.59
C PRO A 538 12.91 6.48 -2.15
N GLY A 539 13.17 5.17 -2.19
CA GLY A 539 14.41 4.64 -2.77
C GLY A 539 14.43 4.74 -4.30
N ALA A 540 13.33 4.39 -4.96
CA ALA A 540 13.22 4.46 -6.42
C ALA A 540 13.27 5.91 -6.94
N SER A 541 12.57 6.84 -6.27
CA SER A 541 12.60 8.26 -6.63
C SER A 541 13.95 8.92 -6.37
N LEU A 542 14.70 8.50 -5.34
CA LEU A 542 16.10 8.94 -5.12
C LEU A 542 16.98 8.57 -6.33
N VAL A 543 16.94 7.30 -6.76
CA VAL A 543 17.70 6.81 -7.92
C VAL A 543 17.27 7.54 -9.20
N GLY A 544 15.96 7.68 -9.39
CA GLY A 544 15.38 8.40 -10.52
C GLY A 544 15.88 9.84 -10.61
N ASN A 545 15.78 10.58 -9.50
CA ASN A 545 16.12 11.99 -9.43
C ASN A 545 17.62 12.24 -9.61
N LEU A 546 18.49 11.55 -8.87
CA LEU A 546 19.94 11.75 -8.98
C LEU A 546 20.48 11.42 -10.37
N CYS A 547 19.97 10.35 -10.98
CA CYS A 547 20.38 10.02 -12.34
C CYS A 547 19.83 11.03 -13.34
N PHE A 548 18.58 11.48 -13.22
CA PHE A 548 18.05 12.54 -14.07
C PHE A 548 18.85 13.84 -13.93
N THR A 549 19.23 14.24 -12.72
CA THR A 549 20.09 15.41 -12.49
C THR A 549 21.44 15.27 -13.20
N LEU A 550 22.11 14.12 -13.08
CA LEU A 550 23.36 13.83 -13.81
C LEU A 550 23.18 13.97 -15.33
N GLN A 551 22.05 13.49 -15.84
CA GLN A 551 21.70 13.58 -17.25
C GLN A 551 21.43 15.04 -17.67
N SER A 552 20.65 15.79 -16.89
CA SER A 552 20.32 17.20 -17.15
C SER A 552 21.59 18.05 -17.28
N PHE A 553 22.57 17.91 -16.37
CA PHE A 553 23.81 18.69 -16.43
C PHE A 553 24.68 18.38 -17.63
N ALA A 554 24.66 17.14 -18.10
CA ALA A 554 25.42 16.71 -19.27
C ALA A 554 24.80 17.13 -20.61
N CYS A 555 23.64 17.81 -20.62
CA CYS A 555 22.89 18.10 -21.85
C CYS A 555 23.51 19.19 -22.75
N GLY A 556 24.37 20.06 -22.22
CA GLY A 556 25.02 21.14 -22.98
C GLY A 556 24.35 22.52 -22.87
N TYR A 557 23.18 22.63 -22.23
CA TYR A 557 22.45 23.90 -22.03
C TYR A 557 23.03 24.75 -20.87
N PHE A 558 23.14 24.16 -19.66
CA PHE A 558 23.62 24.89 -18.48
C PHE A 558 25.14 25.08 -18.46
N VAL A 559 25.86 24.05 -18.92
CA VAL A 559 27.31 24.08 -19.12
C VAL A 559 27.55 23.71 -20.58
N GLN A 560 28.19 24.60 -21.32
CA GLN A 560 28.52 24.33 -22.72
C GLN A 560 29.37 23.06 -22.82
N SER A 561 29.10 22.24 -23.85
CA SER A 561 29.67 20.88 -23.99
C SER A 561 31.20 20.83 -24.03
N ASN A 562 31.83 21.93 -24.46
CA ASN A 562 33.28 22.08 -24.56
C ASN A 562 33.92 22.53 -23.23
N GLN A 563 33.15 23.17 -22.35
CA GLN A 563 33.61 23.68 -21.07
C GLN A 563 33.50 22.67 -19.93
N ILE A 564 32.68 21.63 -20.09
CA ILE A 564 32.57 20.54 -19.10
C ILE A 564 34.00 20.05 -18.77
N PRO A 565 34.37 19.94 -17.48
CA PRO A 565 35.71 19.55 -17.07
C PRO A 565 36.14 18.21 -17.69
N VAL A 566 37.41 18.08 -18.08
CA VAL A 566 37.89 16.93 -18.88
C VAL A 566 37.60 15.58 -18.22
N TYR A 567 37.68 15.52 -16.89
CA TYR A 567 37.45 14.29 -16.11
C TYR A 567 35.99 13.80 -16.15
N VAL A 568 35.02 14.68 -16.43
CA VAL A 568 33.57 14.35 -16.50
C VAL A 568 32.96 14.55 -17.87
N ARG A 569 33.69 15.17 -18.80
CA ARG A 569 33.24 15.46 -20.16
C ARG A 569 32.74 14.23 -20.91
N TRP A 570 33.25 13.03 -20.61
CA TRP A 570 32.79 11.80 -21.24
C TRP A 570 31.34 11.45 -20.89
N LEU A 571 30.81 11.91 -19.75
CA LEU A 571 29.44 11.63 -19.31
C LEU A 571 28.37 12.14 -20.29
N LYS A 572 28.67 13.18 -21.08
CA LYS A 572 27.75 13.67 -22.13
C LYS A 572 27.42 12.60 -23.16
N TRP A 573 28.35 11.68 -23.44
CA TRP A 573 28.12 10.59 -24.37
C TRP A 573 27.22 9.49 -23.78
N CYS A 574 27.17 9.40 -22.46
CA CYS A 574 26.26 8.52 -21.72
C CYS A 574 24.93 9.23 -21.37
N ALA A 575 24.78 10.51 -21.74
CA ALA A 575 23.63 11.31 -21.38
C ALA A 575 22.61 11.39 -22.52
N TYR A 576 21.40 10.83 -22.33
CA TYR A 576 20.37 10.85 -23.38
C TYR A 576 19.86 12.28 -23.67
N THR A 577 19.83 13.14 -22.65
CA THR A 577 19.46 14.55 -22.73
C THR A 577 20.37 15.35 -23.67
N PHE A 578 21.68 15.03 -23.75
CA PHE A 578 22.63 15.66 -24.68
C PHE A 578 22.23 15.42 -26.14
N TYR A 579 21.82 14.19 -26.46
CA TYR A 579 21.36 13.84 -27.79
C TYR A 579 20.01 14.50 -28.12
N ILE A 580 19.04 14.51 -27.19
CA ILE A 580 17.72 15.12 -27.43
C ILE A 580 17.84 16.62 -27.60
N PHE A 581 18.47 17.31 -26.65
CA PHE A 581 18.60 18.76 -26.68
C PHE A 581 19.36 19.21 -27.94
N GLY A 582 20.50 18.58 -28.23
CA GLY A 582 21.26 18.88 -29.44
C GLY A 582 20.47 18.63 -30.74
N ALA A 583 19.65 17.58 -30.80
CA ALA A 583 18.83 17.29 -31.98
C ALA A 583 17.68 18.29 -32.17
N LEU A 584 17.06 18.72 -31.07
CA LEU A 584 16.03 19.76 -31.08
C LEU A 584 16.61 21.11 -31.53
N CYS A 585 17.79 21.50 -31.01
CA CYS A 585 18.51 22.67 -31.47
C CYS A 585 18.91 22.56 -32.96
N ALA A 586 19.42 21.41 -33.39
CA ALA A 586 19.76 21.20 -34.81
C ALA A 586 18.54 21.30 -35.73
N ASN A 587 17.38 20.79 -35.28
CA ASN A 587 16.13 20.86 -36.02
C ASN A 587 15.62 22.30 -36.19
N GLU A 588 15.76 23.14 -35.16
CA GLU A 588 15.31 24.54 -35.20
C GLU A 588 16.33 25.48 -35.88
N PHE A 589 17.61 25.43 -35.48
CA PHE A 589 18.63 26.39 -35.91
C PHE A 589 19.29 26.06 -37.26
N ILE A 590 19.30 24.80 -37.68
CA ILE A 590 19.85 24.39 -38.98
C ILE A 590 18.69 23.94 -39.89
N GLY A 591 17.85 23.02 -39.40
CA GLY A 591 16.81 22.36 -40.18
C GLY A 591 17.34 21.16 -40.98
N PRO A 592 16.45 20.25 -41.44
CA PRO A 592 16.84 19.04 -42.16
C PRO A 592 17.49 19.31 -43.52
N ASN A 593 17.13 20.42 -44.19
CA ASN A 593 17.69 20.88 -45.47
C ASN A 593 18.44 22.22 -45.31
N GLY A 594 19.03 22.47 -44.14
CA GLY A 594 19.67 23.75 -43.81
C GLY A 594 20.85 24.12 -44.70
N SER A 595 21.02 25.42 -44.95
CA SER A 595 22.20 25.97 -45.64
C SER A 595 23.48 25.75 -44.82
N GLU A 596 24.67 25.93 -45.42
CA GLU A 596 25.93 25.83 -44.67
C GLU A 596 26.00 26.81 -43.50
N LEU A 597 25.36 27.98 -43.54
CA LEU A 597 25.36 28.94 -42.43
C LEU A 597 24.25 28.65 -41.40
N GLY A 598 23.33 27.73 -41.70
CA GLY A 598 22.13 27.46 -40.92
C GLY A 598 21.03 28.49 -41.19
N GLN A 599 20.08 28.61 -40.27
CA GLN A 599 19.06 29.65 -40.29
C GLN A 599 19.67 30.99 -39.88
N PHE A 600 19.19 32.08 -40.48
CA PHE A 600 19.59 33.44 -40.14
C PHE A 600 18.48 34.14 -39.33
N TYR A 601 18.88 34.92 -38.33
CA TYR A 601 18.02 35.64 -37.40
C TYR A 601 18.25 37.16 -37.51
N ASP A 602 17.31 37.97 -37.01
CA ASP A 602 17.31 39.43 -37.15
C ASP A 602 18.55 40.10 -36.51
N CYS A 603 19.54 40.44 -37.35
CA CYS A 603 20.73 41.17 -36.95
C CYS A 603 20.57 42.68 -37.12
N PRO A 604 20.90 43.52 -36.12
CA PRO A 604 20.75 44.98 -36.19
C PRO A 604 21.81 45.68 -37.07
N TYR A 605 22.86 44.98 -37.48
CA TYR A 605 23.99 45.55 -38.23
C TYR A 605 23.86 45.37 -39.75
N SER A 606 23.38 44.20 -40.21
CA SER A 606 23.28 43.84 -41.62
C SER A 606 22.30 42.69 -41.83
N ASN A 607 21.68 42.60 -43.01
CA ASN A 607 20.84 41.46 -43.43
C ASN A 607 21.65 40.36 -44.13
N ASP A 608 22.98 40.53 -44.25
CA ASP A 608 23.87 39.55 -44.85
C ASP A 608 24.40 38.56 -43.77
N PRO A 609 24.11 37.25 -43.87
CA PRO A 609 24.60 36.24 -42.94
C PRO A 609 26.13 36.10 -42.89
N SER A 610 26.85 36.64 -43.88
CA SER A 610 28.31 36.58 -43.96
C SER A 610 29.04 37.72 -43.24
N ASP A 611 28.30 38.72 -42.74
CA ASP A 611 28.87 39.84 -41.98
C ASP A 611 29.47 39.36 -40.64
N PRO A 612 30.75 39.66 -40.33
CA PRO A 612 31.37 39.35 -39.05
C PRO A 612 30.59 39.85 -37.83
N ALA A 613 29.90 41.00 -37.93
CA ALA A 613 29.10 41.57 -36.86
C ALA A 613 27.78 40.80 -36.62
N CYS A 614 27.31 40.04 -37.61
CA CYS A 614 26.09 39.23 -37.54
C CYS A 614 26.34 37.74 -37.31
N LYS A 615 27.60 37.33 -37.11
CA LYS A 615 27.98 35.92 -36.91
C LYS A 615 27.18 35.24 -35.78
N GLU A 616 26.89 35.97 -34.71
CA GLU A 616 26.15 35.47 -33.54
C GLU A 616 24.67 35.12 -33.85
N TYR A 617 24.12 35.66 -34.93
CA TYR A 617 22.75 35.46 -35.40
C TYR A 617 22.62 34.30 -36.39
N THR A 618 23.70 33.54 -36.64
CA THR A 618 23.70 32.39 -37.54
C THR A 618 23.49 31.09 -36.78
N GLY A 619 22.63 30.21 -37.30
CA GLY A 619 22.34 28.91 -36.71
C GLY A 619 23.57 28.01 -36.53
N ARG A 620 24.54 28.09 -37.45
CA ARG A 620 25.80 27.35 -37.33
C ARG A 620 26.66 27.86 -36.18
N TYR A 621 26.71 29.17 -35.93
CA TYR A 621 27.43 29.72 -34.77
C TYR A 621 26.77 29.29 -33.46
N ILE A 622 25.44 29.35 -33.36
CA ILE A 622 24.67 28.91 -32.18
C ILE A 622 25.02 27.45 -31.84
N MET A 623 25.00 26.56 -32.83
CA MET A 623 25.34 25.15 -32.64
C MET A 623 26.81 24.93 -32.23
N GLN A 624 27.74 25.71 -32.78
CA GLN A 624 29.15 25.66 -32.39
C GLN A 624 29.37 26.18 -30.97
N SER A 625 28.66 27.23 -30.56
CA SER A 625 28.69 27.81 -29.21
C SER A 625 28.23 26.80 -28.16
N LEU A 626 27.16 26.04 -28.44
CA LEU A 626 26.71 24.94 -27.59
C LEU A 626 27.68 23.74 -27.56
N GLY A 627 28.65 23.70 -28.47
CA GLY A 627 29.61 22.60 -28.64
C GLY A 627 28.99 21.35 -29.26
N MET A 628 27.97 21.53 -30.11
CA MET A 628 27.27 20.45 -30.80
C MET A 628 27.93 20.12 -32.15
N PRO A 629 28.10 18.83 -32.52
CA PRO A 629 28.72 18.47 -33.79
C PRO A 629 27.86 18.82 -35.02
N SER A 630 28.46 18.81 -36.22
CA SER A 630 27.73 18.99 -37.48
C SER A 630 26.89 17.76 -37.84
N ASN A 631 25.78 17.96 -38.58
CA ASN A 631 24.82 16.92 -38.99
C ASN A 631 24.22 16.12 -37.81
N TRP A 632 23.60 16.84 -36.88
CA TRP A 632 23.19 16.33 -35.56
C TRP A 632 21.69 16.04 -35.39
N ILE A 633 21.01 15.57 -36.44
CA ILE A 633 19.55 15.24 -36.37
C ILE A 633 19.33 13.73 -36.30
N TRP A 634 19.76 12.97 -37.32
CA TRP A 634 19.46 11.53 -37.39
C TRP A 634 20.31 10.67 -36.43
N ARG A 635 21.56 11.06 -36.15
CA ARG A 635 22.46 10.31 -35.25
C ARG A 635 21.90 10.24 -33.81
N PRO A 636 21.48 11.37 -33.20
CA PRO A 636 20.77 11.34 -31.92
C PRO A 636 19.54 10.41 -31.90
N ILE A 637 18.70 10.42 -32.93
CA ILE A 637 17.48 9.61 -32.98
C ILE A 637 17.82 8.11 -32.83
N VAL A 638 18.83 7.62 -33.55
CA VAL A 638 19.28 6.22 -33.46
C VAL A 638 19.82 5.89 -32.06
N VAL A 639 20.62 6.80 -31.49
CA VAL A 639 21.20 6.63 -30.15
C VAL A 639 20.11 6.61 -29.08
N LEU A 640 19.07 7.43 -29.21
CA LEU A 640 17.95 7.48 -28.26
C LEU A 640 17.11 6.22 -28.28
N VAL A 641 16.87 5.65 -29.46
CA VAL A 641 16.24 4.32 -29.58
C VAL A 641 17.09 3.27 -28.87
N ALA A 642 18.42 3.31 -29.01
CA ALA A 642 19.33 2.41 -28.30
C ALA A 642 19.29 2.60 -26.77
N PHE A 643 19.18 3.84 -26.28
CA PHE A 643 19.00 4.12 -24.85
C PHE A 643 17.69 3.54 -24.31
N ALA A 644 16.57 3.77 -25.00
CA ALA A 644 15.27 3.23 -24.57
C ALA A 644 15.31 1.69 -24.50
N VAL A 645 15.87 1.03 -25.52
CA VAL A 645 15.99 -0.45 -25.55
C VAL A 645 16.95 -0.95 -24.46
N SER A 646 18.12 -0.34 -24.30
CA SER A 646 19.13 -0.79 -23.34
C SER A 646 18.66 -0.66 -21.88
N GLN A 647 18.08 0.48 -21.50
CA GLN A 647 17.53 0.68 -20.16
C GLN A 647 16.42 -0.34 -19.86
N TYR A 648 15.60 -0.64 -20.86
CA TYR A 648 14.53 -1.60 -20.71
C TYR A 648 15.04 -3.04 -20.54
N LEU A 649 16.12 -3.41 -21.25
CA LEU A 649 16.82 -4.67 -21.04
C LEU A 649 17.45 -4.74 -19.64
N VAL A 650 18.08 -3.65 -19.17
CA VAL A 650 18.64 -3.57 -17.82
C VAL A 650 17.55 -3.73 -16.76
N ALA A 651 16.39 -3.07 -16.91
CA ALA A 651 15.25 -3.27 -16.04
C ALA A 651 14.78 -4.74 -16.04
N GLY A 652 14.75 -5.37 -17.22
CA GLY A 652 14.46 -6.79 -17.37
C GLY A 652 15.46 -7.69 -16.63
N LEU A 653 16.76 -7.40 -16.73
CA LEU A 653 17.82 -8.14 -16.03
C LEU A 653 17.74 -7.95 -14.52
N LEU A 654 17.58 -6.72 -14.04
CA LEU A 654 17.42 -6.42 -12.62
C LEU A 654 16.22 -7.15 -12.04
N LEU A 655 15.06 -7.10 -12.71
CA LEU A 655 13.89 -7.86 -12.29
C LEU A 655 14.13 -9.37 -12.38
N GLN A 656 14.88 -9.87 -13.36
CA GLN A 656 15.17 -11.29 -13.51
C GLN A 656 16.08 -11.83 -12.39
N TYR A 657 17.08 -11.08 -11.94
CA TYR A 657 18.04 -11.54 -10.93
C TYR A 657 17.68 -11.12 -9.50
N ASN A 658 17.12 -9.93 -9.30
CA ASN A 658 16.76 -9.44 -7.98
C ASN A 658 15.40 -10.01 -7.55
N ARG A 659 15.41 -11.13 -6.82
CA ARG A 659 14.22 -11.69 -6.16
C ARG A 659 14.15 -11.10 -4.76
N PHE A 660 13.31 -10.08 -4.59
CA PHE A 660 12.99 -9.57 -3.26
C PHE A 660 12.23 -10.65 -2.48
N ALA A 661 12.89 -11.22 -1.47
CA ALA A 661 12.26 -12.13 -0.52
C ALA A 661 11.46 -11.30 0.49
N ILE A 662 10.32 -11.83 0.93
CA ILE A 662 9.62 -11.31 2.12
C ILE A 662 10.48 -11.73 3.32
N ASP A 663 11.20 -10.78 3.92
CA ASP A 663 12.05 -11.04 5.07
C ASP A 663 11.18 -11.50 6.26
N ILE A 664 11.42 -12.71 6.75
CA ILE A 664 10.79 -13.21 7.97
C ILE A 664 11.52 -12.60 9.16
N ALA A 665 11.06 -11.45 9.63
CA ALA A 665 11.61 -10.86 10.86
C ALA A 665 11.11 -11.62 12.10
N GLN A 666 12.04 -11.83 13.04
CA GLN A 666 11.91 -12.70 14.21
C GLN A 666 10.97 -12.14 15.27
N ALA A 667 10.12 -13.00 15.84
CA ALA A 667 9.65 -12.80 17.20
C ALA A 667 10.80 -13.14 18.16
N ARG A 668 11.35 -12.13 18.85
CA ARG A 668 12.31 -12.35 19.96
C ARG A 668 11.68 -13.29 20.99
N ALA A 669 12.45 -14.27 21.45
CA ALA A 669 12.11 -15.00 22.65
C ALA A 669 12.27 -14.06 23.86
N ALA A 670 11.33 -14.12 24.80
CA ALA A 670 11.46 -13.48 26.09
C ALA A 670 12.66 -14.11 26.82
N GLU A 671 13.67 -13.32 27.14
CA GLU A 671 14.66 -13.70 28.14
C GLU A 671 13.97 -13.64 29.51
N GLY A 672 14.05 -14.75 30.24
CA GLY A 672 13.38 -14.93 31.51
C GLY A 672 13.97 -14.03 32.59
N GLU A 673 13.10 -13.23 33.20
CA GLU A 673 13.22 -12.81 34.59
C GLU A 673 11.79 -12.70 35.16
N SER A 674 11.41 -13.76 35.89
CA SER A 674 10.11 -13.98 36.52
C SER A 674 9.95 -13.09 37.75
N THR A 675 8.98 -12.18 37.71
CA THR A 675 8.38 -11.61 38.92
C THR A 675 6.88 -11.37 38.75
N SER A 676 6.15 -11.95 39.70
CA SER A 676 4.73 -11.96 40.05
C SER A 676 3.81 -10.94 39.35
N LYS A 677 2.78 -11.42 38.65
CA LYS A 677 1.64 -10.58 38.21
C LYS A 677 0.48 -10.70 39.20
N ALA A 678 -0.04 -9.53 39.59
CA ALA A 678 -1.11 -9.34 40.55
C ALA A 678 -2.48 -9.79 40.01
N LYS A 679 -3.28 -10.42 40.89
CA LYS A 679 -4.71 -10.66 40.68
C LYS A 679 -5.42 -9.33 40.38
N ILE A 680 -6.29 -9.34 39.37
CA ILE A 680 -7.13 -8.20 39.00
C ILE A 680 -8.05 -7.88 40.18
N ALA A 681 -7.75 -6.82 40.93
CA ALA A 681 -8.65 -6.31 41.96
C ALA A 681 -9.85 -5.63 41.28
N ILE A 682 -11.02 -6.25 41.39
CA ILE A 682 -12.30 -5.66 40.98
C ILE A 682 -12.52 -4.41 41.83
N ARG A 683 -12.63 -3.23 41.20
CA ARG A 683 -13.01 -2.01 41.92
C ARG A 683 -14.42 -2.19 42.48
N PRO A 684 -14.70 -1.78 43.73
CA PRO A 684 -16.04 -1.83 44.29
C PRO A 684 -17.02 -1.01 43.43
N THR A 685 -18.18 -1.62 43.17
CA THR A 685 -19.17 -1.28 42.13
C THR A 685 -20.04 -0.06 42.43
N GLU A 686 -19.83 0.63 43.55
CA GLU A 686 -20.81 1.57 44.11
C GLU A 686 -20.76 3.01 43.55
N GLU A 687 -19.74 3.40 42.78
CA GLU A 687 -19.60 4.79 42.29
C GLU A 687 -19.65 4.98 40.75
N THR A 688 -19.90 3.93 39.95
CA THR A 688 -19.86 4.07 38.48
C THR A 688 -21.23 4.31 37.85
N ARG A 689 -21.40 5.49 37.23
CA ARG A 689 -22.60 5.82 36.43
C ARG A 689 -22.71 4.90 35.20
N LYS A 690 -23.80 4.12 35.15
CA LYS A 690 -24.12 3.17 34.09
C LYS A 690 -24.91 3.84 32.96
N VAL A 691 -24.67 3.45 31.72
CA VAL A 691 -25.30 4.04 30.52
C VAL A 691 -25.93 2.95 29.66
N ALA A 692 -27.24 2.75 29.74
CA ALA A 692 -27.99 1.90 28.83
C ALA A 692 -28.21 2.62 27.49
N ILE A 693 -28.11 1.88 26.38
CA ILE A 693 -28.41 2.39 25.03
C ILE A 693 -29.66 1.71 24.52
N SER A 694 -30.71 2.48 24.24
CA SER A 694 -31.97 1.97 23.72
C SER A 694 -32.18 2.47 22.29
N LEU A 695 -32.48 1.56 21.37
CA LEU A 695 -32.86 1.85 19.99
C LEU A 695 -34.38 1.72 19.87
N ASP A 696 -35.04 2.73 19.32
CA ASP A 696 -36.48 2.75 19.11
C ASP A 696 -36.79 3.04 17.63
N GLN A 697 -37.32 2.02 16.95
CA GLN A 697 -37.61 2.05 15.50
C GLN A 697 -36.43 2.56 14.66
N TYR A 698 -35.21 2.22 15.09
CA TYR A 698 -33.98 2.76 14.52
C TYR A 698 -33.72 2.14 13.15
N ALA A 699 -33.64 2.95 12.10
CA ALA A 699 -33.43 2.50 10.73
C ALA A 699 -32.40 3.36 9.99
N LEU A 700 -31.76 2.79 8.96
CA LEU A 700 -30.69 3.43 8.19
C LEU A 700 -30.92 3.30 6.68
N GLU A 701 -30.94 4.43 5.99
CA GLU A 701 -31.14 4.55 4.53
C GLU A 701 -29.97 5.30 3.89
N ILE A 702 -29.50 4.83 2.73
CA ILE A 702 -28.57 5.56 1.87
C ILE A 702 -29.31 6.16 0.68
N ARG A 703 -29.07 7.44 0.40
CA ARG A 703 -29.49 8.12 -0.82
C ARG A 703 -28.27 8.42 -1.69
N LYS A 704 -28.20 7.79 -2.87
CA LYS A 704 -27.17 8.07 -3.89
C LYS A 704 -27.71 9.04 -4.93
N ARG A 705 -27.09 10.21 -5.07
CA ARG A 705 -27.36 11.15 -6.16
C ARG A 705 -26.69 10.63 -7.44
N ARG A 706 -27.47 10.43 -8.50
CA ARG A 706 -26.94 10.26 -9.86
C ARG A 706 -26.84 11.64 -10.53
N PHE A 707 -26.19 11.70 -11.70
CA PHE A 707 -26.09 12.88 -12.56
C PHE A 707 -27.40 13.70 -12.59
N PRO A 708 -27.31 15.04 -12.71
CA PRO A 708 -28.48 15.91 -12.69
C PRO A 708 -29.54 15.43 -13.69
N GLY A 709 -30.75 15.14 -13.19
CA GLY A 709 -31.89 14.67 -13.99
C GLY A 709 -32.39 13.24 -13.72
N ARG A 710 -31.63 12.37 -13.02
CA ARG A 710 -32.12 11.03 -12.60
C ARG A 710 -32.53 10.98 -11.13
N ALA A 711 -33.61 10.25 -10.84
CA ALA A 711 -34.09 10.02 -9.48
C ALA A 711 -33.00 9.38 -8.60
N ALA A 712 -32.89 9.86 -7.36
CA ALA A 712 -31.92 9.33 -6.39
C ALA A 712 -32.26 7.88 -6.03
N GLN A 713 -31.27 6.99 -6.12
CA GLN A 713 -31.44 5.59 -5.71
C GLN A 713 -31.44 5.52 -4.18
N LYS A 714 -32.54 5.01 -3.60
CA LYS A 714 -32.68 4.74 -2.17
C LYS A 714 -32.30 3.29 -1.90
N LEU A 715 -31.39 3.07 -0.95
CA LEU A 715 -31.00 1.74 -0.50
C LEU A 715 -31.20 1.69 1.01
N GLN A 716 -32.14 0.88 1.50
CA GLN A 716 -32.29 0.63 2.93
C GLN A 716 -31.24 -0.39 3.38
N ILE A 717 -30.48 -0.03 4.42
CA ILE A 717 -29.45 -0.89 5.01
C ILE A 717 -29.98 -1.58 6.27
N LEU A 718 -30.72 -0.84 7.10
CA LEU A 718 -31.33 -1.37 8.32
C LEU A 718 -32.83 -1.10 8.28
N ARG A 719 -33.61 -2.13 8.56
CA ARG A 719 -35.05 -2.00 8.86
C ARG A 719 -35.21 -1.48 10.29
N PRO A 720 -36.40 -1.03 10.71
CA PRO A 720 -36.62 -0.53 12.06
C PRO A 720 -36.24 -1.60 13.11
N ILE A 721 -35.28 -1.27 13.98
CA ILE A 721 -34.83 -2.12 15.07
C ILE A 721 -35.22 -1.46 16.40
N THR A 722 -35.85 -2.25 17.28
CA THR A 722 -36.13 -1.87 18.66
C THR A 722 -35.41 -2.84 19.60
N THR A 723 -34.48 -2.34 20.41
CA THR A 723 -33.69 -3.16 21.35
C THR A 723 -33.05 -2.28 22.43
N GLU A 724 -32.73 -2.85 23.59
CA GLU A 724 -31.97 -2.17 24.65
C GLU A 724 -30.67 -2.92 24.97
N PHE A 725 -29.57 -2.19 25.08
CA PHE A 725 -28.25 -2.70 25.47
C PHE A 725 -27.97 -2.34 26.92
N GLN A 726 -27.79 -3.36 27.75
CA GLN A 726 -27.69 -3.23 29.19
C GLN A 726 -26.24 -2.95 29.65
N PRO A 727 -26.04 -2.08 30.66
CA PRO A 727 -24.74 -1.84 31.27
C PRO A 727 -24.35 -3.00 32.21
N GLY A 728 -23.05 -3.23 32.37
CA GLY A 728 -22.58 -4.29 33.26
C GLY A 728 -22.54 -5.68 32.62
N GLN A 729 -23.05 -5.81 31.40
CA GLN A 729 -23.19 -7.07 30.70
C GLN A 729 -22.61 -6.99 29.28
N LEU A 730 -22.36 -8.15 28.68
CA LEU A 730 -21.80 -8.25 27.33
C LEU A 730 -22.95 -8.31 26.31
N ASN A 731 -23.14 -7.23 25.57
CA ASN A 731 -24.19 -7.13 24.55
C ASN A 731 -23.61 -7.48 23.17
N VAL A 732 -24.28 -8.38 22.46
CA VAL A 732 -23.77 -8.93 21.20
C VAL A 732 -24.72 -8.66 20.04
N ILE A 733 -24.18 -8.19 18.93
CA ILE A 733 -24.89 -8.09 17.66
C ILE A 733 -24.38 -9.22 16.74
N MET A 734 -25.27 -10.11 16.36
CA MET A 734 -24.98 -11.28 15.53
C MET A 734 -25.72 -11.22 14.19
N GLY A 735 -25.18 -11.89 13.19
CA GLY A 735 -25.83 -12.04 11.88
C GLY A 735 -24.85 -12.34 10.75
N PRO A 736 -25.32 -12.84 9.60
CA PRO A 736 -24.47 -13.10 8.44
C PRO A 736 -23.88 -11.82 7.83
N SER A 737 -22.92 -11.98 6.91
CA SER A 737 -22.39 -10.87 6.11
C SER A 737 -23.52 -10.14 5.36
N GLY A 738 -23.48 -8.82 5.31
CA GLY A 738 -24.52 -8.02 4.64
C GLY A 738 -25.83 -7.84 5.43
N SER A 739 -25.90 -8.25 6.69
CA SER A 739 -27.03 -7.93 7.59
C SER A 739 -27.00 -6.51 8.17
N GLY A 740 -25.91 -5.74 7.94
CA GLY A 740 -25.81 -4.35 8.38
C GLY A 740 -25.16 -4.12 9.75
N LYS A 741 -24.59 -5.15 10.41
CA LYS A 741 -23.93 -5.05 11.75
C LYS A 741 -22.96 -3.88 11.89
N THR A 742 -21.91 -3.84 11.06
CA THR A 742 -20.91 -2.76 11.04
C THR A 742 -21.54 -1.41 10.70
N SER A 743 -22.60 -1.39 9.88
CA SER A 743 -23.31 -0.14 9.56
C SER A 743 -24.12 0.36 10.75
N LEU A 744 -24.78 -0.53 11.50
CA LEU A 744 -25.46 -0.23 12.75
C LEU A 744 -24.47 0.31 13.79
N LEU A 745 -23.35 -0.40 14.00
CA LEU A 745 -22.33 0.01 14.97
C LEU A 745 -21.71 1.37 14.64
N ASN A 746 -21.39 1.63 13.35
CA ASN A 746 -20.91 2.93 12.89
C ASN A 746 -21.98 4.03 13.01
N SER A 747 -23.25 3.68 12.85
CA SER A 747 -24.37 4.61 13.02
C SER A 747 -24.56 5.01 14.49
N ILE A 748 -24.49 4.04 15.42
CA ILE A 748 -24.51 4.27 16.87
C ILE A 748 -23.34 5.16 17.28
N ALA A 749 -22.14 4.89 16.75
CA ALA A 749 -20.95 5.69 16.99
C ALA A 749 -20.93 7.07 16.30
N ARG A 750 -21.95 7.39 15.47
CA ARG A 750 -22.00 8.61 14.63
C ARG A 750 -20.77 8.80 13.72
N ARG A 751 -20.22 7.71 13.18
CA ARG A 751 -19.04 7.71 12.27
C ARG A 751 -19.40 7.65 10.78
N LEU A 752 -20.68 7.66 10.42
CA LEU A 752 -21.15 7.65 9.03
C LEU A 752 -21.02 9.06 8.40
N HIS A 753 -20.05 9.25 7.50
CA HIS A 753 -19.83 10.51 6.78
C HIS A 753 -20.34 10.42 5.33
N GLY A 754 -21.13 11.41 4.90
CA GLY A 754 -21.58 11.50 3.52
C GLY A 754 -20.46 11.92 2.57
N SER A 755 -20.53 11.50 1.31
CA SER A 755 -19.70 12.03 0.22
C SER A 755 -20.54 12.92 -0.70
N ILE A 756 -19.91 13.67 -1.62
CA ILE A 756 -20.60 14.59 -2.55
C ILE A 756 -21.79 13.92 -3.26
N GLY A 757 -21.73 12.60 -3.50
CA GLY A 757 -22.81 11.82 -4.11
C GLY A 757 -23.64 10.93 -3.17
N THR A 758 -23.30 10.80 -1.88
CA THR A 758 -23.92 9.83 -0.96
C THR A 758 -24.33 10.50 0.36
N ARG A 759 -25.62 10.40 0.70
CA ARG A 759 -26.16 10.88 2.00
C ARG A 759 -26.71 9.71 2.80
N TYR A 760 -26.30 9.61 4.07
CA TYR A 760 -26.87 8.69 5.05
C TYR A 760 -28.05 9.37 5.76
N CYS A 761 -29.18 8.67 5.87
CA CYS A 761 -30.38 9.13 6.56
C CYS A 761 -30.72 8.11 7.65
N VAL A 762 -30.70 8.57 8.90
CA VAL A 762 -31.10 7.77 10.08
C VAL A 762 -32.54 8.14 10.43
N HIS A 763 -33.37 7.13 10.67
CA HIS A 763 -34.75 7.26 11.13
C HIS A 763 -34.89 6.60 12.52
N GLY A 764 -35.93 6.97 13.27
CA GLY A 764 -36.12 6.51 14.66
C GLY A 764 -35.22 7.25 15.66
N ASN A 765 -35.24 6.79 16.91
CA ASN A 765 -34.53 7.42 18.02
C ASN A 765 -33.47 6.49 18.63
N MET A 766 -32.34 7.08 19.04
CA MET A 766 -31.32 6.42 19.85
C MET A 766 -31.25 7.16 21.18
N LEU A 767 -31.52 6.44 22.27
CA LEU A 767 -31.66 6.97 23.62
C LEU A 767 -30.52 6.46 24.51
N TYR A 768 -29.96 7.33 25.34
CA TYR A 768 -29.02 7.00 26.40
C TYR A 768 -29.74 7.25 27.73
N ASN A 769 -29.99 6.19 28.52
CA ASN A 769 -30.82 6.26 29.74
C ASN A 769 -32.15 7.02 29.52
N GLY A 770 -32.82 6.78 28.39
CA GLY A 770 -34.11 7.40 28.05
C GLY A 770 -34.05 8.81 27.42
N ALA A 771 -32.88 9.45 27.29
CA ALA A 771 -32.72 10.77 26.67
C ALA A 771 -31.99 10.69 25.31
N VAL A 772 -32.34 11.57 24.36
CA VAL A 772 -31.60 11.68 23.09
C VAL A 772 -30.30 12.46 23.32
N PRO A 773 -29.11 11.83 23.21
CA PRO A 773 -27.85 12.52 23.47
C PRO A 773 -27.45 13.43 22.31
N SER A 774 -26.72 14.51 22.63
CA SER A 774 -26.05 15.32 21.61
C SER A 774 -24.82 14.60 21.04
N GLU A 775 -24.39 14.96 19.82
CA GLU A 775 -23.24 14.34 19.16
C GLU A 775 -21.95 14.44 19.99
N SER A 776 -21.73 15.57 20.66
CA SER A 776 -20.55 15.77 21.52
C SER A 776 -20.53 14.83 22.73
N VAL A 777 -21.70 14.46 23.25
CA VAL A 777 -21.82 13.51 24.37
C VAL A 777 -21.59 12.09 23.88
N ILE A 778 -22.15 11.72 22.72
CA ILE A 778 -21.91 10.40 22.12
C ILE A 778 -20.41 10.18 21.95
N ARG A 779 -19.70 11.15 21.36
CA ARG A 779 -18.23 11.08 21.13
C ARG A 779 -17.41 11.05 22.42
N SER A 780 -17.92 11.54 23.54
CA SER A 780 -17.16 11.61 24.79
C SER A 780 -17.37 10.40 25.69
N VAL A 781 -18.56 9.79 25.62
CA VAL A 781 -18.96 8.63 26.43
C VAL A 781 -18.64 7.31 25.71
N THR A 782 -18.59 7.35 24.37
CA THR A 782 -18.43 6.17 23.50
C THR A 782 -17.03 6.11 22.92
N SER A 783 -16.34 4.98 23.11
CA SER A 783 -15.12 4.64 22.37
C SER A 783 -15.43 3.56 21.32
N PHE A 784 -14.71 3.59 20.20
CA PHE A 784 -14.92 2.64 19.10
C PHE A 784 -13.61 1.94 18.74
N VAL A 785 -13.66 0.61 18.66
CA VAL A 785 -12.57 -0.23 18.15
C VAL A 785 -12.93 -0.67 16.73
N THR A 786 -12.13 -0.24 15.75
CA THR A 786 -12.31 -0.58 14.32
C THR A 786 -11.98 -2.04 14.06
N GLN A 787 -12.51 -2.63 12.99
CA GLN A 787 -12.16 -3.98 12.57
C GLN A 787 -10.67 -4.12 12.25
N ASP A 788 -10.11 -3.18 11.47
CA ASP A 788 -8.70 -3.20 11.08
C ASP A 788 -7.80 -2.49 12.11
N ASP A 789 -6.66 -3.10 12.41
CA ASP A 789 -5.64 -2.56 13.32
C ASP A 789 -4.58 -1.70 12.59
N ASP A 790 -4.80 -1.36 11.31
CA ASP A 790 -3.85 -0.60 10.46
C ASP A 790 -3.54 0.82 10.96
N ALA A 791 -4.26 1.30 11.98
CA ALA A 791 -4.01 2.63 12.56
C ALA A 791 -2.77 2.65 13.45
N LEU A 792 -2.23 1.48 13.81
CA LEU A 792 -1.08 1.38 14.68
C LEU A 792 0.21 1.67 13.89
N MET A 793 1.02 2.61 14.39
CA MET A 793 2.31 2.94 13.79
C MET A 793 3.26 1.74 13.87
N PRO A 794 3.71 1.18 12.73
CA PRO A 794 4.49 -0.07 12.71
C PRO A 794 5.83 -0.01 13.45
N SER A 795 6.46 1.16 13.50
CA SER A 795 7.81 1.34 14.06
C SER A 795 7.81 1.66 15.56
N LEU A 796 6.65 1.79 16.20
CA LEU A 796 6.55 1.98 17.65
C LEU A 796 6.41 0.62 18.38
N THR A 797 6.81 0.59 19.65
CA THR A 797 6.52 -0.56 20.52
C THR A 797 5.12 -0.48 21.11
N VAL A 798 4.64 -1.60 21.67
CA VAL A 798 3.36 -1.67 22.38
C VAL A 798 3.31 -0.68 23.55
N ARG A 799 4.35 -0.67 24.39
CA ARG A 799 4.46 0.22 25.57
C ARG A 799 4.52 1.68 25.15
N GLU A 800 5.28 2.00 24.11
CA GLU A 800 5.35 3.37 23.55
C GLU A 800 3.98 3.83 23.08
N SER A 801 3.28 3.00 22.31
CA SER A 801 1.96 3.32 21.76
C SER A 801 0.94 3.61 22.86
N LEU A 802 0.94 2.81 23.94
CA LEU A 802 0.07 3.06 25.10
C LEU A 802 0.45 4.31 25.89
N LYS A 803 1.74 4.58 26.10
CA LYS A 803 2.19 5.80 26.78
C LYS A 803 1.85 7.06 25.99
N PHE A 804 2.03 7.03 24.66
CA PHE A 804 1.64 8.15 23.78
C PHE A 804 0.12 8.34 23.77
N ALA A 805 -0.65 7.27 23.62
CA ALA A 805 -2.11 7.34 23.69
C ALA A 805 -2.59 7.86 25.07
N ALA A 806 -1.96 7.44 26.16
CA ALA A 806 -2.27 7.92 27.51
C ALA A 806 -1.99 9.42 27.65
N GLY A 807 -0.86 9.88 27.13
CA GLY A 807 -0.52 11.31 27.10
C GLY A 807 -1.53 12.16 26.31
N LEU A 808 -2.04 11.64 25.18
CA LEU A 808 -2.98 12.35 24.30
C LEU A 808 -4.44 12.30 24.76
N ARG A 809 -4.85 11.22 25.45
CA ARG A 809 -6.27 10.96 25.76
C ARG A 809 -6.65 11.17 27.22
N LEU A 810 -5.70 11.11 28.16
CA LEU A 810 -5.97 11.29 29.59
C LEU A 810 -6.03 12.77 29.99
N PRO A 811 -6.84 13.11 31.01
CA PRO A 811 -7.09 14.50 31.41
C PRO A 811 -5.82 15.24 31.86
N THR A 812 -5.87 16.57 31.86
CA THR A 812 -4.74 17.45 32.18
C THR A 812 -4.33 17.46 33.65
N TRP A 813 -5.28 17.22 34.57
CA TRP A 813 -5.00 17.20 36.02
C TRP A 813 -4.13 16.02 36.46
N MET A 814 -3.98 15.00 35.60
CA MET A 814 -3.15 13.83 35.86
C MET A 814 -1.69 14.09 35.45
N THR A 815 -0.73 13.80 36.33
CA THR A 815 0.70 13.99 36.04
C THR A 815 1.20 13.02 34.98
N ARG A 816 2.35 13.31 34.33
CA ARG A 816 2.93 12.41 33.31
C ARG A 816 3.24 11.01 33.88
N GLU A 817 3.69 10.95 35.13
CA GLU A 817 3.97 9.69 35.82
C GLU A 817 2.69 8.90 36.10
N GLU A 818 1.62 9.57 36.55
CA GLU A 818 0.31 8.93 36.72
C GLU A 818 -0.28 8.44 35.40
N LYS A 819 -0.14 9.20 34.32
CA LYS A 819 -0.56 8.79 32.97
C LYS A 819 0.22 7.56 32.50
N ASN A 820 1.54 7.55 32.69
CA ASN A 820 2.39 6.41 32.36
C ASN A 820 2.07 5.19 33.24
N ARG A 821 1.82 5.40 34.54
CA ARG A 821 1.41 4.34 35.46
C ARG A 821 0.08 3.74 35.02
N ARG A 822 -0.91 4.57 34.64
CA ARG A 822 -2.19 4.10 34.08
C ARG A 822 -1.99 3.34 32.77
N ALA A 823 -1.08 3.81 31.90
CA ALA A 823 -0.74 3.07 30.68
C ALA A 823 -0.13 1.70 30.98
N GLU A 824 0.76 1.62 31.97
CA GLU A 824 1.39 0.37 32.42
C GLU A 824 0.38 -0.56 33.12
N GLU A 825 -0.53 -0.02 33.95
CA GLU A 825 -1.64 -0.76 34.56
C GLU A 825 -2.55 -1.38 33.48
N ILE A 826 -2.91 -0.61 32.45
CA ILE A 826 -3.70 -1.11 31.32
C ILE A 826 -2.91 -2.14 30.51
N LEU A 827 -1.61 -1.91 30.27
CA LEU A 827 -0.72 -2.87 29.60
C LEU A 827 -0.71 -4.21 30.35
N HIS A 828 -0.61 -4.18 31.68
CA HIS A 828 -0.70 -5.36 32.53
C HIS A 828 -2.09 -6.00 32.50
N LYS A 829 -3.15 -5.20 32.62
CA LYS A 829 -4.55 -5.65 32.57
C LYS A 829 -4.88 -6.35 31.25
N MET A 830 -4.24 -5.92 30.16
CA MET A 830 -4.42 -6.48 28.81
C MET A 830 -3.55 -7.71 28.54
N GLY A 831 -2.68 -8.09 29.48
CA GLY A 831 -1.76 -9.22 29.32
C GLY A 831 -0.59 -8.93 28.39
N LEU A 832 -0.29 -7.66 28.09
CA LEU A 832 0.69 -7.24 27.08
C LEU A 832 2.14 -7.10 27.62
N LYS A 833 2.43 -7.61 28.83
CA LYS A 833 3.75 -7.44 29.48
C LYS A 833 4.90 -8.03 28.65
N GLU A 834 4.71 -9.20 28.05
CA GLU A 834 5.77 -9.93 27.34
C GLU A 834 6.12 -9.31 25.98
N CYS A 835 5.13 -8.73 25.31
CA CYS A 835 5.33 -8.04 24.04
C CYS A 835 5.42 -6.51 24.18
N ALA A 836 5.50 -5.99 25.41
CA ALA A 836 5.50 -4.57 25.72
C ALA A 836 6.55 -3.79 24.91
N ASP A 837 7.75 -4.38 24.75
CA ASP A 837 8.89 -3.75 24.10
C ASP A 837 9.14 -4.28 22.68
N ASN A 838 8.20 -5.06 22.13
CA ASN A 838 8.21 -5.50 20.74
C ASN A 838 7.58 -4.44 19.82
N LEU A 839 8.09 -4.33 18.60
CA LEU A 839 7.52 -3.46 17.57
C LEU A 839 6.16 -3.98 17.12
N ILE A 840 5.23 -3.07 16.84
CA ILE A 840 3.91 -3.45 16.31
C ILE A 840 4.04 -4.10 14.93
N GLY A 841 4.89 -3.54 14.05
CA GLY A 841 5.20 -4.07 12.72
C GLY A 841 4.11 -3.89 11.65
N SER A 842 4.51 -4.09 10.39
CA SER A 842 3.74 -4.00 9.13
C SER A 842 4.02 -5.19 8.21
N ASP A 843 3.44 -5.21 7.01
CA ASP A 843 3.64 -6.24 5.98
C ASP A 843 5.11 -6.41 5.57
N LEU A 844 5.87 -5.31 5.59
CA LEU A 844 7.30 -5.28 5.26
C LEU A 844 8.18 -5.54 6.49
N ILE A 845 7.66 -5.33 7.71
CA ILE A 845 8.38 -5.45 8.96
C ILE A 845 7.53 -6.26 9.94
N LYS A 846 7.74 -7.57 10.04
CA LYS A 846 6.98 -8.41 10.97
C LYS A 846 7.14 -7.92 12.43
N GLY A 847 6.02 -7.75 13.14
CA GLY A 847 5.98 -7.32 14.54
C GLY A 847 5.17 -8.26 15.42
N ILE A 848 4.41 -7.71 16.39
CA ILE A 848 3.54 -8.49 17.28
C ILE A 848 2.44 -9.25 16.51
N SER A 849 1.92 -10.30 17.13
CA SER A 849 0.83 -11.11 16.57
C SER A 849 -0.47 -10.30 16.41
N GLY A 850 -1.38 -10.73 15.52
CA GLY A 850 -2.67 -10.06 15.32
C GLY A 850 -3.49 -9.94 16.61
N GLY A 851 -3.47 -10.97 17.46
CA GLY A 851 -4.17 -10.94 18.75
C GLY A 851 -3.59 -9.94 19.75
N GLU A 852 -2.27 -9.77 19.74
CA GLU A 852 -1.62 -8.72 20.51
C GLU A 852 -1.93 -7.33 19.93
N LYS A 853 -1.91 -7.14 18.60
CA LYS A 853 -2.34 -5.88 17.95
C LYS A 853 -3.76 -5.51 18.38
N ARG A 854 -4.66 -6.50 18.40
CA ARG A 854 -6.05 -6.31 18.80
C ARG A 854 -6.20 -5.83 20.23
N ARG A 855 -5.48 -6.48 21.15
CA ARG A 855 -5.42 -6.05 22.57
C ARG A 855 -4.86 -4.64 22.70
N VAL A 856 -3.86 -4.27 21.91
CA VAL A 856 -3.31 -2.89 21.89
C VAL A 856 -4.38 -1.89 21.42
N SER A 857 -5.11 -2.19 20.35
CA SER A 857 -6.22 -1.35 19.86
C SER A 857 -7.30 -1.17 20.93
N ILE A 858 -7.70 -2.26 21.60
CA ILE A 858 -8.67 -2.24 22.70
C ILE A 858 -8.13 -1.44 23.90
N ALA A 859 -6.86 -1.66 24.26
CA ALA A 859 -6.17 -0.98 25.35
C ALA A 859 -6.13 0.54 25.15
N ILE A 860 -5.80 1.01 23.94
CA ILE A 860 -5.79 2.44 23.57
C ILE A 860 -7.16 3.10 23.83
N GLN A 861 -8.25 2.39 23.53
CA GLN A 861 -9.60 2.91 23.74
C GLN A 861 -10.02 2.92 25.21
N ILE A 862 -9.60 1.91 25.97
CA ILE A 862 -9.92 1.75 27.41
C ILE A 862 -9.12 2.67 28.31
N LEU A 863 -7.96 3.17 27.87
CA LEU A 863 -7.17 4.15 28.61
C LEU A 863 -8.04 5.26 29.21
N THR A 864 -9.06 5.70 28.47
CA THR A 864 -9.93 6.81 28.87
C THR A 864 -11.08 6.46 29.82
N ASP A 865 -11.22 5.20 30.24
CA ASP A 865 -12.39 4.68 30.96
C ASP A 865 -13.74 5.07 30.30
N PRO A 866 -13.97 4.65 29.04
CA PRO A 866 -15.25 4.93 28.36
C PRO A 866 -16.40 4.22 29.07
N LYS A 867 -17.60 4.81 29.06
CA LYS A 867 -18.79 4.16 29.64
C LYS A 867 -19.48 3.25 28.63
N VAL A 868 -19.35 3.58 27.35
CA VAL A 868 -19.80 2.75 26.23
C VAL A 868 -18.57 2.37 25.41
N LEU A 869 -18.36 1.08 25.18
CA LEU A 869 -17.31 0.58 24.32
C LEU A 869 -17.94 -0.22 23.17
N LEU A 870 -17.76 0.27 21.95
CA LEU A 870 -18.23 -0.36 20.73
C LEU A 870 -17.06 -1.10 20.08
N LEU A 871 -17.20 -2.41 19.84
CA LEU A 871 -16.14 -3.20 19.21
C LEU A 871 -16.67 -3.86 17.93
N ASP A 872 -16.07 -3.53 16.80
CA ASP A 872 -16.42 -4.17 15.53
C ASP A 872 -15.56 -5.42 15.32
N GLU A 873 -16.16 -6.60 15.46
CA GLU A 873 -15.56 -7.92 15.30
C GLU A 873 -14.25 -8.13 16.10
N PRO A 874 -14.26 -7.99 17.44
CA PRO A 874 -13.05 -8.02 18.27
C PRO A 874 -12.25 -9.33 18.19
N THR A 875 -12.88 -10.43 17.78
CA THR A 875 -12.28 -11.77 17.70
C THR A 875 -11.90 -12.19 16.27
N SER A 876 -12.13 -11.32 15.27
CA SER A 876 -11.86 -11.66 13.86
C SER A 876 -10.36 -11.78 13.61
N GLY A 877 -9.96 -12.80 12.85
CA GLY A 877 -8.55 -13.00 12.51
C GLY A 877 -7.70 -13.64 13.62
N LEU A 878 -8.29 -13.98 14.76
CA LEU A 878 -7.57 -14.44 15.95
C LEU A 878 -7.69 -15.93 16.20
N ASP A 879 -6.69 -16.45 16.89
CA ASP A 879 -6.75 -17.80 17.39
C ASP A 879 -7.80 -18.00 18.46
N ALA A 880 -8.41 -19.19 18.52
CA ALA A 880 -9.48 -19.50 19.47
C ALA A 880 -9.08 -19.22 20.92
N PHE A 881 -7.84 -19.53 21.31
CA PHE A 881 -7.34 -19.29 22.66
C PHE A 881 -7.21 -17.78 22.94
N THR A 882 -6.58 -17.02 22.03
CA THR A 882 -6.44 -15.57 22.16
C THR A 882 -7.77 -14.84 22.09
N ALA A 883 -8.70 -15.30 21.25
CA ALA A 883 -10.07 -14.80 21.17
C ALA A 883 -10.81 -15.00 22.49
N MET A 884 -10.74 -16.19 23.10
CA MET A 884 -11.32 -16.46 24.42
C MET A 884 -10.75 -15.51 25.47
N SER A 885 -9.42 -15.37 25.51
CA SER A 885 -8.78 -14.45 26.45
C SER A 885 -9.16 -12.97 26.22
N ILE A 886 -9.46 -12.55 24.98
CA ILE A 886 -10.02 -11.22 24.73
C ILE A 886 -11.45 -11.12 25.26
N ILE A 887 -12.30 -12.12 25.08
CA ILE A 887 -13.68 -12.06 25.59
C ILE A 887 -13.74 -12.12 27.10
N GLU A 888 -12.95 -12.96 27.77
CA GLU A 888 -12.82 -12.95 29.25
C GLU A 888 -12.42 -11.55 29.76
N LEU A 889 -11.50 -10.90 29.04
CA LEU A 889 -11.10 -9.53 29.33
C LEU A 889 -12.26 -8.55 29.10
N LEU A 890 -13.01 -8.67 28.00
CA LEU A 890 -14.19 -7.83 27.74
C LEU A 890 -15.29 -8.07 28.76
N HIS A 891 -15.51 -9.31 29.19
CA HIS A 891 -16.46 -9.66 30.24
C HIS A 891 -16.05 -9.01 31.57
N SER A 892 -14.76 -9.09 31.93
CA SER A 892 -14.21 -8.40 33.11
C SER A 892 -14.41 -6.88 33.03
N LEU A 893 -14.24 -6.29 31.84
CA LEU A 893 -14.47 -4.86 31.62
C LEU A 893 -15.96 -4.46 31.63
N ALA A 894 -16.85 -5.36 31.22
CA ALA A 894 -18.28 -5.19 31.33
C ALA A 894 -18.72 -5.27 32.80
N ALA A 895 -18.23 -6.24 33.56
CA ALA A 895 -18.51 -6.42 34.99
C ALA A 895 -18.15 -5.18 35.84
N GLU A 896 -17.21 -4.35 35.38
CA GLU A 896 -16.91 -3.02 35.95
C GLU A 896 -18.02 -1.98 35.76
N GLY A 897 -19.15 -2.32 35.15
CA GLY A 897 -20.33 -1.45 34.96
C GLY A 897 -20.39 -0.73 33.61
N ARG A 898 -19.53 -1.08 32.64
CA ARG A 898 -19.53 -0.49 31.29
C ARG A 898 -20.55 -1.17 30.37
N THR A 899 -21.03 -0.44 29.37
CA THR A 899 -21.88 -0.97 28.30
C THR A 899 -21.01 -1.36 27.13
N LEU A 900 -20.80 -2.66 26.96
CA LEU A 900 -20.06 -3.18 25.82
C LEU A 900 -21.04 -3.67 24.77
N ILE A 901 -20.93 -3.12 23.56
CA ILE A 901 -21.67 -3.60 22.39
C ILE A 901 -20.63 -4.06 21.38
N LEU A 902 -20.68 -5.33 21.03
CA LEU A 902 -19.73 -5.92 20.11
C LEU A 902 -20.44 -6.69 19.01
N THR A 903 -19.91 -6.59 17.79
CA THR A 903 -20.39 -7.41 16.68
C THR A 903 -19.58 -8.71 16.68
N LEU A 904 -20.25 -9.87 16.66
CA LEU A 904 -19.58 -11.16 16.47
C LEU A 904 -20.04 -11.78 15.16
N HIS A 905 -19.05 -12.25 14.41
CA HIS A 905 -19.29 -13.12 13.28
C HIS A 905 -19.22 -14.59 13.69
N GLN A 906 -18.17 -14.96 14.42
CA GLN A 906 -17.96 -16.31 14.94
C GLN A 906 -17.77 -16.23 16.46
N SER A 907 -18.46 -17.09 17.19
CA SER A 907 -18.35 -17.23 18.63
C SER A 907 -17.94 -18.67 18.94
N ARG A 908 -17.03 -18.86 19.89
CA ARG A 908 -16.75 -20.18 20.47
C ARG A 908 -17.90 -20.65 21.37
N SER A 909 -17.91 -21.93 21.69
CA SER A 909 -19.01 -22.57 22.45
C SER A 909 -19.11 -22.08 23.89
N ASP A 910 -17.96 -21.85 24.52
CA ASP A 910 -17.82 -21.28 25.87
C ASP A 910 -18.37 -19.84 25.97
N LEU A 911 -18.22 -19.04 24.90
CA LEU A 911 -18.63 -17.64 24.89
C LEU A 911 -20.13 -17.42 25.02
N PHE A 912 -20.94 -18.35 24.50
CA PHE A 912 -22.39 -18.19 24.49
C PHE A 912 -22.96 -18.02 25.90
N THR A 913 -22.37 -18.70 26.88
CA THR A 913 -22.75 -18.59 28.30
C THR A 913 -22.54 -17.19 28.88
N HIS A 914 -21.68 -16.38 28.27
CA HIS A 914 -21.42 -14.99 28.68
C HIS A 914 -22.30 -13.97 27.95
N PHE A 915 -23.11 -14.38 26.98
CA PHE A 915 -23.95 -13.49 26.17
C PHE A 915 -25.26 -13.18 26.89
N SER A 916 -25.29 -12.01 27.50
CA SER A 916 -26.47 -11.51 28.21
C SER A 916 -27.59 -11.06 27.28
N GLN A 917 -27.35 -10.05 26.43
CA GLN A 917 -28.30 -9.53 25.46
C GLN A 917 -27.78 -9.78 24.04
N VAL A 918 -28.62 -10.34 23.18
CA VAL A 918 -28.28 -10.62 21.79
C VAL A 918 -29.28 -9.99 20.84
N LEU A 919 -28.77 -9.23 19.88
CA LEU A 919 -29.50 -8.75 18.71
C LEU A 919 -29.09 -9.55 17.48
N LEU A 920 -30.03 -10.29 16.91
CA LEU A 920 -29.82 -11.12 15.72
C LEU A 920 -30.40 -10.44 14.48
N LEU A 921 -29.56 -10.17 13.48
CA LEU A 921 -29.93 -9.52 12.24
C LEU A 921 -29.77 -10.47 11.04
N ALA A 922 -30.84 -10.70 10.29
CA ALA A 922 -30.82 -11.37 9.01
C ALA A 922 -30.33 -10.46 7.86
N ARG A 923 -29.99 -11.07 6.73
CA ARG A 923 -29.52 -10.37 5.52
C ARG A 923 -30.54 -9.30 5.09
N GLY A 924 -30.05 -8.10 4.76
CA GLY A 924 -30.93 -6.95 4.43
C GLY A 924 -31.37 -6.11 5.63
N GLY A 925 -30.85 -6.38 6.83
CA GLY A 925 -31.04 -5.56 8.02
C GLY A 925 -32.37 -5.80 8.74
N TYR A 926 -32.90 -7.02 8.67
CA TYR A 926 -34.11 -7.42 9.36
C TYR A 926 -33.77 -8.00 10.75
N PRO A 927 -34.37 -7.51 11.85
CA PRO A 927 -34.24 -8.17 13.14
C PRO A 927 -35.02 -9.49 13.15
N VAL A 928 -34.40 -10.55 13.67
CA VAL A 928 -35.02 -11.88 13.83
C VAL A 928 -35.18 -12.24 15.31
N TYR A 929 -34.31 -11.69 16.17
CA TYR A 929 -34.38 -11.87 17.61
C TYR A 929 -33.73 -10.68 18.31
N ALA A 930 -34.30 -10.21 19.41
CA ALA A 930 -33.70 -9.25 20.32
C ALA A 930 -34.12 -9.59 21.76
N GLY A 931 -33.17 -10.00 22.60
CA GLY A 931 -33.45 -10.38 23.99
C GLY A 931 -32.31 -11.13 24.67
N SER A 932 -32.63 -11.81 25.78
CA SER A 932 -31.65 -12.57 26.57
C SER A 932 -31.03 -13.73 25.79
N GLY A 933 -29.73 -13.98 25.94
CA GLY A 933 -29.05 -15.13 25.32
C GLY A 933 -29.62 -16.48 25.76
N GLU A 934 -29.98 -16.62 27.04
CA GLU A 934 -30.54 -17.87 27.61
C GLU A 934 -31.86 -18.27 26.97
N ASN A 935 -32.70 -17.29 26.63
CA ASN A 935 -34.01 -17.52 26.05
C ASN A 935 -33.97 -17.76 24.53
N MET A 936 -32.81 -17.55 23.89
CA MET A 936 -32.68 -17.65 22.44
C MET A 936 -32.95 -19.06 21.93
N LEU A 937 -32.38 -20.08 22.57
CA LEU A 937 -32.60 -21.48 22.17
C LEU A 937 -34.06 -21.90 22.37
N MET A 938 -34.69 -21.49 23.46
CA MET A 938 -36.11 -21.77 23.71
C MET A 938 -37.00 -21.13 22.65
N HIS A 939 -36.68 -19.91 22.20
CA HIS A 939 -37.42 -19.22 21.13
C HIS A 939 -37.36 -19.99 19.81
N PHE A 940 -36.18 -20.44 19.37
CA PHE A 940 -36.06 -21.20 18.12
C PHE A 940 -36.58 -22.63 18.24
N ALA A 941 -36.46 -23.28 19.40
CA ALA A 941 -37.10 -24.57 19.67
C ALA A 941 -38.63 -24.48 19.56
N ALA A 942 -39.24 -23.40 20.08
CA ALA A 942 -40.67 -23.13 19.93
C ALA A 942 -41.11 -22.94 18.47
N LEU A 943 -40.20 -22.52 17.59
CA LEU A 943 -40.41 -22.41 16.13
C LEU A 943 -40.09 -23.71 15.37
N GLY A 944 -39.76 -24.81 16.06
CA GLY A 944 -39.49 -26.12 15.46
C GLY A 944 -38.02 -26.39 15.11
N HIS A 945 -37.07 -25.65 15.71
CA HIS A 945 -35.64 -25.76 15.43
C HIS A 945 -34.83 -26.05 16.70
N ASP A 946 -34.55 -27.34 16.96
CA ASP A 946 -33.75 -27.79 18.11
C ASP A 946 -32.23 -27.83 17.82
N CYS A 947 -31.42 -27.43 18.81
CA CYS A 947 -29.96 -27.42 18.70
C CYS A 947 -29.33 -28.78 19.05
N PRO A 948 -28.45 -29.36 18.20
CA PRO A 948 -27.73 -30.60 18.52
C PRO A 948 -26.74 -30.47 19.68
N ARG A 949 -26.47 -31.57 20.41
CA ARG A 949 -25.58 -31.59 21.60
C ARG A 949 -24.09 -31.36 21.31
N THR A 950 -23.63 -31.51 20.07
CA THR A 950 -22.23 -31.33 19.66
C THR A 950 -22.03 -30.03 18.86
N THR A 951 -23.05 -29.17 18.83
CA THR A 951 -23.06 -27.92 18.07
C THR A 951 -23.15 -26.73 19.01
N ASN A 952 -22.35 -25.71 18.71
CA ASN A 952 -22.42 -24.44 19.42
C ASN A 952 -23.76 -23.73 19.13
N PRO A 953 -24.53 -23.32 20.17
CA PRO A 953 -25.79 -22.58 20.03
C PRO A 953 -25.74 -21.37 19.09
N ALA A 954 -24.67 -20.58 19.17
CA ALA A 954 -24.55 -19.38 18.35
C ALA A 954 -24.27 -19.69 16.88
N ASP A 955 -23.53 -20.77 16.60
CA ASP A 955 -23.34 -21.25 15.23
C ASP A 955 -24.67 -21.76 14.65
N PHE A 956 -25.38 -22.58 15.42
CA PHE A 956 -26.71 -23.10 15.03
C PHE A 956 -27.68 -22.00 14.61
N VAL A 957 -27.79 -20.92 15.39
CA VAL A 957 -28.71 -19.80 15.08
C VAL A 957 -28.24 -19.00 13.86
N LEU A 958 -26.94 -18.80 13.68
CA LEU A 958 -26.39 -18.15 12.48
C LEU A 958 -26.67 -18.97 11.21
N ASP A 959 -26.55 -20.29 11.28
CA ASP A 959 -26.82 -21.20 10.17
C ASP A 959 -28.32 -21.25 9.84
N LEU A 960 -29.19 -21.10 10.83
CA LEU A 960 -30.64 -21.00 10.67
C LEU A 960 -31.06 -19.74 9.88
N ILE A 961 -30.45 -18.59 10.17
CA ILE A 961 -30.82 -17.31 9.53
C ILE A 961 -30.10 -17.02 8.21
N THR A 962 -29.20 -17.91 7.78
CA THR A 962 -28.45 -17.72 6.53
C THR A 962 -29.13 -18.37 5.34
N VAL A 963 -29.01 -17.72 4.18
CA VAL A 963 -29.52 -18.17 2.88
C VAL A 963 -28.37 -18.74 2.06
N ASP A 964 -28.51 -19.98 1.56
CA ASP A 964 -27.52 -20.62 0.70
C ASP A 964 -27.73 -20.21 -0.76
N LEU A 965 -26.72 -19.60 -1.38
CA LEU A 965 -26.78 -19.04 -2.74
C LEU A 965 -26.19 -19.97 -3.82
N GLN A 966 -25.67 -21.14 -3.45
CA GLN A 966 -24.94 -22.00 -4.40
C GLN A 966 -25.86 -22.75 -5.37
N GLN A 967 -27.08 -23.10 -4.95
CA GLN A 967 -28.05 -23.88 -5.73
C GLN A 967 -29.44 -23.25 -5.63
N ALA A 968 -30.11 -23.08 -6.77
CA ALA A 968 -31.43 -22.41 -6.83
C ALA A 968 -32.48 -23.09 -5.94
N ASP A 969 -32.50 -24.43 -5.88
CA ASP A 969 -33.46 -25.18 -5.07
C ASP A 969 -33.24 -24.96 -3.57
N ARG A 970 -31.98 -24.96 -3.12
CA ARG A 970 -31.63 -24.70 -1.71
C ARG A 970 -31.80 -23.23 -1.34
N GLU A 971 -31.54 -22.32 -2.28
CA GLU A 971 -31.79 -20.91 -2.11
C GLU A 971 -33.27 -20.66 -1.83
N ALA A 972 -34.17 -21.28 -2.60
CA ALA A 972 -35.61 -21.16 -2.39
C ALA A 972 -36.03 -21.63 -0.99
N VAL A 973 -35.60 -22.85 -0.59
CA VAL A 973 -35.92 -23.43 0.72
C VAL A 973 -35.37 -22.59 1.87
N THR A 974 -34.10 -22.19 1.79
CA THR A 974 -33.47 -21.40 2.88
C THR A 974 -34.01 -19.98 2.94
N ARG A 975 -34.38 -19.36 1.81
CA ARG A 975 -35.01 -18.04 1.78
C ARG A 975 -36.42 -18.08 2.39
N GLU A 976 -37.21 -19.11 2.10
CA GLU A 976 -38.53 -19.31 2.70
C GLU A 976 -38.43 -19.47 4.22
N ARG A 977 -37.49 -20.30 4.71
CA ARG A 977 -37.18 -20.46 6.14
C ARG A 977 -36.87 -19.11 6.79
N VAL A 978 -35.95 -18.33 6.22
CA VAL A 978 -35.56 -17.02 6.79
C VAL A 978 -36.72 -16.03 6.76
N GLN A 979 -37.53 -16.04 5.71
CA GLN A 979 -38.69 -15.16 5.60
C GLN A 979 -39.73 -15.46 6.70
N HIS A 980 -39.97 -16.75 6.99
CA HIS A 980 -40.86 -17.17 8.07
C HIS A 980 -40.38 -16.65 9.44
N LEU A 981 -39.08 -16.75 9.72
CA LEU A 981 -38.47 -16.23 10.96
C LEU A 981 -38.58 -14.70 11.08
N ILE A 982 -38.46 -13.98 9.96
CA ILE A 982 -38.62 -12.51 9.94
C ILE A 982 -40.07 -12.13 10.21
N SER A 983 -41.05 -12.80 9.59
CA SER A 983 -42.47 -12.51 9.80
C SER A 983 -42.89 -12.78 11.25
N SER A 984 -42.48 -13.91 11.82
CA SER A 984 -42.83 -14.26 13.20
C SER A 984 -42.28 -13.24 14.21
N TRP A 985 -41.08 -12.72 13.98
CA TRP A 985 -40.51 -11.67 14.83
C TRP A 985 -41.22 -10.32 14.64
N SER A 986 -41.60 -9.96 13.42
CA SER A 986 -42.27 -8.69 13.13
C SER A 986 -43.65 -8.56 13.78
N GLU A 987 -44.32 -9.69 14.05
CA GLU A 987 -45.60 -9.76 14.77
C GLU A 987 -45.42 -9.69 16.30
N THR A 988 -44.20 -9.92 16.80
CA THR A 988 -43.89 -9.87 18.23
C THR A 988 -43.68 -8.42 18.67
N THR A 989 -44.61 -7.87 19.45
CA THR A 989 -44.43 -6.54 20.06
C THR A 989 -43.39 -6.59 21.17
N VAL A 990 -42.17 -6.13 20.86
CA VAL A 990 -41.12 -5.91 21.86
C VAL A 990 -41.46 -4.64 22.65
N GLU A 991 -42.12 -4.78 23.80
CA GLU A 991 -42.22 -3.67 24.75
C GLU A 991 -40.83 -3.41 25.35
N LEU A 992 -40.31 -2.20 25.17
CA LEU A 992 -39.15 -1.72 25.91
C LEU A 992 -39.55 -1.63 27.39
N VAL A 993 -39.34 -2.70 28.16
CA VAL A 993 -39.43 -2.67 29.62
C VAL A 993 -38.36 -1.69 30.09
N ARG A 994 -38.76 -0.44 30.30
CA ARG A 994 -37.92 0.62 30.86
C ARG A 994 -37.61 0.24 32.30
N THR A 995 -36.67 -0.67 32.49
CA THR A 995 -36.12 -0.95 33.82
C THR A 995 -35.58 0.37 34.31
N ALA A 996 -36.18 0.90 35.37
CA ALA A 996 -36.05 2.28 35.82
C ALA A 996 -34.59 2.70 36.10
N SER A 997 -33.85 3.03 35.04
CA SER A 997 -32.63 3.81 35.13
C SER A 997 -33.06 5.26 35.29
N GLN A 998 -32.49 5.96 36.28
CA GLN A 998 -32.73 7.39 36.49
C GLN A 998 -32.62 8.11 35.14
N ILE A 999 -33.68 8.81 34.71
CA ILE A 999 -33.69 9.59 33.47
C ILE A 999 -32.53 10.58 33.56
N ALA A 1000 -31.49 10.37 32.76
CA ALA A 1000 -30.33 11.25 32.78
C ALA A 1000 -30.72 12.59 32.19
N THR A 1001 -30.49 13.67 32.91
CA THR A 1001 -30.72 15.02 32.38
C THR A 1001 -29.69 15.34 31.28
N PRO A 1002 -30.06 16.14 30.26
CA PRO A 1002 -29.11 16.59 29.24
C PRO A 1002 -27.87 17.31 29.81
N ALA A 1003 -28.00 17.95 30.98
CA ALA A 1003 -26.89 18.58 31.71
C ALA A 1003 -25.91 17.55 32.30
N GLU A 1004 -26.43 16.44 32.86
CA GLU A 1004 -25.59 15.34 33.38
C GLU A 1004 -24.81 14.65 32.25
N LEU A 1005 -25.46 14.41 31.12
CA LEU A 1005 -24.81 13.93 29.89
C LEU A 1005 -23.76 14.93 29.37
N GLY A 1006 -24.04 16.23 29.46
CA GLY A 1006 -23.13 17.32 29.09
C GLY A 1006 -21.85 17.38 29.95
N SER A 1007 -21.92 16.99 31.22
CA SER A 1007 -20.75 16.94 32.12
C SER A 1007 -19.69 15.91 31.68
N LEU A 1008 -20.08 14.91 30.88
CA LEU A 1008 -19.19 13.89 30.33
C LEU A 1008 -18.48 14.35 29.05
N LYS A 1009 -18.68 15.59 28.59
CA LYS A 1009 -18.06 16.13 27.37
C LYS A 1009 -16.54 16.21 27.53
N ARG A 1010 -15.82 15.45 26.70
CA ARG A 1010 -14.36 15.52 26.61
C ARG A 1010 -13.96 16.72 25.77
N GLN A 1011 -12.92 17.41 26.24
CA GLN A 1011 -12.27 18.47 25.48
C GLN A 1011 -10.92 17.96 25.01
N MET A 1012 -10.59 18.26 23.76
CA MET A 1012 -9.26 18.02 23.21
C MET A 1012 -8.21 18.74 24.05
N LEU A 1013 -7.07 18.09 24.30
CA LEU A 1013 -5.97 18.68 25.05
C LEU A 1013 -5.42 19.92 24.34
N SER A 1014 -4.96 20.89 25.13
CA SER A 1014 -4.34 22.10 24.60
C SER A 1014 -3.12 21.78 23.72
N PHE A 1015 -2.92 22.59 22.69
CA PHE A 1015 -1.79 22.55 21.77
C PHE A 1015 -0.43 22.42 22.47
N ARG A 1016 -0.24 23.13 23.59
CA ARG A 1016 1.03 23.14 24.36
C ARG A 1016 1.40 21.77 24.93
N ILE A 1017 0.42 20.90 25.15
CA ILE A 1017 0.63 19.55 25.69
C ILE A 1017 0.71 18.54 24.54
N THR A 1018 -0.15 18.67 23.53
CA THR A 1018 -0.22 17.71 22.42
C THR A 1018 0.99 17.82 21.50
N PHE A 1019 1.46 19.03 21.19
CA PHE A 1019 2.61 19.27 20.31
C PHE A 1019 3.90 18.54 20.71
N PRO A 1020 4.47 18.73 21.93
CA PRO A 1020 5.72 18.06 22.29
C PRO A 1020 5.58 16.54 22.35
N LEU A 1021 4.37 16.03 22.63
CA LEU A 1021 4.11 14.60 22.72
C LEU A 1021 4.05 13.95 21.33
N VAL A 1022 3.28 14.54 20.40
CA VAL A 1022 3.20 14.06 19.01
C VAL A 1022 4.57 14.19 18.34
N LEU A 1023 5.29 15.30 18.57
CA LEU A 1023 6.64 15.50 18.06
C LEU A 1023 7.59 14.38 18.53
N HIS A 1024 7.58 14.04 19.83
CA HIS A 1024 8.41 12.96 20.35
C HIS A 1024 8.05 11.60 19.75
N ARG A 1025 6.75 11.30 19.60
CA ARG A 1025 6.25 10.07 18.97
C ARG A 1025 6.75 9.95 17.52
N SER A 1026 6.50 10.98 16.72
CA SER A 1026 6.86 10.99 15.30
C SER A 1026 8.37 10.98 15.10
N PHE A 1027 9.16 11.57 16.00
CA PHE A 1027 10.63 11.48 15.97
C PHE A 1027 11.13 10.05 16.14
N ILE A 1028 10.56 9.27 17.09
CA ILE A 1028 10.92 7.85 17.28
C ILE A 1028 10.53 7.04 16.05
N ASN A 1029 9.32 7.27 15.52
CA ASN A 1029 8.83 6.59 14.31
C ASN A 1029 9.77 6.83 13.13
N PHE A 1030 10.13 8.09 12.89
CA PHE A 1030 11.03 8.50 11.81
C PHE A 1030 12.43 7.88 11.97
N TRP A 1031 13.02 7.94 13.17
CA TRP A 1031 14.39 7.43 13.42
C TRP A 1031 14.51 5.91 13.23
N ARG A 1032 13.41 5.17 13.37
CA ARG A 1032 13.35 3.71 13.18
C ARG A 1032 13.07 3.29 11.74
N GLN A 1033 13.02 4.22 10.78
CA GLN A 1033 12.82 3.96 9.36
C GLN A 1033 14.04 4.41 8.51
N PRO A 1034 15.20 3.71 8.59
CA PRO A 1034 16.44 4.12 7.91
C PRO A 1034 16.32 4.38 6.40
N PRO A 1035 15.55 3.62 5.60
CA PRO A 1035 15.42 3.89 4.17
C PRO A 1035 14.87 5.29 3.86
N LEU A 1036 13.98 5.81 4.71
CA LEU A 1036 13.42 7.15 4.55
C LEU A 1036 14.42 8.24 4.93
N ILE A 1037 15.14 8.04 6.04
CA ILE A 1037 16.19 8.95 6.49
C ILE A 1037 17.28 9.05 5.41
N MET A 1038 17.70 7.91 4.87
CA MET A 1038 18.71 7.86 3.81
C MET A 1038 18.23 8.58 2.55
N ALA A 1039 16.98 8.35 2.11
CA ALA A 1039 16.42 9.03 0.94
C ALA A 1039 16.41 10.56 1.11
N ARG A 1040 16.05 11.07 2.30
CA ARG A 1040 16.04 12.50 2.61
C ARG A 1040 17.45 13.10 2.70
N LEU A 1041 18.36 12.45 3.44
CA LEU A 1041 19.71 12.95 3.65
C LEU A 1041 20.60 12.88 2.40
N MET A 1042 20.32 11.96 1.46
CA MET A 1042 21.14 11.78 0.28
C MET A 1042 20.70 12.61 -0.93
N GLN A 1043 19.44 13.04 -1.00
CA GLN A 1043 18.93 13.77 -2.17
C GLN A 1043 19.68 15.08 -2.41
N ILE A 1044 19.73 15.98 -1.42
CA ILE A 1044 20.30 17.32 -1.59
C ILE A 1044 21.82 17.29 -1.68
N PRO A 1045 22.57 16.62 -0.78
CA PRO A 1045 24.01 16.47 -0.94
C PRO A 1045 24.39 15.72 -2.22
N GLY A 1046 23.60 14.74 -2.64
CA GLY A 1046 23.81 14.03 -3.91
C GLY A 1046 23.75 14.98 -5.10
N ILE A 1047 22.73 15.86 -5.16
CA ILE A 1047 22.63 16.91 -6.19
C ILE A 1047 23.80 17.89 -6.08
N ALA A 1048 24.15 18.34 -4.87
CA ALA A 1048 25.28 19.26 -4.65
C ALA A 1048 26.61 18.69 -5.14
N ILE A 1049 26.85 17.40 -4.91
CA ILE A 1049 28.05 16.69 -5.40
C ILE A 1049 28.04 16.63 -6.92
N ILE A 1050 26.89 16.34 -7.55
CA ILE A 1050 26.78 16.33 -9.01
C ILE A 1050 27.03 17.75 -9.57
N MET A 1051 26.50 18.80 -8.94
CA MET A 1051 26.77 20.19 -9.32
C MET A 1051 28.26 20.51 -9.23
N ALA A 1052 28.90 20.20 -8.09
CA ALA A 1052 30.34 20.32 -7.89
C ALA A 1052 31.14 19.61 -8.99
N LEU A 1053 30.70 18.41 -9.39
CA LEU A 1053 31.37 17.59 -10.38
C LEU A 1053 31.35 18.21 -11.80
N PHE A 1054 30.32 19.01 -12.13
CA PHE A 1054 30.19 19.65 -13.45
C PHE A 1054 30.69 21.10 -13.49
N PHE A 1055 30.54 21.86 -12.41
CA PHE A 1055 30.86 23.29 -12.39
C PHE A 1055 32.21 23.62 -11.72
N ALA A 1056 32.78 22.72 -10.91
CA ALA A 1056 34.02 23.02 -10.19
C ALA A 1056 35.29 22.88 -11.05
N PRO A 1057 36.21 23.88 -11.01
CA PRO A 1057 36.03 25.24 -10.50
C PRO A 1057 35.41 26.17 -11.57
N LEU A 1058 34.43 26.99 -11.17
CA LEU A 1058 33.91 28.07 -12.01
C LEU A 1058 35.03 29.06 -12.32
N LYS A 1059 35.27 29.30 -13.61
CA LYS A 1059 36.27 30.24 -14.13
C LYS A 1059 35.70 31.67 -14.18
N ASN A 1060 36.55 32.63 -14.54
CA ASN A 1060 36.19 34.04 -14.74
C ASN A 1060 36.44 34.50 -16.19
N ASN A 1061 36.28 33.60 -17.18
CA ASN A 1061 36.33 33.93 -18.60
C ASN A 1061 34.94 34.36 -19.11
N TYR A 1062 34.87 34.95 -20.30
CA TYR A 1062 33.62 35.36 -20.98
C TYR A 1062 32.51 34.31 -20.88
N GLU A 1063 32.84 33.06 -21.18
CA GLU A 1063 31.85 31.98 -21.19
C GLU A 1063 31.39 31.54 -19.79
N ALA A 1064 32.18 31.80 -18.74
CA ALA A 1064 31.80 31.46 -17.37
C ALA A 1064 30.67 32.32 -16.81
N VAL A 1065 30.37 33.47 -17.42
CA VAL A 1065 29.17 34.23 -17.07
C VAL A 1065 27.91 33.40 -17.31
N GLN A 1066 27.85 32.68 -18.44
CA GLN A 1066 26.74 31.78 -18.76
C GLN A 1066 26.72 30.58 -17.80
N SER A 1067 27.87 29.95 -17.56
CA SER A 1067 27.98 28.81 -16.63
C SER A 1067 27.56 29.20 -15.20
N ARG A 1068 27.84 30.44 -14.74
CA ARG A 1068 27.37 30.96 -13.44
C ARG A 1068 25.86 31.12 -13.41
N MET A 1069 25.25 31.67 -14.47
CA MET A 1069 23.80 31.79 -14.56
C MET A 1069 23.12 30.41 -14.61
N GLY A 1070 23.71 29.44 -15.32
CA GLY A 1070 23.23 28.06 -15.35
C GLY A 1070 23.27 27.39 -13.97
N PHE A 1071 24.35 27.61 -13.21
CA PHE A 1071 24.47 27.13 -11.84
C PHE A 1071 23.38 27.69 -10.91
N ILE A 1072 23.09 29.00 -11.01
CA ILE A 1072 22.05 29.66 -10.19
C ILE A 1072 20.66 29.14 -10.55
N GLN A 1073 20.38 28.94 -11.83
CA GLN A 1073 19.08 28.40 -12.28
C GLN A 1073 18.80 27.02 -11.68
N GLU A 1074 19.81 26.21 -11.45
CA GLU A 1074 19.66 24.84 -10.93
C GLU A 1074 19.33 24.78 -9.43
N PHE A 1075 19.46 25.89 -8.70
CA PHE A 1075 18.84 26.00 -7.37
C PHE A 1075 17.31 25.83 -7.46
N ALA A 1076 16.69 26.26 -8.57
CA ALA A 1076 15.25 26.12 -8.77
C ALA A 1076 14.80 24.66 -8.91
N ALA A 1077 15.70 23.74 -9.31
CA ALA A 1077 15.40 22.31 -9.39
C ALA A 1077 15.20 21.68 -7.99
N LEU A 1078 15.78 22.27 -6.93
CA LEU A 1078 15.57 21.83 -5.54
C LEU A 1078 14.11 21.93 -5.09
N TYR A 1079 13.28 22.68 -5.82
CA TYR A 1079 11.85 22.80 -5.54
C TYR A 1079 11.11 21.46 -5.69
N PHE A 1080 11.50 20.64 -6.67
CA PHE A 1080 10.97 19.28 -6.85
C PHE A 1080 11.44 18.32 -5.77
N VAL A 1081 12.65 18.53 -5.24
CA VAL A 1081 13.21 17.70 -4.16
C VAL A 1081 12.34 17.78 -2.92
N GLY A 1082 11.94 18.99 -2.51
CA GLY A 1082 11.00 19.19 -1.38
C GLY A 1082 9.66 18.48 -1.59
N MET A 1083 9.08 18.55 -2.79
CA MET A 1083 7.85 17.83 -3.12
C MET A 1083 8.01 16.30 -3.00
N LEU A 1084 9.13 15.73 -3.47
CA LEU A 1084 9.39 14.30 -3.38
C LEU A 1084 9.53 13.82 -1.93
N GLN A 1085 10.15 14.62 -1.06
CA GLN A 1085 10.28 14.32 0.37
C GLN A 1085 8.93 14.26 1.08
N ASN A 1086 7.99 15.10 0.65
CA ASN A 1086 6.61 15.08 1.13
C ASN A 1086 5.85 13.83 0.69
N ILE A 1087 5.82 13.53 -0.62
CA ILE A 1087 5.06 12.40 -1.20
C ILE A 1087 5.46 11.06 -0.57
N ALA A 1088 6.73 10.93 -0.18
CA ALA A 1088 7.27 9.73 0.44
C ALA A 1088 6.64 9.34 1.79
N ILE A 1089 6.20 10.31 2.60
CA ILE A 1089 5.83 10.09 4.01
C ILE A 1089 4.46 10.66 4.36
N TYR A 1090 4.16 11.87 3.87
CA TYR A 1090 2.98 12.62 4.28
C TYR A 1090 1.66 11.86 4.04
N PRO A 1091 1.42 11.18 2.90
CA PRO A 1091 0.17 10.45 2.68
C PRO A 1091 -0.12 9.38 3.74
N SER A 1092 0.90 8.61 4.14
CA SER A 1092 0.74 7.57 5.16
C SER A 1092 0.51 8.14 6.56
N GLU A 1093 1.22 9.20 6.94
CA GLU A 1093 1.04 9.85 8.26
C GLU A 1093 -0.30 10.60 8.35
N ARG A 1094 -0.75 11.22 7.24
CA ARG A 1094 -2.07 11.86 7.12
C ARG A 1094 -3.20 10.87 7.35
N ASP A 1095 -3.09 9.65 6.83
CA ASP A 1095 -4.12 8.62 6.99
C ASP A 1095 -4.24 8.15 8.45
N VAL A 1096 -3.11 8.09 9.19
CA VAL A 1096 -3.12 7.85 10.64
C VAL A 1096 -3.75 9.03 11.39
N PHE A 1097 -3.37 10.26 11.03
CA PHE A 1097 -3.93 11.48 11.61
C PHE A 1097 -5.46 11.54 11.48
N TYR A 1098 -6.04 11.26 10.30
CA TYR A 1098 -7.50 11.29 10.11
C TYR A 1098 -8.25 10.34 11.05
N ARG A 1099 -7.65 9.21 11.42
CA ARG A 1099 -8.24 8.28 12.40
C ARG A 1099 -8.15 8.84 13.82
N GLU A 1100 -7.01 9.40 14.20
CA GLU A 1100 -6.81 10.00 15.53
C GLU A 1100 -7.63 11.30 15.72
N GLU A 1101 -7.85 12.06 14.65
CA GLU A 1101 -8.74 13.22 14.60
C GLU A 1101 -10.22 12.81 14.78
N ALA A 1102 -10.64 11.71 14.14
CA ALA A 1102 -11.99 11.16 14.35
C ALA A 1102 -12.25 10.76 15.81
N ASP A 1103 -11.19 10.43 16.56
CA ASP A 1103 -11.22 10.14 18.00
C ASP A 1103 -10.98 11.40 18.87
N ASN A 1104 -10.90 12.61 18.29
CA ASN A 1104 -10.59 13.89 18.94
C ASN A 1104 -9.30 13.90 19.78
N CYS A 1105 -8.24 13.20 19.33
CA CYS A 1105 -6.98 13.12 20.07
C CYS A 1105 -6.16 14.42 20.00
N TYR A 1106 -5.96 14.99 18.81
CA TYR A 1106 -5.25 16.25 18.59
C TYR A 1106 -5.68 16.92 17.28
N SER A 1107 -5.37 18.21 17.14
CA SER A 1107 -5.77 19.04 16.00
C SER A 1107 -4.83 18.90 14.80
N ALA A 1108 -5.35 19.28 13.62
CA ALA A 1108 -4.54 19.44 12.42
C ALA A 1108 -3.34 20.39 12.60
N SER A 1109 -3.48 21.43 13.42
CA SER A 1109 -2.36 22.34 13.73
C SER A 1109 -1.22 21.65 14.48
N THR A 1110 -1.53 20.76 15.41
CA THR A 1110 -0.53 19.94 16.11
C THR A 1110 0.16 18.99 15.15
N PHE A 1111 -0.61 18.32 14.29
CA PHE A 1111 -0.09 17.42 13.26
C PHE A 1111 0.93 18.13 12.37
N LEU A 1112 0.50 19.22 11.70
CA LEU A 1112 1.32 19.95 10.74
C LEU A 1112 2.58 20.51 11.40
N LEU A 1113 2.48 21.14 12.57
CA LEU A 1113 3.68 21.68 13.22
C LEU A 1113 4.64 20.57 13.64
N SER A 1114 4.14 19.42 14.13
CA SER A 1114 4.99 18.30 14.51
C SER A 1114 5.74 17.70 13.32
N TYR A 1115 5.05 17.57 12.18
CA TYR A 1115 5.62 17.09 10.93
C TYR A 1115 6.74 18.04 10.45
N THR A 1116 6.43 19.34 10.32
CA THR A 1116 7.41 20.34 9.88
C THR A 1116 8.60 20.49 10.84
N THR A 1117 8.38 20.37 12.15
CA THR A 1117 9.48 20.49 13.15
C THR A 1117 10.49 19.34 13.03
N ILE A 1118 10.04 18.15 12.61
CA ILE A 1118 10.94 17.00 12.38
C ILE A 1118 11.78 17.21 11.13
N GLU A 1119 11.26 17.90 10.13
CA GLU A 1119 11.91 18.08 8.83
C GLU A 1119 12.98 19.16 8.83
N ILE A 1120 12.67 20.31 9.44
CA ILE A 1120 13.54 21.50 9.43
C ILE A 1120 15.01 21.18 9.76
N PRO A 1121 15.38 20.39 10.80
CA PRO A 1121 16.77 20.11 11.10
C PRO A 1121 17.52 19.38 9.98
N PHE A 1122 16.86 18.45 9.29
CA PHE A 1122 17.47 17.71 8.19
C PHE A 1122 17.57 18.57 6.93
N GLU A 1123 16.58 19.42 6.67
CA GLU A 1123 16.63 20.43 5.61
C GLU A 1123 17.77 21.43 5.85
N ILE A 1124 17.92 21.95 7.07
CA ILE A 1124 19.01 22.88 7.43
C ILE A 1124 20.37 22.19 7.24
N LEU A 1125 20.56 20.98 7.79
CA LEU A 1125 21.83 20.27 7.69
C LEU A 1125 22.21 20.01 6.23
N SER A 1126 21.27 19.53 5.42
CA SER A 1126 21.51 19.28 4.00
C SER A 1126 21.74 20.56 3.20
N SER A 1127 21.04 21.66 3.54
CA SER A 1127 21.24 22.98 2.95
C SER A 1127 22.59 23.60 3.29
N LEU A 1128 23.10 23.37 4.50
CA LEU A 1128 24.45 23.80 4.90
C LEU A 1128 25.54 23.04 4.11
N ILE A 1129 25.38 21.72 3.94
CA ILE A 1129 26.29 20.91 3.10
C ILE A 1129 26.27 21.42 1.66
N PHE A 1130 25.06 21.65 1.11
CA PHE A 1130 24.88 22.20 -0.22
C PHE A 1130 25.56 23.58 -0.38
N GLY A 1131 25.32 24.50 0.55
CA GLY A 1131 25.92 25.84 0.53
C GLY A 1131 27.45 25.82 0.65
N ALA A 1132 28.01 24.88 1.41
CA ALA A 1132 29.46 24.71 1.54
C ALA A 1132 30.09 24.26 0.21
N LEU A 1133 29.46 23.31 -0.48
CA LEU A 1133 29.90 22.87 -1.80
C LEU A 1133 29.78 23.99 -2.84
N ALA A 1134 28.64 24.70 -2.87
CA ALA A 1134 28.41 25.81 -3.80
C ALA A 1134 29.39 26.99 -3.63
N ALA A 1135 29.73 27.36 -2.39
CA ALA A 1135 30.62 28.50 -2.15
C ALA A 1135 32.11 28.16 -2.35
N TYR A 1136 32.55 26.98 -1.87
CA TYR A 1136 33.97 26.63 -1.80
C TYR A 1136 34.43 25.68 -2.91
N ALA A 1137 33.66 24.62 -3.19
CA ALA A 1137 34.04 23.64 -4.21
C ALA A 1137 33.79 24.19 -5.62
N ASP A 1138 32.57 24.69 -5.89
CA ASP A 1138 32.19 25.25 -7.18
C ASP A 1138 32.85 26.58 -7.51
N ASN A 1139 33.40 27.26 -6.51
CA ASN A 1139 34.07 28.56 -6.66
C ASN A 1139 33.14 29.68 -7.17
N LEU A 1140 31.87 29.70 -6.74
CA LEU A 1140 30.93 30.77 -7.10
C LEU A 1140 31.42 32.12 -6.55
N HIS A 1141 31.69 32.21 -5.25
CA HIS A 1141 32.50 33.25 -4.63
C HIS A 1141 32.97 32.72 -3.27
N ARG A 1142 34.29 32.66 -3.03
CA ARG A 1142 34.85 32.07 -1.81
C ARG A 1142 34.71 33.01 -0.62
N SER A 1143 33.49 33.14 -0.10
CA SER A 1143 33.19 33.92 1.09
C SER A 1143 32.20 33.21 2.01
N ILE A 1144 32.25 33.56 3.30
CA ILE A 1144 31.27 33.10 4.30
C ILE A 1144 29.87 33.63 3.94
N THR A 1145 29.78 34.83 3.35
CA THR A 1145 28.51 35.42 2.92
C THR A 1145 27.85 34.58 1.82
N MET A 1146 28.60 34.16 0.81
CA MET A 1146 28.07 33.32 -0.28
C MET A 1146 27.63 31.95 0.24
N PHE A 1147 28.38 31.36 1.17
CA PHE A 1147 28.01 30.13 1.86
C PHE A 1147 26.65 30.25 2.56
N LEU A 1148 26.46 31.27 3.40
CA LEU A 1148 25.21 31.47 4.14
C LEU A 1148 24.04 31.79 3.23
N VAL A 1149 24.25 32.64 2.20
CA VAL A 1149 23.21 32.98 1.22
C VAL A 1149 22.80 31.74 0.41
N SER A 1150 23.75 30.92 -0.02
CA SER A 1150 23.46 29.68 -0.77
C SER A 1150 22.69 28.68 0.08
N ALA A 1151 23.12 28.48 1.34
CA ALA A 1151 22.42 27.60 2.27
C ALA A 1151 21.01 28.09 2.60
N PHE A 1152 20.81 29.40 2.80
CA PHE A 1152 19.51 29.98 3.08
C PHE A 1152 18.54 29.82 1.90
N ASN A 1153 18.98 30.13 0.68
CA ASN A 1153 18.14 29.96 -0.51
C ASN A 1153 17.79 28.49 -0.76
N CYS A 1154 18.75 27.58 -0.57
CA CYS A 1154 18.52 26.13 -0.64
C CYS A 1154 17.41 25.71 0.33
N PHE A 1155 17.52 26.08 1.62
CA PHE A 1155 16.53 25.81 2.65
C PHE A 1155 15.14 26.34 2.28
N CYS A 1156 15.04 27.61 1.87
CA CYS A 1156 13.76 28.22 1.52
C CYS A 1156 13.08 27.54 0.32
N ILE A 1157 13.83 27.19 -0.73
CA ILE A 1157 13.28 26.54 -1.92
C ILE A 1157 12.74 25.14 -1.58
N ILE A 1158 13.50 24.35 -0.84
CA ILE A 1158 13.10 22.99 -0.45
C ILE A 1158 11.84 23.04 0.42
N SER A 1159 11.84 23.88 1.45
CA SER A 1159 10.71 24.04 2.38
C SER A 1159 9.44 24.52 1.68
N CYS A 1160 9.58 25.41 0.69
CA CYS A 1160 8.44 25.78 -0.18
C CYS A 1160 7.92 24.57 -0.95
N GLY A 1161 8.80 23.73 -1.50
CA GLY A 1161 8.42 22.56 -2.31
C GLY A 1161 7.65 21.53 -1.51
N GLU A 1162 8.13 21.23 -0.29
CA GLU A 1162 7.44 20.40 0.69
C GLU A 1162 6.04 20.97 1.00
N SER A 1163 5.95 22.27 1.29
CA SER A 1163 4.68 22.93 1.63
C SER A 1163 3.63 22.83 0.51
N VAL A 1164 4.03 22.98 -0.75
CA VAL A 1164 3.13 22.80 -1.89
C VAL A 1164 2.69 21.34 -2.01
N GLY A 1165 3.59 20.38 -1.78
CA GLY A 1165 3.27 18.96 -1.72
C GLY A 1165 2.20 18.64 -0.67
N ILE A 1166 2.36 19.16 0.56
CA ILE A 1166 1.37 19.02 1.65
C ILE A 1166 0.00 19.52 1.20
N MET A 1167 -0.06 20.71 0.58
CA MET A 1167 -1.30 21.34 0.16
C MET A 1167 -2.09 20.45 -0.82
N PHE A 1168 -1.44 19.95 -1.87
CA PHE A 1168 -2.11 19.13 -2.89
C PHE A 1168 -2.40 17.70 -2.44
N CYS A 1169 -1.50 17.09 -1.66
CA CYS A 1169 -1.77 15.79 -1.03
C CYS A 1169 -2.92 15.86 -0.03
N THR A 1170 -3.22 17.03 0.55
CA THR A 1170 -4.41 17.20 1.40
C THR A 1170 -5.67 17.45 0.58
N LEU A 1171 -5.57 18.21 -0.51
CA LEU A 1171 -6.71 18.55 -1.37
C LEU A 1171 -7.26 17.34 -2.13
N PHE A 1172 -6.39 16.44 -2.58
CA PHE A 1172 -6.75 15.27 -3.38
C PHE A 1172 -6.47 13.95 -2.66
N SER A 1173 -7.47 13.07 -2.60
CA SER A 1173 -7.31 11.73 -2.03
C SER A 1173 -6.47 10.80 -2.91
N HIS A 1174 -6.41 11.05 -4.23
CA HIS A 1174 -5.61 10.28 -5.18
C HIS A 1174 -4.20 10.87 -5.28
N VAL A 1175 -3.24 10.25 -4.61
CA VAL A 1175 -1.86 10.76 -4.49
C VAL A 1175 -1.22 10.97 -5.87
N GLY A 1176 -1.34 10.01 -6.80
CA GLY A 1176 -0.76 10.16 -8.14
C GLY A 1176 -1.31 11.36 -8.94
N PHE A 1177 -2.55 11.79 -8.67
CA PHE A 1177 -3.11 12.99 -9.31
C PHE A 1177 -2.56 14.26 -8.66
N ALA A 1178 -2.41 14.26 -7.33
CA ALA A 1178 -1.78 15.35 -6.60
C ALA A 1178 -0.33 15.60 -7.06
N VAL A 1179 0.44 14.54 -7.32
CA VAL A 1179 1.82 14.64 -7.83
C VAL A 1179 1.83 15.38 -9.16
N ASN A 1180 0.98 15.02 -10.12
CA ASN A 1180 0.97 15.64 -11.45
C ASN A 1180 0.61 17.13 -11.40
N VAL A 1181 -0.44 17.48 -10.66
CA VAL A 1181 -0.86 18.89 -10.51
C VAL A 1181 0.24 19.73 -9.85
N THR A 1182 0.87 19.18 -8.80
CA THR A 1182 1.97 19.86 -8.11
C THR A 1182 3.15 20.06 -9.05
N SER A 1183 3.57 19.00 -9.75
CA SER A 1183 4.67 19.03 -10.72
C SER A 1183 4.52 20.10 -11.80
N VAL A 1184 3.31 20.31 -12.33
CA VAL A 1184 3.03 21.39 -13.29
C VAL A 1184 3.23 22.76 -12.65
N LEU A 1185 2.69 22.99 -11.44
CA LEU A 1185 2.86 24.25 -10.72
C LEU A 1185 4.34 24.57 -10.43
N LEU A 1186 5.10 23.56 -9.98
CA LEU A 1186 6.53 23.72 -9.70
C LEU A 1186 7.31 24.03 -10.97
N SER A 1187 7.00 23.33 -12.08
CA SER A 1187 7.63 23.56 -13.39
C SER A 1187 7.51 25.02 -13.86
N ILE A 1188 6.31 25.59 -13.73
CA ILE A 1188 6.04 26.99 -14.09
C ILE A 1188 6.91 27.93 -13.25
N SER A 1189 6.99 27.66 -11.95
CA SER A 1189 7.77 28.47 -11.01
C SER A 1189 9.27 28.42 -11.31
N THR A 1190 9.78 27.24 -11.72
CA THR A 1190 11.17 27.04 -12.15
C THR A 1190 11.50 27.78 -13.44
N ILE A 1191 10.61 27.76 -14.44
CA ILE A 1191 10.84 28.45 -15.73
C ILE A 1191 10.77 29.97 -15.57
N LEU A 1192 9.80 30.47 -14.78
CA LEU A 1192 9.62 31.91 -14.54
C LEU A 1192 10.68 32.53 -13.61
N GLY A 1193 11.67 31.76 -13.14
CA GLY A 1193 12.76 32.24 -12.28
C GLY A 1193 13.62 33.39 -12.86
N GLY A 1194 13.50 33.70 -14.16
CA GLY A 1194 14.12 34.87 -14.80
C GLY A 1194 15.46 34.60 -15.49
N VAL A 1195 15.90 33.34 -15.57
CA VAL A 1195 17.12 32.92 -16.29
C VAL A 1195 16.82 32.22 -17.61
N MET A 1196 15.76 31.40 -17.65
CA MET A 1196 15.35 30.64 -18.85
C MET A 1196 14.47 31.45 -19.81
N SER A 1197 13.69 32.41 -19.29
CA SER A 1197 12.91 33.37 -20.08
C SER A 1197 13.23 34.78 -19.60
N LEU A 1198 13.65 35.64 -20.54
CA LEU A 1198 14.02 37.04 -20.26
C LEU A 1198 12.85 38.00 -20.52
N ASN A 1199 12.01 37.69 -21.51
CA ASN A 1199 10.87 38.52 -21.92
C ASN A 1199 9.56 37.79 -21.58
N VAL A 1200 8.92 38.19 -20.49
CA VAL A 1200 7.65 37.60 -20.01
C VAL A 1200 6.54 38.64 -20.10
N ASN A 1201 5.34 38.25 -20.54
CA ASN A 1201 4.16 39.12 -20.61
C ASN A 1201 3.77 39.67 -19.20
N ASP A 1202 3.30 40.92 -19.12
CA ASP A 1202 2.87 41.62 -17.90
C ASP A 1202 2.00 40.78 -16.96
N VAL A 1203 1.06 39.99 -17.48
CA VAL A 1203 0.20 39.11 -16.64
C VAL A 1203 1.01 38.02 -15.95
N LEU A 1204 1.91 37.37 -16.69
CA LEU A 1204 2.80 36.33 -16.18
C LEU A 1204 3.87 36.94 -15.26
N GLN A 1205 4.30 38.19 -15.48
CA GLN A 1205 5.14 38.91 -14.52
C GLN A 1205 4.45 39.12 -13.18
N GLY A 1206 3.14 39.42 -13.19
CA GLY A 1206 2.29 39.47 -12.00
C GLY A 1206 2.27 38.15 -11.23
N ILE A 1207 2.05 37.03 -11.94
CA ILE A 1207 2.11 35.67 -11.35
C ILE A 1207 3.52 35.36 -10.84
N ASN A 1208 4.56 35.80 -11.54
CA ASN A 1208 5.94 35.56 -11.15
C ASN A 1208 6.30 36.21 -9.80
N HIS A 1209 5.60 37.27 -9.38
CA HIS A 1209 5.74 37.82 -8.01
C HIS A 1209 5.23 36.89 -6.91
N LEU A 1210 4.46 35.84 -7.24
CA LEU A 1210 4.08 34.79 -6.30
C LEU A 1210 5.13 33.66 -6.26
N SER A 1211 6.03 33.58 -7.24
CA SER A 1211 7.03 32.51 -7.32
C SER A 1211 8.18 32.74 -6.32
N PRO A 1212 8.43 31.82 -5.38
CA PRO A 1212 9.56 31.93 -4.46
C PRO A 1212 10.91 31.85 -5.20
N ILE A 1213 10.94 31.19 -6.36
CA ILE A 1213 12.15 31.02 -7.17
C ILE A 1213 12.67 32.35 -7.71
N LYS A 1214 11.78 33.26 -8.12
CA LYS A 1214 12.15 34.61 -8.59
C LYS A 1214 13.00 35.34 -7.56
N TYR A 1215 12.55 35.33 -6.30
CA TYR A 1215 13.24 36.00 -5.21
C TYR A 1215 14.54 35.29 -4.83
N ALA A 1216 14.57 33.96 -4.88
CA ALA A 1216 15.78 33.21 -4.61
C ALA A 1216 16.89 33.50 -5.64
N ILE A 1217 16.55 33.55 -6.93
CA ILE A 1217 17.48 33.89 -8.00
C ILE A 1217 17.89 35.37 -7.92
N ALA A 1218 16.94 36.28 -7.67
CA ALA A 1218 17.23 37.70 -7.48
C ALA A 1218 18.17 37.96 -6.29
N ASN A 1219 18.13 37.11 -5.26
CA ASN A 1219 19.04 37.15 -4.13
C ASN A 1219 20.42 36.58 -4.50
N LEU A 1220 20.50 35.46 -5.20
CA LEU A 1220 21.78 34.79 -5.55
C LEU A 1220 22.60 35.53 -6.62
N ALA A 1221 21.95 36.06 -7.65
CA ALA A 1221 22.62 36.63 -8.81
C ALA A 1221 23.59 37.79 -8.46
N PRO A 1222 23.21 38.81 -7.65
CA PRO A 1222 24.12 39.89 -7.28
C PRO A 1222 25.38 39.40 -6.56
N TYR A 1223 25.26 38.49 -5.59
CA TYR A 1223 26.43 37.98 -4.86
C TYR A 1223 27.38 37.15 -5.73
N SER A 1224 26.86 36.54 -6.79
CA SER A 1224 27.65 35.71 -7.70
C SER A 1224 28.36 36.48 -8.83
N LEU A 1225 27.85 37.66 -9.21
CA LEU A 1225 28.30 38.42 -10.36
C LEU A 1225 28.87 39.82 -10.01
N ALA A 1226 28.33 40.49 -9.00
CA ALA A 1226 28.77 41.84 -8.65
C ALA A 1226 30.18 41.84 -8.08
N GLY A 1227 31.01 42.79 -8.54
CA GLY A 1227 32.41 42.91 -8.10
C GLY A 1227 33.36 41.83 -8.62
N GLN A 1228 32.90 40.96 -9.53
CA GLN A 1228 33.77 39.99 -10.24
C GLN A 1228 34.40 40.61 -11.49
N VAL A 1229 35.66 40.27 -11.76
CA VAL A 1229 36.37 40.70 -12.98
C VAL A 1229 36.40 39.52 -13.96
N PHE A 1230 35.87 39.72 -15.16
CA PHE A 1230 35.84 38.72 -16.24
C PHE A 1230 36.86 39.04 -17.33
N SER A 1231 37.55 38.02 -17.85
CA SER A 1231 38.53 38.13 -18.95
C SER A 1231 37.90 37.75 -20.30
N CYS A 1232 38.20 38.53 -21.35
CA CYS A 1232 37.77 38.29 -22.73
C CYS A 1232 38.99 38.10 -23.65
N ASP A 1233 38.88 37.21 -24.64
CA ASP A 1233 39.90 36.99 -25.67
C ASP A 1233 39.86 38.07 -26.77
N ASP A 1234 40.92 38.18 -27.57
CA ASP A 1234 41.02 39.19 -28.63
C ASP A 1234 39.92 39.09 -29.71
N SER A 1235 39.41 37.88 -29.97
CA SER A 1235 38.28 37.63 -30.87
C SER A 1235 36.92 38.02 -30.29
N GLN A 1236 36.86 38.28 -28.98
CA GLN A 1236 35.67 38.66 -28.22
C GLN A 1236 35.66 40.17 -27.89
N ARG A 1237 36.69 40.91 -28.32
CA ARG A 1237 36.74 42.38 -28.18
C ARG A 1237 35.79 43.02 -29.19
N LEU A 1238 34.97 43.96 -28.71
CA LEU A 1238 34.12 44.77 -29.58
C LEU A 1238 34.98 45.56 -30.58
N VAL A 1239 34.74 45.34 -31.88
CA VAL A 1239 35.42 46.05 -32.96
C VAL A 1239 34.88 47.49 -33.00
N GLY A 1240 35.70 48.47 -32.59
CA GLY A 1240 35.37 49.90 -32.72
C GLY A 1240 35.62 50.79 -31.50
N VAL A 1241 36.10 50.27 -30.38
CA VAL A 1241 36.32 51.07 -29.15
C VAL A 1241 37.81 51.41 -28.94
N SER A 1242 38.48 51.92 -29.98
CA SER A 1242 39.87 52.42 -29.85
C SER A 1242 39.97 53.85 -29.33
N GLY A 1243 38.85 54.57 -29.15
CA GLY A 1243 38.83 55.98 -28.71
C GLY A 1243 38.66 56.24 -27.22
N TRP A 1244 38.37 55.25 -26.38
CA TRP A 1244 37.99 55.49 -24.98
C TRP A 1244 39.18 55.57 -24.00
N HIS A 1245 40.35 55.08 -24.39
CA HIS A 1245 41.54 55.15 -23.51
C HIS A 1245 42.14 56.56 -23.40
N GLU A 1246 41.85 57.48 -24.33
CA GLU A 1246 42.34 58.87 -24.25
C GLU A 1246 41.42 59.83 -23.48
N LEU A 1247 40.14 59.49 -23.27
CA LEU A 1247 39.20 60.33 -22.53
C LEU A 1247 39.20 60.06 -21.01
N ALA A 1248 39.60 58.86 -20.58
CA ALA A 1248 39.61 58.48 -19.17
C ALA A 1248 40.77 59.06 -18.35
N THR A 1249 41.79 59.64 -18.98
CA THR A 1249 42.98 60.19 -18.28
C THR A 1249 42.93 61.70 -18.06
N LYS A 1250 41.89 62.42 -18.51
CA LYS A 1250 41.87 63.90 -18.45
C LYS A 1250 40.73 64.59 -17.72
N HIS A 1251 39.72 63.90 -17.16
CA HIS A 1251 38.70 64.59 -16.36
C HIS A 1251 38.35 63.94 -15.01
N ASN A 1252 38.31 64.82 -14.01
CA ASN A 1252 38.00 64.68 -12.58
C ASN A 1252 36.69 63.86 -12.34
N PRO A 1253 36.62 62.93 -11.36
CA PRO A 1253 35.53 61.96 -11.24
C PRO A 1253 34.27 62.52 -10.53
N LYS A 1254 33.80 63.71 -10.92
CA LYS A 1254 32.57 64.32 -10.35
C LYS A 1254 31.58 64.90 -11.36
N ALA A 1255 31.79 64.77 -12.65
CA ALA A 1255 30.83 65.26 -13.63
C ALA A 1255 30.78 64.34 -14.85
N LEU A 1256 29.80 63.43 -14.89
CA LEU A 1256 29.19 62.93 -16.12
C LEU A 1256 27.88 62.22 -15.75
N ASN A 1257 26.84 63.04 -15.64
CA ASN A 1257 25.45 62.63 -15.63
C ASN A 1257 25.04 62.51 -17.11
N LEU A 1258 25.02 61.30 -17.67
CA LEU A 1258 24.47 60.99 -18.99
C LEU A 1258 23.16 60.21 -18.81
N ASN A 1259 22.15 60.92 -18.31
CA ASN A 1259 20.76 60.58 -18.59
C ASN A 1259 20.39 61.21 -19.95
N ASN A 1260 19.64 60.46 -20.75
CA ASN A 1260 19.13 60.79 -22.10
C ASN A 1260 20.03 60.41 -23.28
N GLN A 1261 20.04 59.12 -23.63
CA GLN A 1261 19.93 58.66 -25.03
C GLN A 1261 19.79 57.12 -25.14
N PHE A 1262 18.87 56.54 -24.36
CA PHE A 1262 18.25 55.23 -24.66
C PHE A 1262 16.82 55.30 -24.14
N ALA A 1263 15.83 55.26 -25.02
CA ALA A 1263 14.40 55.30 -24.66
C ALA A 1263 13.85 53.87 -24.45
N PRO A 1264 12.64 53.68 -23.89
CA PRO A 1264 12.37 53.71 -22.46
C PRO A 1264 11.74 52.39 -21.99
N GLY A 1265 12.15 51.86 -20.83
CA GLY A 1265 11.55 50.61 -20.36
C GLY A 1265 11.90 50.15 -18.96
N VAL A 1266 12.48 50.98 -18.08
CA VAL A 1266 12.72 50.60 -16.68
C VAL A 1266 12.68 51.84 -15.79
N GLN A 1267 11.50 52.45 -15.60
CA GLN A 1267 11.28 53.36 -14.48
C GLN A 1267 9.82 53.31 -14.03
N ARG A 1268 9.55 52.44 -13.05
CA ARG A 1268 8.59 52.69 -11.95
C ARG A 1268 8.60 51.49 -11.00
N PHE A 1269 9.49 51.52 -10.01
CA PHE A 1269 9.17 51.03 -8.68
C PHE A 1269 9.76 52.01 -7.67
N HIS A 1270 8.86 52.72 -6.99
CA HIS A 1270 9.16 53.65 -5.91
C HIS A 1270 9.93 52.93 -4.81
N GLY A 1271 11.05 53.50 -4.41
CA GLY A 1271 11.64 53.29 -3.11
C GLY A 1271 10.91 54.16 -2.08
N GLU A 1272 10.37 53.52 -1.05
CA GLU A 1272 10.32 54.07 0.30
C GLU A 1272 10.84 53.02 1.26
N ALA A 1273 11.64 53.48 2.23
CA ALA A 1273 12.32 52.73 3.29
C ALA A 1273 13.50 51.83 2.86
N PHE A 1274 14.71 52.39 2.87
CA PHE A 1274 15.75 52.04 3.85
C PHE A 1274 16.95 52.98 3.66
N GLY A 1275 17.25 53.73 4.71
CA GLY A 1275 18.34 54.70 4.70
C GLY A 1275 19.72 54.07 4.96
N ARG A 1276 20.72 54.77 4.43
CA ARG A 1276 22.08 54.96 4.95
C ARG A 1276 22.95 53.70 5.22
N ARG A 1277 24.02 53.65 4.40
CA ARG A 1277 25.43 53.26 4.64
C ARG A 1277 25.88 52.06 3.80
N GLY A 1278 26.96 52.27 3.06
CA GLY A 1278 27.75 51.24 2.37
C GLY A 1278 27.92 51.57 0.91
#